data_AF-A0A2N1W8B0-F1
#
_entry.id   AF-A0A2N1W8B0-F1
#
_cell.length_a   1.000
_cell.length_b   1.000
_cell.length_c   1.000
_cell.angle_alpha   90.00
_cell.angle_beta   90.00
_cell.angle_gamma   90.00
#
_symmetry.space_group_name_H-M   'P 1'
#
loop_
_entity.id
_entity.type
_entity.pdbx_description
1 polymer ?
#
loop_
_entity_poly.entity_id
_entity_poly.type
_entity_poly.pdbx_seq_one_letter_code
_entity_poly.pdbx_strand_id
1 'polypeptide(L)'
;MNKITLKSCRKNINAALKQAGPRYTPALDKMSPNLHIAKFENLFDSLFQKGEFIETLNVIEKKAKETLKLYIFDSENSILSDQEKDALCLSQKNLKSIIQTIIIIRNNIGLFHDVELNDILEELKIGKERLDKIIMSSRMRKKEERIAPQKVDKSDLNNNYEGVISSLRDVMEVTEMFYIFLTEYGSDIHNKPFVLIYGEAGIGKTHTLCDLALRNVEQGAMSVITLAENLNVEGDILENIVKVNGYNMTVDTFLKQMSDYAKTNKMRSLLIVDAINDSSIQEWEKQLKNLIQKMSLYKGIGLVLSCRTPYEKLLLTKVNGTLIAPIKHFGFRKIEFDAQQAFFKWKKVPAPEVPLLEDEYSNPLFLKLFTESLSFLHEKKHKSKELNSICSGQKSMTFILEQFYERVGGSFVSAFSSKRDFCWLVAKEVADVMSAKQRDYINPSEFNDLKMLTPMTTSEKDIFIKKCCSEGMFIKTCIYEGDNSWVEVIKFPYQKVSDHLIARSILKMELTEKNITEKKNALKQGFLGKIFCESNYGEYINLAEAIMLEFPIRDENKNEIFDLLDWKKISYMYCESFIRGLAWRPINFITKRTSKYLNLFLKNQQLRFKALDSIITLAVKNHRFNEKLYKWLFSMDLIDRDLFWTEYLRNEYESSAIQKLITWIEINHNKVSKRYLSLYIDVLTWVLSSTNRSLRDKATRSLVYLGIRNPEALLKKTINSLNINDPYIVERMFSASYGTLMRLVHSKKGRKKIFKVNKLIPKIYRQMFCKSSEFATTNILLRDSALGIIELTSKVCGKNKQIVYSRLIKPFKGGSCRKWGKAKDRDENKYRGGDCPLGMDFKNYTLGRLSPTRRNYDNSNNDYKLILQNIWWRIYNLGYSLEKFSKVDQEIATDSWRTDENVKIERYGKKYAWISFFELYGYRKDMGVIKDDYGPERLSDCGVDPSFPEFPREPDFMKWSYLGDNISSIEKWLNQKSVPKLNDLLVPNSIKNFGHEWVLLGGLIVQESKKDKRYIHIYTKGAFISKETAKDLKEFGNSKMQFELGGGDVPSDTYTYAGEIPWHKYYRKTNTDYLELILKERRMLIERIPPSKDANVENEELSNFLKENNMTIADMFAMESRLKKIKGKYYEVKIEKDIRSIPFRYAYKNFEWEYYHSILNQGTHPYVPDKQLAKKLKLYINPVDYSFYNSNGDVVIFPLKKEKDFNNQEDFLFIRKDKLDAYLKSSKMEFIWIIQGERKCVEYNENNERIRSNRDYKQFDKIITYESIKNVRKKAAHI
;
A
#
# COMPACT_ATOMS: atom_id res chain seq x y z
N MET A 1 -29.28 -19.51 -36.58
CA MET A 1 -30.01 -19.64 -35.29
C MET A 1 -31.01 -18.50 -35.21
N ASN A 2 -32.31 -18.75 -34.96
CA ASN A 2 -33.35 -17.71 -35.02
C ASN A 2 -33.53 -16.90 -33.71
N LYS A 3 -32.73 -17.16 -32.66
CA LYS A 3 -32.81 -16.44 -31.37
C LYS A 3 -31.43 -16.32 -30.71
N ILE A 4 -31.07 -15.12 -30.21
CA ILE A 4 -29.86 -14.93 -29.40
C ILE A 4 -30.09 -15.45 -27.96
N THR A 5 -29.13 -16.20 -27.42
CA THR A 5 -29.20 -16.80 -26.08
C THR A 5 -27.84 -16.71 -25.38
N LEU A 6 -27.78 -16.81 -24.06
CA LEU A 6 -26.50 -16.89 -23.34
C LEU A 6 -25.61 -18.04 -23.86
N LYS A 7 -26.21 -19.16 -24.27
CA LYS A 7 -25.48 -20.30 -24.85
C LYS A 7 -24.85 -19.94 -26.19
N SER A 8 -25.55 -19.20 -27.07
CA SER A 8 -24.98 -18.75 -28.33
C SER A 8 -23.90 -17.68 -28.11
N CYS A 9 -24.09 -16.76 -27.17
CA CYS A 9 -23.07 -15.79 -26.75
C CYS A 9 -21.79 -16.48 -26.27
N ARG A 10 -21.89 -17.45 -25.35
CA ARG A 10 -20.72 -18.25 -24.90
C ARG A 10 -20.02 -18.95 -26.05
N LYS A 11 -20.77 -19.49 -27.02
CA LYS A 11 -20.18 -20.14 -28.20
C LYS A 11 -19.40 -19.14 -29.06
N ASN A 12 -19.97 -17.96 -29.30
CA ASN A 12 -19.33 -16.86 -30.03
C ASN A 12 -18.03 -16.39 -29.32
N ILE A 13 -18.10 -16.12 -28.01
CA ILE A 13 -16.93 -15.66 -27.24
C ILE A 13 -15.83 -16.73 -27.22
N ASN A 14 -16.18 -18.01 -27.04
CA ASN A 14 -15.20 -19.09 -27.11
C ASN A 14 -14.55 -19.24 -28.50
N ALA A 15 -15.26 -18.90 -29.58
CA ALA A 15 -14.69 -18.87 -30.92
C ALA A 15 -13.71 -17.70 -31.07
N ALA A 16 -14.10 -16.49 -30.63
CA ALA A 16 -13.22 -15.32 -30.63
C ALA A 16 -11.96 -15.55 -29.77
N LEU A 17 -12.08 -16.17 -28.59
CA LEU A 17 -10.93 -16.58 -27.77
C LEU A 17 -9.99 -17.51 -28.53
N LYS A 18 -10.51 -18.53 -29.20
CA LYS A 18 -9.67 -19.46 -30.00
C LYS A 18 -8.94 -18.72 -31.12
N GLN A 19 -9.60 -17.79 -31.79
CA GLN A 19 -9.03 -17.01 -32.90
C GLN A 19 -8.00 -15.97 -32.42
N ALA A 20 -8.21 -15.33 -31.27
CA ALA A 20 -7.23 -14.46 -30.60
C ALA A 20 -5.93 -15.20 -30.21
N GLY A 21 -5.97 -16.53 -30.17
CA GLY A 21 -4.82 -17.40 -29.92
C GLY A 21 -4.47 -17.55 -28.43
N PRO A 22 -3.49 -18.42 -28.10
CA PRO A 22 -3.18 -18.77 -26.73
C PRO A 22 -2.53 -17.59 -25.99
N ARG A 23 -3.22 -17.03 -25.00
CA ARG A 23 -2.65 -16.03 -24.10
C ARG A 23 -3.49 -15.82 -22.86
N TYR A 24 -2.86 -16.00 -21.69
CA TYR A 24 -3.32 -15.62 -20.34
C TYR A 24 -4.84 -15.65 -20.08
N THR A 25 -5.54 -16.56 -20.75
CA THR A 25 -6.95 -16.76 -20.57
C THR A 25 -7.09 -18.23 -20.17
N PRO A 26 -7.50 -18.50 -18.92
CA PRO A 26 -7.70 -19.86 -18.41
C PRO A 26 -8.60 -20.72 -19.29
N ALA A 27 -9.45 -20.11 -20.11
CA ALA A 27 -10.34 -20.77 -21.06
C ALA A 27 -9.62 -21.58 -22.16
N LEU A 28 -8.46 -21.13 -22.63
CA LEU A 28 -7.67 -21.84 -23.66
C LEU A 28 -6.60 -22.74 -23.04
N ASP A 29 -5.94 -22.24 -22.00
CA ASP A 29 -4.98 -22.97 -21.20
C ASP A 29 -5.27 -22.69 -19.72
N LYS A 30 -5.79 -23.70 -19.01
CA LYS A 30 -6.13 -23.63 -17.58
C LYS A 30 -4.97 -23.18 -16.70
N MET A 31 -3.73 -23.35 -17.15
CA MET A 31 -2.52 -22.97 -16.41
C MET A 31 -2.01 -21.57 -16.76
N SER A 32 -2.61 -20.91 -17.76
CA SER A 32 -2.21 -19.56 -18.14
C SER A 32 -2.63 -18.53 -17.07
N PRO A 33 -1.83 -17.46 -16.86
CA PRO A 33 -2.17 -16.40 -15.89
C PRO A 33 -3.54 -15.80 -16.20
N ASN A 34 -4.34 -15.36 -15.23
CA ASN A 34 -5.41 -14.40 -15.48
C ASN A 34 -5.16 -13.20 -14.58
N LEU A 35 -4.75 -12.08 -15.16
CA LEU A 35 -4.28 -10.91 -14.41
C LEU A 35 -5.27 -9.77 -14.60
N HIS A 36 -5.91 -9.37 -13.51
CA HIS A 36 -6.87 -8.29 -13.51
C HIS A 36 -6.16 -6.94 -13.52
N ILE A 37 -6.61 -6.03 -14.39
CA ILE A 37 -6.15 -4.64 -14.42
C ILE A 37 -7.25 -3.79 -13.78
N ALA A 38 -7.10 -3.44 -12.50
CA ALA A 38 -8.13 -2.78 -11.70
C ALA A 38 -8.80 -1.57 -12.40
N LYS A 39 -8.01 -0.75 -13.12
CA LYS A 39 -8.54 0.39 -13.88
C LYS A 39 -9.62 -0.01 -14.92
N PHE A 40 -9.45 -1.16 -15.57
CA PHE A 40 -10.45 -1.67 -16.52
C PHE A 40 -11.61 -2.35 -15.81
N GLU A 41 -11.38 -3.00 -14.67
CA GLU A 41 -12.47 -3.62 -13.89
C GLU A 41 -13.50 -2.56 -13.45
N ASN A 42 -13.03 -1.41 -12.94
CA ASN A 42 -13.87 -0.28 -12.52
C ASN A 42 -14.69 0.29 -13.69
N LEU A 43 -14.05 0.44 -14.84
CA LEU A 43 -14.69 0.86 -16.09
C LEU A 43 -15.78 -0.13 -16.52
N PHE A 44 -15.48 -1.43 -16.46
CA PHE A 44 -16.41 -2.49 -16.87
C PHE A 44 -17.63 -2.55 -15.96
N ASP A 45 -17.41 -2.42 -14.66
CA ASP A 45 -18.48 -2.37 -13.67
C ASP A 45 -19.41 -1.16 -13.86
N SER A 46 -18.86 -0.01 -14.25
CA SER A 46 -19.66 1.16 -14.65
C SER A 46 -20.47 0.91 -15.94
N LEU A 47 -19.84 0.31 -16.96
CA LEU A 47 -20.52 -0.05 -18.20
C LEU A 47 -21.69 -1.02 -17.95
N PHE A 48 -21.49 -2.00 -17.07
CA PHE A 48 -22.51 -2.97 -16.64
C PHE A 48 -23.60 -2.37 -15.76
N GLN A 49 -23.33 -1.25 -15.08
CA GLN A 49 -24.11 -0.71 -13.95
C GLN A 49 -24.20 -1.71 -12.77
N LYS A 50 -23.11 -2.41 -12.43
CA LYS A 50 -23.07 -3.44 -11.37
C LYS A 50 -21.70 -3.52 -10.70
N GLY A 51 -21.54 -4.38 -9.69
CA GLY A 51 -20.24 -4.68 -9.07
C GLY A 51 -19.70 -3.52 -8.23
N GLU A 52 -18.40 -3.25 -8.37
CA GLU A 52 -17.64 -2.24 -7.62
C GLU A 52 -18.19 -0.82 -7.84
N PHE A 53 -18.82 -0.56 -8.98
CA PHE A 53 -19.55 0.69 -9.24
C PHE A 53 -20.65 0.95 -8.19
N ILE A 54 -21.47 -0.07 -7.88
CA ILE A 54 -22.55 0.05 -6.89
C ILE A 54 -21.98 0.11 -5.48
N GLU A 55 -20.97 -0.70 -5.18
CA GLU A 55 -20.32 -0.71 -3.86
C GLU A 55 -19.69 0.64 -3.55
N THR A 56 -19.00 1.25 -4.52
CA THR A 56 -18.41 2.59 -4.39
C THR A 56 -19.48 3.65 -4.16
N LEU A 57 -20.58 3.64 -4.92
CA LEU A 57 -21.72 4.54 -4.68
C LEU A 57 -22.28 4.40 -3.26
N ASN A 58 -22.40 3.17 -2.75
CA ASN A 58 -22.90 2.92 -1.40
C ASN A 58 -21.94 3.44 -0.32
N VAL A 59 -20.63 3.30 -0.53
CA VAL A 59 -19.60 3.84 0.37
C VAL A 59 -19.66 5.36 0.39
N ILE A 60 -19.74 6.00 -0.79
CA ILE A 60 -19.84 7.47 -0.91
C ILE A 60 -21.13 7.97 -0.26
N GLU A 61 -22.27 7.35 -0.54
CA GLU A 61 -23.55 7.77 0.05
C GLU A 61 -23.53 7.62 1.57
N LYS A 62 -23.01 6.49 2.09
CA LYS A 62 -22.89 6.28 3.53
C LYS A 62 -22.04 7.38 4.16
N LYS A 63 -20.87 7.67 3.57
CA LYS A 63 -19.98 8.71 4.06
C LYS A 63 -20.63 10.09 3.97
N ALA A 64 -21.26 10.42 2.85
CA ALA A 64 -22.01 11.67 2.67
C ALA A 64 -23.12 11.85 3.71
N LYS A 65 -23.87 10.80 4.04
CA LYS A 65 -24.90 10.82 5.10
C LYS A 65 -24.30 10.97 6.48
N GLU A 66 -23.20 10.29 6.78
CA GLU A 66 -22.48 10.41 8.05
C GLU A 66 -21.93 11.83 8.23
N THR A 67 -21.24 12.35 7.21
CA THR A 67 -20.78 13.74 7.12
C THR A 67 -21.92 14.72 7.31
N LEU A 68 -23.05 14.56 6.59
CA LEU A 68 -24.22 15.44 6.74
C LEU A 68 -24.84 15.39 8.15
N LYS A 69 -24.91 14.21 8.79
CA LYS A 69 -25.44 14.02 10.15
C LYS A 69 -24.55 14.64 11.23
N LEU A 70 -23.22 14.60 11.03
CA LEU A 70 -22.26 15.24 11.94
C LEU A 70 -22.35 16.78 11.88
N TYR A 71 -22.95 17.34 10.82
CA TYR A 71 -23.02 18.78 10.59
C TYR A 71 -24.43 19.38 10.73
N ILE A 72 -25.11 19.02 11.82
CA ILE A 72 -26.11 19.87 12.46
C ILE A 72 -25.37 20.79 13.44
N PHE A 73 -24.49 21.65 12.93
CA PHE A 73 -23.95 22.77 13.71
C PHE A 73 -24.84 23.98 13.45
N ASP A 74 -25.24 24.64 14.53
CA ASP A 74 -26.13 25.80 14.49
C ASP A 74 -25.55 26.89 13.59
N SER A 75 -26.28 27.29 12.53
CA SER A 75 -25.92 28.39 11.64
C SER A 75 -25.79 29.73 12.38
N GLU A 76 -26.22 29.76 13.64
CA GLU A 76 -26.15 30.88 14.57
C GLU A 76 -24.80 30.99 15.33
N ASN A 77 -23.82 30.12 15.07
CA ASN A 77 -22.51 30.19 15.74
C ASN A 77 -21.82 31.53 15.44
N SER A 78 -21.67 32.37 16.48
CA SER A 78 -21.28 33.79 16.40
C SER A 78 -19.81 34.02 16.00
N ILE A 79 -19.04 32.96 15.81
CA ILE A 79 -17.58 32.98 15.54
C ILE A 79 -17.27 32.87 14.02
N LEU A 80 -18.23 32.43 13.21
CA LEU A 80 -18.05 32.25 11.76
C LEU A 80 -18.29 33.56 11.00
N SER A 81 -17.45 33.87 10.01
CA SER A 81 -17.78 34.94 9.07
C SER A 81 -18.93 34.56 8.15
N ASP A 82 -19.58 35.55 7.56
CA ASP A 82 -20.66 35.33 6.60
C ASP A 82 -20.19 34.44 5.44
N GLN A 83 -18.96 34.61 4.97
CA GLN A 83 -18.36 33.73 3.94
C GLN A 83 -18.22 32.27 4.39
N GLU A 84 -17.93 32.01 5.67
CA GLU A 84 -17.82 30.66 6.22
C GLU A 84 -19.20 30.03 6.44
N LYS A 85 -20.19 30.83 6.87
CA LYS A 85 -21.59 30.40 6.96
C LYS A 85 -22.15 30.06 5.58
N ASP A 86 -21.89 30.90 4.58
CA ASP A 86 -22.24 30.65 3.19
C ASP A 86 -21.56 29.38 2.66
N ALA A 87 -20.29 29.19 2.98
CA ALA A 87 -19.54 27.98 2.61
C ALA A 87 -20.16 26.71 3.20
N LEU A 88 -20.55 26.76 4.47
CA LEU A 88 -21.18 25.64 5.18
C LEU A 88 -22.57 25.34 4.62
N CYS A 89 -23.36 26.38 4.32
CA CYS A 89 -24.66 26.23 3.66
C CYS A 89 -24.50 25.60 2.26
N LEU A 90 -23.54 26.09 1.47
CA LEU A 90 -23.20 25.52 0.17
C LEU A 90 -22.70 24.07 0.29
N SER A 91 -21.91 23.76 1.31
CA SER A 91 -21.39 22.41 1.59
C SER A 91 -22.52 21.43 1.92
N GLN A 92 -23.48 21.85 2.74
CA GLN A 92 -24.68 21.06 3.03
C GLN A 92 -25.54 20.87 1.78
N LYS A 93 -25.70 21.91 0.95
CA LYS A 93 -26.38 21.82 -0.35
C LYS A 93 -25.68 20.81 -1.26
N ASN A 94 -24.35 20.87 -1.37
CA ASN A 94 -23.56 19.95 -2.18
C ASN A 94 -23.68 18.51 -1.69
N LEU A 95 -23.57 18.25 -0.38
CA LEU A 95 -23.77 16.90 0.18
C LEU A 95 -25.17 16.36 -0.09
N LYS A 96 -26.21 17.19 0.06
CA LYS A 96 -27.59 16.81 -0.29
C LYS A 96 -27.73 16.52 -1.78
N SER A 97 -27.13 17.33 -2.64
CA SER A 97 -27.10 17.13 -4.10
C SER A 97 -26.39 15.82 -4.46
N ILE A 98 -25.24 15.51 -3.85
CA ILE A 98 -24.54 14.22 -4.01
C ILE A 98 -25.46 13.06 -3.63
N ILE A 99 -26.08 13.09 -2.45
CA ILE A 99 -26.97 12.02 -1.97
C ILE A 99 -28.17 11.85 -2.93
N GLN A 100 -28.81 12.94 -3.34
CA GLN A 100 -29.93 12.91 -4.29
C GLN A 100 -29.49 12.32 -5.64
N THR A 101 -28.33 12.74 -6.15
CA THR A 101 -27.77 12.22 -7.39
C THR A 101 -27.49 10.73 -7.30
N ILE A 102 -26.90 10.25 -6.20
CA ILE A 102 -26.65 8.82 -5.99
C ILE A 102 -27.96 8.04 -5.97
N ILE A 103 -29.01 8.58 -5.33
CA ILE A 103 -30.35 7.96 -5.34
C ILE A 103 -30.92 7.90 -6.76
N ILE A 104 -30.79 8.97 -7.55
CA ILE A 104 -31.24 9.02 -8.95
C ILE A 104 -30.47 7.98 -9.78
N ILE A 105 -29.15 7.95 -9.69
CA ILE A 105 -28.31 6.96 -10.38
C ILE A 105 -28.76 5.55 -10.00
N ARG A 106 -28.94 5.27 -8.71
CA ARG A 106 -29.34 3.95 -8.19
C ARG A 106 -30.73 3.53 -8.69
N ASN A 107 -31.69 4.45 -8.68
CA ASN A 107 -33.05 4.18 -9.16
C ASN A 107 -33.09 3.92 -10.68
N ASN A 108 -32.13 4.47 -11.43
CA ASN A 108 -31.99 4.24 -12.86
C ASN A 108 -31.18 2.99 -13.24
N ILE A 109 -30.58 2.28 -12.27
CA ILE A 109 -29.84 1.03 -12.53
C ILE A 109 -30.78 0.00 -13.18
N GLY A 110 -30.40 -0.45 -14.37
CA GLY A 110 -31.17 -1.42 -15.15
C GLY A 110 -32.38 -0.86 -15.90
N LEU A 111 -32.73 0.42 -15.68
CA LEU A 111 -33.70 1.15 -16.52
C LEU A 111 -32.99 1.82 -17.70
N PHE A 112 -31.71 2.15 -17.54
CA PHE A 112 -30.86 2.77 -18.55
C PHE A 112 -31.36 4.13 -19.06
N HIS A 113 -32.06 4.88 -18.21
CA HIS A 113 -32.40 6.28 -18.49
C HIS A 113 -31.17 7.16 -18.31
N ASP A 114 -31.14 8.27 -19.06
CA ASP A 114 -30.09 9.27 -18.92
C ASP A 114 -30.25 10.00 -17.57
N VAL A 115 -29.12 10.22 -16.90
CA VAL A 115 -29.03 11.00 -15.66
C VAL A 115 -28.28 12.29 -15.97
N GLU A 116 -28.87 13.43 -15.66
CA GLU A 116 -28.22 14.73 -15.84
C GLU A 116 -27.14 14.93 -14.78
N LEU A 117 -25.87 14.79 -15.18
CA LEU A 117 -24.70 14.79 -14.26
C LEU A 117 -23.75 15.98 -14.47
N ASN A 118 -23.93 16.73 -15.56
CA ASN A 118 -23.01 17.82 -15.93
C ASN A 118 -23.10 19.00 -14.95
N ASP A 119 -24.33 19.40 -14.60
CA ASP A 119 -24.57 20.49 -13.65
C ASP A 119 -23.96 20.16 -12.29
N ILE A 120 -24.08 18.91 -11.85
CA ILE A 120 -23.49 18.43 -10.60
C ILE A 120 -21.96 18.40 -10.69
N LEU A 121 -21.37 17.95 -11.80
CA LEU A 121 -19.91 17.98 -11.98
C LEU A 121 -19.35 19.41 -11.90
N GLU A 122 -20.04 20.38 -12.49
CA GLU A 122 -19.67 21.79 -12.44
C GLU A 122 -19.87 22.37 -11.02
N GLU A 123 -20.99 22.07 -10.37
CA GLU A 123 -21.25 22.44 -8.97
C GLU A 123 -20.20 21.87 -8.02
N LEU A 124 -19.78 20.60 -8.19
CA LEU A 124 -18.74 19.95 -7.38
C LEU A 124 -17.37 20.59 -7.61
N LYS A 125 -17.04 20.93 -8.86
CA LYS A 125 -15.78 21.60 -9.20
C LYS A 125 -15.71 22.99 -8.58
N ILE A 126 -16.76 23.80 -8.78
CA ILE A 126 -16.88 25.14 -8.18
C ILE A 126 -16.89 25.03 -6.65
N GLY A 127 -17.61 24.05 -6.11
CA GLY A 127 -17.68 23.74 -4.69
C GLY A 127 -16.31 23.43 -4.11
N LYS A 128 -15.52 22.57 -4.77
CA LYS A 128 -14.15 22.23 -4.37
C LYS A 128 -13.24 23.45 -4.35
N GLU A 129 -13.22 24.24 -5.43
CA GLU A 129 -12.39 25.45 -5.51
C GLU A 129 -12.77 26.48 -4.43
N ARG A 130 -14.06 26.62 -4.11
CA ARG A 130 -14.55 27.49 -3.03
C ARG A 130 -14.17 26.94 -1.65
N LEU A 131 -14.38 25.65 -1.40
CA LEU A 131 -13.99 24.96 -0.17
C LEU A 131 -12.49 25.11 0.09
N ASP A 132 -11.64 24.90 -0.92
CA ASP A 132 -10.20 25.08 -0.81
C ASP A 132 -9.84 26.52 -0.41
N LYS A 133 -10.44 27.53 -1.07
CA LYS A 133 -10.22 28.95 -0.74
C LYS A 133 -10.67 29.29 0.68
N ILE A 134 -11.79 28.74 1.12
CA ILE A 134 -12.36 29.00 2.45
C ILE A 134 -11.57 28.28 3.53
N ILE A 135 -11.21 27.01 3.34
CA ILE A 135 -10.29 26.29 4.25
C ILE A 135 -8.97 27.07 4.38
N MET A 136 -8.46 27.62 3.26
CA MET A 136 -7.25 28.44 3.28
C MET A 136 -7.45 29.78 4.01
N SER A 137 -8.58 30.47 3.80
CA SER A 137 -8.88 31.75 4.47
C SER A 137 -9.18 31.59 5.96
N SER A 138 -9.91 30.55 6.37
CA SER A 138 -10.14 30.17 7.77
C SER A 138 -8.83 29.81 8.48
N ARG A 139 -7.90 29.13 7.78
CA ARG A 139 -6.54 28.85 8.31
C ARG A 139 -5.73 30.14 8.50
N MET A 140 -5.88 31.11 7.59
CA MET A 140 -5.19 32.41 7.69
C MET A 140 -5.79 33.27 8.82
N ARG A 141 -7.11 33.33 8.96
CA ARG A 141 -7.78 34.02 10.08
C ARG A 141 -7.48 33.39 11.43
N LYS A 142 -7.49 32.06 11.54
CA LYS A 142 -7.00 31.33 12.73
C LYS A 142 -5.57 31.74 13.10
N LYS A 143 -4.72 32.04 12.11
CA LYS A 143 -3.35 32.50 12.33
C LYS A 143 -3.28 33.96 12.75
N GLU A 144 -4.11 34.84 12.18
CA GLU A 144 -4.21 36.27 12.53
C GLU A 144 -4.78 36.48 13.94
N GLU A 145 -5.87 35.79 14.30
CA GLU A 145 -6.49 35.88 15.62
C GLU A 145 -5.62 35.26 16.73
N ARG A 146 -4.77 34.28 16.39
CA ARG A 146 -3.72 33.79 17.31
C ARG A 146 -2.70 34.87 17.67
N ILE A 147 -2.51 35.87 16.81
CA ILE A 147 -1.53 36.95 16.96
C ILE A 147 -2.18 38.19 17.60
N ALA A 148 -3.50 38.34 17.51
CA ALA A 148 -4.25 39.46 18.06
C ALA A 148 -4.31 39.45 19.62
N PRO A 149 -4.13 40.61 20.29
CA PRO A 149 -4.26 40.72 21.74
C PRO A 149 -5.74 40.90 22.13
N GLN A 150 -6.49 39.80 22.34
CA GLN A 150 -7.87 39.88 22.84
C GLN A 150 -8.19 38.92 24.00
N LYS A 151 -9.26 39.27 24.74
CA LYS A 151 -9.75 38.76 26.05
C LYS A 151 -10.55 37.43 26.01
N VAL A 152 -10.53 36.68 24.90
CA VAL A 152 -11.32 35.44 24.76
C VAL A 152 -10.43 34.21 25.05
N ASP A 153 -11.00 33.16 25.64
CA ASP A 153 -10.29 31.91 25.92
C ASP A 153 -9.78 31.28 24.61
N LYS A 154 -8.45 31.21 24.48
CA LYS A 154 -7.76 30.75 23.26
C LYS A 154 -7.99 29.26 22.98
N SER A 155 -8.44 28.50 23.98
CA SER A 155 -8.70 27.06 23.85
C SER A 155 -10.01 26.78 23.10
N ASP A 156 -11.09 27.47 23.46
CA ASP A 156 -12.41 27.31 22.84
C ASP A 156 -12.44 27.82 21.38
N LEU A 157 -11.83 28.98 21.11
CA LEU A 157 -11.66 29.49 19.74
C LEU A 157 -10.90 28.49 18.85
N ASN A 158 -9.83 27.89 19.36
CA ASN A 158 -9.00 26.95 18.59
C ASN A 158 -9.73 25.62 18.33
N ASN A 159 -10.49 25.12 19.30
CA ASN A 159 -11.34 23.93 19.13
C ASN A 159 -12.46 24.18 18.10
N ASN A 160 -13.06 25.38 18.11
CA ASN A 160 -14.12 25.75 17.16
C ASN A 160 -13.59 25.86 15.72
N TYR A 161 -12.44 26.52 15.49
CA TYR A 161 -11.82 26.57 14.15
C TYR A 161 -11.33 25.20 13.67
N GLU A 162 -10.80 24.34 14.55
CA GLU A 162 -10.41 22.97 14.15
C GLU A 162 -11.62 22.11 13.84
N GLY A 163 -12.70 22.23 14.61
CA GLY A 163 -13.98 21.61 14.28
C GLY A 163 -14.43 22.01 12.89
N VAL A 164 -14.51 23.32 12.58
CA VAL A 164 -14.93 23.83 11.27
C VAL A 164 -14.01 23.37 10.14
N ILE A 165 -12.69 23.46 10.31
CA ILE A 165 -11.72 23.01 9.28
C ILE A 165 -11.80 21.50 9.07
N SER A 166 -11.96 20.70 10.13
CA SER A 166 -12.19 19.26 10.03
C SER A 166 -13.48 18.99 9.25
N SER A 167 -14.55 19.72 9.56
CA SER A 167 -15.84 19.58 8.87
C SER A 167 -15.75 19.87 7.37
N LEU A 168 -15.08 20.97 7.02
CA LEU A 168 -14.86 21.34 5.62
C LEU A 168 -13.97 20.31 4.89
N ARG A 169 -13.02 19.68 5.58
CA ARG A 169 -12.20 18.59 5.02
C ARG A 169 -13.01 17.32 4.77
N ASP A 170 -13.87 16.92 5.70
CA ASP A 170 -14.70 15.73 5.52
C ASP A 170 -15.69 15.91 4.35
N VAL A 171 -16.26 17.12 4.20
CA VAL A 171 -17.07 17.49 3.02
C VAL A 171 -16.21 17.42 1.75
N MET A 172 -15.01 17.99 1.78
CA MET A 172 -14.10 18.01 0.64
C MET A 172 -13.70 16.60 0.23
N GLU A 173 -13.46 15.70 1.18
CA GLU A 173 -13.15 14.30 0.92
C GLU A 173 -14.32 13.58 0.24
N VAL A 174 -15.55 13.74 0.75
CA VAL A 174 -16.74 13.16 0.11
C VAL A 174 -16.96 13.72 -1.30
N THR A 175 -16.79 15.04 -1.45
CA THR A 175 -16.89 15.75 -2.73
C THR A 175 -15.85 15.21 -3.72
N GLU A 176 -14.61 15.01 -3.26
CA GLU A 176 -13.52 14.48 -4.05
C GLU A 176 -13.73 13.01 -4.41
N MET A 177 -14.16 12.17 -3.47
CA MET A 177 -14.54 10.78 -3.74
C MET A 177 -15.63 10.71 -4.82
N PHE A 178 -16.67 11.55 -4.74
CA PHE A 178 -17.74 11.56 -5.73
C PHE A 178 -17.30 12.17 -7.07
N TYR A 179 -16.46 13.20 -7.05
CA TYR A 179 -15.86 13.77 -8.26
C TYR A 179 -14.96 12.76 -8.98
N ILE A 180 -14.08 12.07 -8.25
CA ILE A 180 -13.25 10.97 -8.74
C ILE A 180 -14.16 9.86 -9.26
N PHE A 181 -15.23 9.52 -8.54
CA PHE A 181 -16.19 8.53 -9.02
C PHE A 181 -16.77 8.90 -10.39
N LEU A 182 -17.29 10.12 -10.54
CA LEU A 182 -17.88 10.57 -11.81
C LEU A 182 -16.84 10.66 -12.94
N THR A 183 -15.59 11.01 -12.63
CA THR A 183 -14.53 11.20 -13.64
C THR A 183 -13.76 9.92 -13.99
N GLU A 184 -13.51 9.02 -13.04
CA GLU A 184 -12.76 7.77 -13.24
C GLU A 184 -13.65 6.57 -13.61
N TYR A 185 -14.87 6.47 -13.05
CA TYR A 185 -15.83 5.44 -13.45
C TYR A 185 -16.68 5.88 -14.66
N GLY A 186 -16.51 7.12 -15.14
CA GLY A 186 -17.14 7.63 -16.35
C GLY A 186 -18.65 7.82 -16.23
N SER A 187 -19.08 8.96 -15.70
CA SER A 187 -20.48 9.43 -15.78
C SER A 187 -21.02 9.42 -17.23
N ASP A 188 -20.16 9.75 -18.20
CA ASP A 188 -20.51 9.69 -19.62
C ASP A 188 -20.84 8.27 -20.07
N ILE A 189 -20.16 7.24 -19.55
CA ILE A 189 -20.40 5.84 -19.90
C ILE A 189 -21.72 5.34 -19.29
N HIS A 190 -22.15 5.96 -18.19
CA HIS A 190 -23.48 5.73 -17.62
C HIS A 190 -24.60 6.18 -18.57
N ASN A 191 -24.48 7.30 -19.28
CA ASN A 191 -25.53 7.80 -20.20
C ASN A 191 -25.32 7.36 -21.66
N LYS A 192 -24.06 7.22 -22.06
CA LYS A 192 -23.59 6.92 -23.42
C LYS A 192 -22.61 5.74 -23.32
N PRO A 193 -23.09 4.49 -23.36
CA PRO A 193 -22.26 3.31 -23.09
C PRO A 193 -21.40 2.92 -24.30
N PHE A 194 -20.71 3.89 -24.91
CA PHE A 194 -19.90 3.73 -26.10
C PHE A 194 -18.44 3.98 -25.75
N VAL A 195 -17.61 2.94 -25.89
CA VAL A 195 -16.21 2.95 -25.46
C VAL A 195 -15.31 2.57 -26.62
N LEU A 196 -14.24 3.34 -26.83
CA LEU A 196 -13.15 3.01 -27.74
C LEU A 196 -11.88 2.70 -26.94
N ILE A 197 -11.51 1.42 -26.86
CA ILE A 197 -10.25 1.00 -26.24
C ILE A 197 -9.13 1.07 -27.28
N TYR A 198 -8.13 1.91 -27.03
CA TYR A 198 -7.00 2.07 -27.96
C TYR A 198 -5.66 1.85 -27.27
N GLY A 199 -4.62 1.60 -28.06
CA GLY A 199 -3.25 1.45 -27.57
C GLY A 199 -2.37 0.70 -28.54
N GLU A 200 -1.10 0.54 -28.18
CA GLU A 200 -0.09 -0.09 -29.03
C GLU A 200 -0.42 -1.55 -29.37
N ALA A 201 0.25 -2.07 -30.40
CA ALA A 201 0.15 -3.47 -30.78
C ALA A 201 0.61 -4.38 -29.62
N GLY A 202 -0.08 -5.50 -29.43
CA GLY A 202 0.30 -6.50 -28.41
C GLY A 202 0.03 -6.13 -26.95
N ILE A 203 -0.54 -4.96 -26.68
CA ILE A 203 -0.76 -4.46 -25.31
C ILE A 203 -1.87 -5.19 -24.53
N GLY A 204 -2.63 -6.07 -25.19
CA GLY A 204 -3.60 -6.97 -24.56
C GLY A 204 -5.09 -6.70 -24.83
N LYS A 205 -5.44 -5.71 -25.66
CA LYS A 205 -6.83 -5.26 -25.92
C LYS A 205 -7.82 -6.39 -26.22
N THR A 206 -7.53 -7.25 -27.20
CA THR A 206 -8.40 -8.37 -27.60
C THR A 206 -8.74 -9.29 -26.44
N HIS A 207 -7.75 -9.64 -25.60
CA HIS A 207 -7.97 -10.49 -24.44
C HIS A 207 -8.80 -9.78 -23.38
N THR A 208 -8.49 -8.52 -23.07
CA THR A 208 -9.28 -7.70 -22.15
C THR A 208 -10.75 -7.63 -22.58
N LEU A 209 -11.02 -7.52 -23.89
CA LEU A 209 -12.37 -7.54 -24.44
C LEU A 209 -13.04 -8.92 -24.39
N CYS A 210 -12.30 -10.00 -24.60
CA CYS A 210 -12.84 -11.35 -24.42
C CYS A 210 -13.19 -11.61 -22.95
N ASP A 211 -12.32 -11.22 -22.01
CA ASP A 211 -12.55 -11.36 -20.57
C ASP A 211 -13.75 -10.52 -20.12
N LEU A 212 -13.89 -9.29 -20.63
CA LEU A 212 -15.07 -8.45 -20.46
C LEU A 212 -16.35 -9.16 -20.94
N ALA A 213 -16.31 -9.74 -22.14
CA ALA A 213 -17.46 -10.43 -22.73
C ALA A 213 -17.87 -11.67 -21.91
N LEU A 214 -16.90 -12.47 -21.49
CA LEU A 214 -17.13 -13.64 -20.63
C LEU A 214 -17.74 -13.23 -19.29
N ARG A 215 -17.14 -12.24 -18.62
CA ARG A 215 -17.61 -11.74 -17.33
C ARG A 215 -19.06 -11.28 -17.42
N ASN A 216 -19.42 -10.54 -18.47
CA ASN A 216 -20.81 -10.09 -18.67
C ASN A 216 -21.79 -11.26 -18.84
N VAL A 217 -21.40 -12.28 -19.60
CA VAL A 217 -22.22 -13.48 -19.84
C VAL A 217 -22.32 -14.40 -18.63
N GLU A 218 -21.28 -14.46 -17.79
CA GLU A 218 -21.30 -15.16 -16.51
C GLU A 218 -22.20 -14.47 -15.48
N GLN A 219 -22.30 -13.14 -15.53
CA GLN A 219 -23.17 -12.34 -14.67
C GLN A 219 -24.63 -12.24 -15.17
N GLY A 220 -24.95 -12.90 -16.29
CA GLY A 220 -26.32 -13.09 -16.77
C GLY A 220 -26.78 -12.11 -17.86
N ALA A 221 -25.90 -11.35 -18.50
CA ALA A 221 -26.24 -10.46 -19.61
C ALA A 221 -25.75 -11.00 -20.97
N MET A 222 -26.33 -10.55 -22.08
CA MET A 222 -25.88 -10.97 -23.42
C MET A 222 -24.65 -10.18 -23.84
N SER A 223 -23.62 -10.88 -24.32
CA SER A 223 -22.46 -10.24 -24.95
C SER A 223 -22.15 -10.92 -26.27
N VAL A 224 -21.96 -10.13 -27.32
CA VAL A 224 -21.55 -10.59 -28.64
C VAL A 224 -20.24 -9.90 -28.99
N ILE A 225 -19.21 -10.69 -29.31
CA ILE A 225 -17.91 -10.19 -29.73
C ILE A 225 -17.66 -10.56 -31.19
N THR A 226 -17.22 -9.57 -31.97
CA THR A 226 -16.88 -9.72 -33.38
C THR A 226 -15.44 -9.27 -33.56
N LEU A 227 -14.61 -10.11 -34.15
CA LEU A 227 -13.28 -9.69 -34.62
C LEU A 227 -13.47 -9.00 -35.96
N ALA A 228 -13.00 -7.76 -36.09
CA ALA A 228 -13.29 -6.97 -37.28
C ALA A 228 -12.69 -7.57 -38.56
N GLU A 229 -11.60 -8.34 -38.46
CA GLU A 229 -11.01 -9.08 -39.58
C GLU A 229 -11.99 -10.04 -40.28
N ASN A 230 -13.05 -10.46 -39.58
CA ASN A 230 -14.08 -11.35 -40.13
C ASN A 230 -15.22 -10.58 -40.81
N LEU A 231 -15.23 -9.25 -40.76
CA LEU A 231 -16.28 -8.42 -41.37
C LEU A 231 -16.00 -8.24 -42.86
N ASN A 232 -17.04 -8.43 -43.68
CA ASN A 232 -16.98 -8.01 -45.07
C ASN A 232 -17.15 -6.49 -45.15
N VAL A 233 -16.39 -5.84 -46.02
CA VAL A 233 -16.33 -4.36 -46.08
C VAL A 233 -17.50 -3.77 -46.87
N GLU A 234 -18.17 -4.57 -47.71
CA GLU A 234 -19.32 -4.13 -48.49
C GLU A 234 -20.60 -4.18 -47.63
N GLY A 235 -21.36 -3.08 -47.60
CA GLY A 235 -22.66 -2.96 -46.92
C GLY A 235 -22.63 -2.35 -45.51
N ASP A 236 -23.75 -2.42 -44.79
CA ASP A 236 -23.90 -1.87 -43.43
C ASP A 236 -23.15 -2.73 -42.38
N ILE A 237 -22.35 -2.08 -41.54
CA ILE A 237 -21.51 -2.77 -40.54
C ILE A 237 -22.34 -3.58 -39.53
N LEU A 238 -23.52 -3.10 -39.10
CA LEU A 238 -24.37 -3.85 -38.17
C LEU A 238 -24.95 -5.09 -38.82
N GLU A 239 -25.38 -5.00 -40.08
CA GLU A 239 -25.85 -6.16 -40.85
C GLU A 239 -24.76 -7.23 -40.95
N ASN A 240 -23.53 -6.80 -41.25
CA ASN A 240 -22.37 -7.68 -41.33
C ASN A 240 -22.03 -8.32 -39.98
N ILE A 241 -22.10 -7.57 -38.86
CA ILE A 241 -21.93 -8.10 -37.51
C ILE A 241 -22.97 -9.18 -37.20
N VAL A 242 -24.25 -8.94 -37.50
CA VAL A 242 -25.33 -9.93 -37.24
C VAL A 242 -25.10 -11.21 -38.05
N LYS A 243 -24.76 -11.06 -39.34
CA LYS A 243 -24.53 -12.16 -40.28
C LYS A 243 -23.30 -13.00 -39.92
N VAL A 244 -22.16 -12.38 -39.65
CA VAL A 244 -20.89 -13.07 -39.31
C VAL A 244 -21.02 -13.90 -38.04
N ASN A 245 -21.83 -13.44 -37.09
CA ASN A 245 -22.08 -14.18 -35.85
C ASN A 245 -23.15 -15.28 -35.98
N GLY A 246 -23.68 -15.53 -37.18
CA GLY A 246 -24.59 -16.65 -37.47
C GLY A 246 -26.04 -16.44 -37.03
N TYR A 247 -26.44 -15.18 -36.81
CA TYR A 247 -27.81 -14.80 -36.50
C TYR A 247 -28.59 -14.56 -37.80
N ASN A 248 -29.74 -15.20 -37.94
CA ASN A 248 -30.60 -15.08 -39.13
C ASN A 248 -31.82 -14.22 -38.78
N MET A 249 -31.60 -12.91 -38.57
CA MET A 249 -32.64 -11.93 -38.20
C MET A 249 -32.22 -10.52 -38.66
N THR A 250 -33.17 -9.58 -38.69
CA THR A 250 -32.86 -8.18 -39.00
C THR A 250 -32.09 -7.51 -37.85
N VAL A 251 -31.32 -6.46 -38.17
CA VAL A 251 -30.57 -5.67 -37.17
C VAL A 251 -31.49 -5.15 -36.06
N ASP A 252 -32.67 -4.63 -36.40
CA ASP A 252 -33.60 -4.10 -35.40
C ASP A 252 -34.15 -5.19 -34.48
N THR A 253 -34.43 -6.38 -35.02
CA THR A 253 -34.85 -7.54 -34.20
C THR A 253 -33.72 -7.97 -33.26
N PHE A 254 -32.49 -7.99 -33.75
CA PHE A 254 -31.30 -8.35 -32.97
C PHE A 254 -31.06 -7.38 -31.81
N LEU A 255 -31.03 -6.07 -32.09
CA LEU A 255 -30.83 -5.03 -31.08
C LEU A 255 -32.00 -5.01 -30.09
N LYS A 256 -33.24 -5.15 -30.55
CA LYS A 256 -34.41 -5.23 -29.66
C LYS A 256 -34.31 -6.41 -28.70
N GLN A 257 -33.97 -7.61 -29.18
CA GLN A 257 -33.80 -8.79 -28.31
C GLN A 257 -32.70 -8.59 -27.26
N MET A 258 -31.55 -7.99 -27.63
CA MET A 258 -30.47 -7.71 -26.68
C MET A 258 -30.87 -6.65 -25.64
N SER A 259 -31.58 -5.61 -26.07
CA SER A 259 -32.05 -4.51 -25.20
C SER A 259 -33.15 -4.99 -24.23
N ASP A 260 -34.13 -5.76 -24.70
CA ASP A 260 -35.19 -6.32 -23.85
C ASP A 260 -34.60 -7.29 -22.80
N TYR A 261 -33.60 -8.08 -23.20
CA TYR A 261 -32.87 -8.94 -22.26
C TYR A 261 -32.08 -8.13 -21.23
N ALA A 262 -31.44 -7.03 -21.63
CA ALA A 262 -30.72 -6.15 -20.73
C ALA A 262 -31.64 -5.55 -19.65
N LYS A 263 -32.82 -5.06 -20.06
CA LYS A 263 -33.84 -4.51 -19.16
C LYS A 263 -34.35 -5.56 -18.16
N THR A 264 -34.63 -6.77 -18.66
CA THR A 264 -35.11 -7.89 -17.82
C THR A 264 -34.08 -8.27 -16.74
N ASN A 265 -32.79 -8.29 -17.10
CA ASN A 265 -31.71 -8.67 -16.17
C ASN A 265 -31.10 -7.47 -15.41
N LYS A 266 -31.60 -6.25 -15.63
CA LYS A 266 -31.08 -5.00 -15.05
C LYS A 266 -29.57 -4.82 -15.23
N MET A 267 -29.06 -5.20 -16.40
CA MET A 267 -27.63 -5.19 -16.72
C MET A 267 -27.43 -5.03 -18.22
N ARG A 268 -26.47 -4.21 -18.64
CA ARG A 268 -26.27 -3.95 -20.07
C ARG A 268 -25.83 -5.19 -20.84
N SER A 269 -26.48 -5.41 -21.97
CA SER A 269 -25.95 -6.29 -23.00
C SER A 269 -24.80 -5.58 -23.73
N LEU A 270 -23.82 -6.31 -24.23
CA LEU A 270 -22.66 -5.72 -24.92
C LEU A 270 -22.55 -6.18 -26.37
N LEU A 271 -22.30 -5.21 -27.25
CA LEU A 271 -21.80 -5.44 -28.59
C LEU A 271 -20.35 -5.01 -28.65
N ILE A 272 -19.45 -5.95 -28.91
CA ILE A 272 -18.01 -5.73 -28.90
C ILE A 272 -17.48 -5.96 -30.31
N VAL A 273 -16.71 -5.01 -30.82
CA VAL A 273 -15.98 -5.16 -32.08
C VAL A 273 -14.50 -4.91 -31.82
N ASP A 274 -13.73 -5.99 -31.84
CA ASP A 274 -12.29 -5.92 -31.58
C ASP A 274 -11.53 -5.62 -32.87
N ALA A 275 -10.49 -4.80 -32.71
CA ALA A 275 -9.50 -4.46 -33.72
C ALA A 275 -10.11 -3.94 -35.02
N ILE A 276 -10.97 -2.92 -34.96
CA ILE A 276 -11.63 -2.32 -36.14
C ILE A 276 -10.63 -1.88 -37.23
N ASN A 277 -9.40 -1.54 -36.83
CA ASN A 277 -8.30 -1.21 -37.73
C ASN A 277 -7.77 -2.41 -38.56
N ASP A 278 -8.16 -3.65 -38.25
CA ASP A 278 -7.82 -4.86 -39.00
C ASP A 278 -8.87 -5.14 -40.11
N SER A 279 -9.85 -4.25 -40.28
CA SER A 279 -10.80 -4.17 -41.41
C SER A 279 -10.70 -2.79 -42.09
N SER A 280 -11.52 -2.49 -43.11
CA SER A 280 -11.44 -1.22 -43.85
C SER A 280 -11.69 0.00 -42.96
N ILE A 281 -10.61 0.73 -42.64
CA ILE A 281 -10.67 1.92 -41.80
C ILE A 281 -11.49 3.04 -42.45
N GLN A 282 -11.43 3.17 -43.78
CA GLN A 282 -12.20 4.17 -44.53
C GLN A 282 -13.70 3.93 -44.37
N GLU A 283 -14.11 2.67 -44.28
CA GLU A 283 -15.52 2.34 -44.11
C GLU A 283 -15.99 2.56 -42.68
N TRP A 284 -15.16 2.22 -41.69
CA TRP A 284 -15.40 2.60 -40.29
C TRP A 284 -15.46 4.11 -40.11
N GLU A 285 -14.58 4.87 -40.78
CA GLU A 285 -14.60 6.33 -40.73
C GLU A 285 -15.93 6.91 -41.23
N LYS A 286 -16.50 6.35 -42.31
CA LYS A 286 -17.80 6.77 -42.88
C LYS A 286 -18.99 6.34 -42.04
N GLN A 287 -18.98 5.10 -41.55
CA GLN A 287 -20.17 4.47 -40.94
C GLN A 287 -20.22 4.58 -39.41
N LEU A 288 -19.10 4.84 -38.71
CA LEU A 288 -19.07 4.83 -37.24
C LEU A 288 -20.06 5.83 -36.62
N LYS A 289 -20.24 7.00 -37.24
CA LYS A 289 -21.24 7.98 -36.79
C LYS A 289 -22.65 7.40 -36.88
N ASN A 290 -23.00 6.75 -37.99
CA ASN A 290 -24.31 6.13 -38.21
C ASN A 290 -24.52 4.94 -37.27
N LEU A 291 -23.48 4.12 -37.04
CA LEU A 291 -23.47 3.04 -36.06
C LEU A 291 -23.83 3.55 -34.66
N ILE A 292 -23.12 4.58 -34.19
CA ILE A 292 -23.35 5.19 -32.87
C ILE A 292 -24.76 5.79 -32.77
N GLN A 293 -25.23 6.46 -33.82
CA GLN A 293 -26.59 7.04 -33.87
C GLN A 293 -27.69 5.97 -33.83
N LYS A 294 -27.50 4.83 -34.52
CA LYS A 294 -28.46 3.72 -34.47
C LYS A 294 -28.43 3.02 -33.11
N MET A 295 -27.24 2.83 -32.55
CA MET A 295 -27.05 2.22 -31.23
C MET A 295 -27.59 3.08 -30.08
N SER A 296 -27.59 4.42 -30.20
CA SER A 296 -28.05 5.33 -29.14
C SER A 296 -29.54 5.21 -28.83
N LEU A 297 -30.32 4.64 -29.75
CA LEU A 297 -31.72 4.28 -29.56
C LEU A 297 -31.91 3.10 -28.58
N TYR A 298 -30.86 2.33 -28.29
CA TYR A 298 -30.90 1.12 -27.46
C TYR A 298 -29.98 1.24 -26.24
N LYS A 299 -30.39 2.04 -25.24
CA LYS A 299 -29.61 2.34 -24.01
C LYS A 299 -29.23 1.11 -23.14
N GLY A 300 -29.97 0.01 -23.29
CA GLY A 300 -29.64 -1.28 -22.66
C GLY A 300 -28.45 -2.01 -23.29
N ILE A 301 -27.88 -1.47 -24.38
CA ILE A 301 -26.73 -2.06 -25.08
C ILE A 301 -25.53 -1.11 -25.00
N GLY A 302 -24.40 -1.63 -24.54
CA GLY A 302 -23.10 -0.95 -24.65
C GLY A 302 -22.36 -1.35 -25.92
N LEU A 303 -21.71 -0.39 -26.59
CA LEU A 303 -20.82 -0.63 -27.73
C LEU A 303 -19.38 -0.49 -27.25
N VAL A 304 -18.57 -1.53 -27.44
CA VAL A 304 -17.13 -1.47 -27.13
C VAL A 304 -16.34 -1.77 -28.40
N LEU A 305 -15.57 -0.79 -28.84
CA LEU A 305 -14.69 -0.89 -29.99
C LEU A 305 -13.24 -0.95 -29.51
N SER A 306 -12.36 -1.60 -30.28
CA SER A 306 -10.92 -1.45 -30.07
C SER A 306 -10.15 -1.14 -31.34
N CYS A 307 -9.09 -0.32 -31.21
CA CYS A 307 -8.19 -0.03 -32.32
C CYS A 307 -6.73 0.11 -31.86
N ARG A 308 -5.79 0.04 -32.80
CA ARG A 308 -4.38 0.33 -32.55
C ARG A 308 -4.11 1.84 -32.58
N THR A 309 -3.09 2.30 -31.88
CA THR A 309 -2.58 3.67 -32.08
C THR A 309 -1.81 3.77 -33.40
N PRO A 310 -2.00 4.83 -34.21
CA PRO A 310 -2.76 6.07 -33.97
C PRO A 310 -4.18 6.11 -34.57
N TYR A 311 -4.79 4.96 -34.91
CA TYR A 311 -6.10 4.91 -35.59
C TYR A 311 -7.20 5.60 -34.78
N GLU A 312 -7.07 5.74 -33.46
CA GLU A 312 -8.03 6.49 -32.64
C GLU A 312 -8.17 7.95 -33.12
N LYS A 313 -7.09 8.56 -33.62
CA LYS A 313 -7.13 9.94 -34.10
C LYS A 313 -8.01 10.10 -35.33
N LEU A 314 -8.06 9.08 -36.20
CA LEU A 314 -8.92 9.09 -37.39
C LEU A 314 -10.39 8.97 -36.99
N LEU A 315 -10.69 8.00 -36.14
CA LEU A 315 -12.05 7.69 -35.74
C LEU A 315 -12.66 8.82 -34.89
N LEU A 316 -11.86 9.46 -34.04
CA LEU A 316 -12.29 10.54 -33.16
C LEU A 316 -12.40 11.91 -33.84
N THR A 317 -11.88 12.11 -35.06
CA THR A 317 -12.07 13.40 -35.78
C THR A 317 -13.43 13.49 -36.44
N LYS A 318 -14.03 12.37 -36.85
CA LYS A 318 -15.34 12.31 -37.53
C LYS A 318 -16.52 12.07 -36.59
N VAL A 319 -16.24 11.57 -35.40
CA VAL A 319 -17.22 11.40 -34.33
C VAL A 319 -16.97 12.47 -33.28
N ASN A 320 -18.00 13.18 -32.83
CA ASN A 320 -17.84 14.10 -31.72
C ASN A 320 -17.34 13.30 -30.50
N GLY A 321 -16.14 13.62 -29.97
CA GLY A 321 -15.49 12.88 -28.88
C GLY A 321 -16.32 12.77 -27.59
N THR A 322 -17.44 13.49 -27.51
CA THR A 322 -18.46 13.40 -26.46
C THR A 322 -19.47 12.24 -26.63
N LEU A 323 -19.44 11.54 -27.77
CA LEU A 323 -20.33 10.40 -28.06
C LEU A 323 -19.67 9.05 -27.78
N ILE A 324 -18.34 8.95 -27.81
CA ILE A 324 -17.60 7.71 -27.57
C ILE A 324 -16.41 8.00 -26.67
N ALA A 325 -16.28 7.27 -25.56
CA ALA A 325 -15.23 7.48 -24.56
C ALA A 325 -13.91 6.79 -24.99
N PRO A 326 -12.83 7.54 -25.26
CA PRO A 326 -11.55 6.94 -25.67
C PRO A 326 -10.72 6.55 -24.45
N ILE A 327 -10.32 5.27 -24.38
CA ILE A 327 -9.61 4.71 -23.22
C ILE A 327 -8.32 4.04 -23.65
N LYS A 328 -7.19 4.57 -23.16
CA LYS A 328 -5.87 4.02 -23.46
C LYS A 328 -5.56 2.79 -22.62
N HIS A 329 -5.21 1.69 -23.28
CA HIS A 329 -4.74 0.46 -22.66
C HIS A 329 -3.21 0.49 -22.48
N PHE A 330 -2.75 0.34 -21.23
CA PHE A 330 -1.33 0.42 -20.86
C PHE A 330 -0.67 -0.95 -20.61
N GLY A 331 -1.40 -2.05 -20.77
CA GLY A 331 -0.88 -3.40 -20.56
C GLY A 331 -0.74 -3.68 -19.06
N PHE A 332 0.34 -4.34 -18.66
CA PHE A 332 0.62 -4.68 -17.26
C PHE A 332 1.27 -3.55 -16.48
N ARG A 333 1.13 -2.29 -16.92
CA ARG A 333 1.66 -1.15 -16.16
C ARG A 333 1.03 -1.11 -14.77
N LYS A 334 1.84 -0.91 -13.73
CA LYS A 334 1.50 -1.01 -12.29
C LYS A 334 1.31 -2.43 -11.72
N ILE A 335 1.25 -3.47 -12.55
CA ILE A 335 1.17 -4.88 -12.12
C ILE A 335 2.29 -5.72 -12.73
N GLU A 336 3.41 -5.10 -13.10
CA GLU A 336 4.48 -5.70 -13.90
C GLU A 336 5.08 -6.92 -13.24
N PHE A 337 5.33 -6.87 -11.93
CA PHE A 337 5.98 -7.98 -11.21
C PHE A 337 5.05 -9.15 -10.93
N ASP A 338 3.75 -8.88 -10.77
CA ASP A 338 2.74 -9.93 -10.69
C ASP A 338 2.61 -10.62 -12.05
N ALA A 339 2.59 -9.83 -13.12
CA ALA A 339 2.59 -10.34 -14.48
C ALA A 339 3.83 -11.18 -14.79
N GLN A 340 5.02 -10.65 -14.54
CA GLN A 340 6.28 -11.38 -14.72
C GLN A 340 6.26 -12.73 -13.98
N GLN A 341 5.85 -12.75 -12.72
CA GLN A 341 5.79 -13.99 -11.95
C GLN A 341 4.78 -14.99 -12.48
N ALA A 342 3.60 -14.53 -12.88
CA ALA A 342 2.57 -15.39 -13.42
C ALA A 342 3.05 -16.01 -14.75
N PHE A 343 3.67 -15.22 -15.63
CA PHE A 343 4.24 -15.72 -16.89
C PHE A 343 5.42 -16.68 -16.67
N PHE A 344 6.35 -16.38 -15.77
CA PHE A 344 7.45 -17.29 -15.45
C PHE A 344 6.94 -18.62 -14.89
N LYS A 345 5.95 -18.57 -13.99
CA LYS A 345 5.32 -19.78 -13.44
C LYS A 345 4.64 -20.59 -14.53
N TRP A 346 3.84 -19.94 -15.39
CA TRP A 346 3.12 -20.57 -16.50
C TRP A 346 4.07 -21.27 -17.48
N LYS A 347 5.13 -20.59 -17.91
CA LYS A 347 6.13 -21.13 -18.86
C LYS A 347 7.21 -21.99 -18.21
N LYS A 348 7.09 -22.29 -16.91
CA LYS A 348 8.07 -23.05 -16.13
C LYS A 348 9.49 -22.48 -16.26
N VAL A 349 9.58 -21.15 -16.37
CA VAL A 349 10.84 -20.41 -16.37
C VAL A 349 11.18 -20.08 -14.91
N PRO A 350 12.43 -20.27 -14.46
CA PRO A 350 12.86 -19.83 -13.14
C PRO A 350 12.61 -18.33 -12.97
N ALA A 351 12.12 -17.90 -11.82
CA ALA A 351 11.99 -16.46 -11.55
C ALA A 351 13.39 -15.81 -11.44
N PRO A 352 13.56 -14.57 -11.93
CA PRO A 352 14.87 -13.94 -12.03
C PRO A 352 15.42 -13.56 -10.66
N GLU A 353 16.75 -13.59 -10.52
CA GLU A 353 17.46 -13.12 -9.32
C GLU A 353 17.67 -11.60 -9.31
N VAL A 354 17.44 -10.94 -10.45
CA VAL A 354 17.59 -9.50 -10.68
C VAL A 354 16.30 -8.97 -11.27
N PRO A 355 15.75 -7.84 -10.77
CA PRO A 355 14.49 -7.32 -11.29
C PRO A 355 14.61 -6.90 -12.75
N LEU A 356 13.56 -7.18 -13.51
CA LEU A 356 13.34 -6.67 -14.85
C LEU A 356 12.55 -5.37 -14.71
N LEU A 357 13.28 -4.26 -14.59
CA LEU A 357 12.73 -2.93 -14.24
C LEU A 357 12.23 -2.15 -15.46
N GLU A 358 12.57 -2.63 -16.66
CA GLU A 358 12.34 -1.95 -17.93
C GLU A 358 10.85 -2.00 -18.35
N ASP A 359 10.36 -0.90 -18.93
CA ASP A 359 8.93 -0.72 -19.24
C ASP A 359 8.41 -1.70 -20.31
N GLU A 360 9.30 -2.29 -21.12
CA GLU A 360 8.94 -3.30 -22.13
C GLU A 360 8.34 -4.56 -21.48
N TYR A 361 8.74 -4.88 -20.24
CA TYR A 361 8.17 -6.02 -19.52
C TYR A 361 6.72 -5.79 -19.05
N SER A 362 6.22 -4.55 -19.14
CA SER A 362 4.80 -4.23 -18.96
C SER A 362 3.96 -4.60 -20.20
N ASN A 363 4.58 -4.83 -21.37
CA ASN A 363 3.88 -5.24 -22.58
C ASN A 363 3.60 -6.76 -22.54
N PRO A 364 2.33 -7.21 -22.50
CA PRO A 364 2.00 -8.63 -22.41
C PRO A 364 2.56 -9.49 -23.54
N LEU A 365 2.64 -8.91 -24.75
CA LEU A 365 3.18 -9.59 -25.90
C LEU A 365 4.70 -9.76 -25.82
N PHE A 366 5.41 -8.72 -25.40
CA PHE A 366 6.85 -8.83 -25.16
C PHE A 366 7.17 -9.87 -24.08
N LEU A 367 6.46 -9.82 -22.93
CA LEU A 367 6.67 -10.75 -21.82
C LEU A 367 6.36 -12.21 -22.22
N LYS A 368 5.31 -12.45 -23.04
CA LYS A 368 5.04 -13.76 -23.62
C LYS A 368 6.20 -14.26 -24.46
N LEU A 369 6.67 -13.46 -25.41
CA LEU A 369 7.76 -13.86 -26.29
C LEU A 369 9.04 -14.14 -25.51
N PHE A 370 9.35 -13.28 -24.55
CA PHE A 370 10.50 -13.42 -23.66
C PHE A 370 10.47 -14.72 -22.86
N THR A 371 9.33 -15.03 -22.24
CA THR A 371 9.19 -16.27 -21.46
C THR A 371 9.16 -17.52 -22.33
N GLU A 372 8.60 -17.42 -23.54
CA GLU A 372 8.60 -18.54 -24.48
C GLU A 372 9.99 -18.84 -25.04
N SER A 373 10.80 -17.83 -25.40
CA SER A 373 12.17 -18.06 -25.89
C SER A 373 13.03 -18.80 -24.86
N LEU A 374 12.85 -18.50 -23.57
CA LEU A 374 13.51 -19.22 -22.47
C LEU A 374 12.95 -20.62 -22.23
N SER A 375 11.68 -20.88 -22.57
CA SER A 375 11.02 -22.14 -22.24
C SER A 375 11.55 -23.36 -23.01
N PHE A 376 12.16 -23.15 -24.19
CA PHE A 376 12.72 -24.20 -25.06
C PHE A 376 14.01 -24.83 -24.55
N LEU A 377 14.73 -24.18 -23.64
CA LEU A 377 15.94 -24.76 -23.05
C LEU A 377 15.53 -25.94 -22.16
N HIS A 378 15.85 -27.17 -22.54
CA HIS A 378 15.33 -28.38 -21.84
C HIS A 378 15.70 -28.43 -20.35
N GLU A 379 16.88 -27.93 -19.98
CA GLU A 379 17.34 -27.95 -18.59
C GLU A 379 17.03 -26.67 -17.82
N LYS A 380 16.48 -26.83 -16.61
CA LYS A 380 16.25 -25.72 -15.66
C LYS A 380 17.52 -24.89 -15.39
N LYS A 381 18.68 -25.54 -15.34
CA LYS A 381 19.98 -24.88 -15.13
C LYS A 381 20.36 -23.97 -16.30
N HIS A 382 20.06 -24.39 -17.53
CA HIS A 382 20.30 -23.61 -18.75
C HIS A 382 19.35 -22.42 -18.81
N LYS A 383 18.05 -22.62 -18.52
CA LYS A 383 17.06 -21.53 -18.38
C LYS A 383 17.52 -20.45 -17.39
N SER A 384 17.95 -20.88 -16.20
CA SER A 384 18.46 -19.96 -15.17
C SER A 384 19.71 -19.21 -15.62
N LYS A 385 20.67 -19.88 -16.27
CA LYS A 385 21.90 -19.24 -16.76
C LYS A 385 21.60 -18.18 -17.81
N GLU A 386 20.74 -18.52 -18.76
CA GLU A 386 20.35 -17.65 -19.87
C GLU A 386 19.57 -16.42 -19.37
N LEU A 387 18.54 -16.65 -18.55
CA LEU A 387 17.79 -15.58 -17.89
C LEU A 387 18.70 -14.67 -17.06
N ASN A 388 19.60 -15.25 -16.26
CA ASN A 388 20.54 -14.45 -15.48
C ASN A 388 21.48 -13.63 -16.37
N SER A 389 21.91 -14.14 -17.52
CA SER A 389 22.75 -13.37 -18.46
C SER A 389 22.00 -12.16 -19.04
N ILE A 390 20.71 -12.29 -19.29
CA ILE A 390 19.86 -11.19 -19.75
C ILE A 390 19.59 -10.20 -18.60
N CYS A 391 19.12 -10.68 -17.45
CA CYS A 391 18.81 -9.82 -16.30
C CYS A 391 20.05 -9.09 -15.75
N SER A 392 21.23 -9.71 -15.82
CA SER A 392 22.49 -9.07 -15.42
C SER A 392 23.07 -8.12 -16.47
N GLY A 393 22.41 -7.95 -17.61
CA GLY A 393 22.86 -7.08 -18.69
C GLY A 393 24.10 -7.61 -19.42
N GLN A 394 24.38 -8.92 -19.38
CA GLN A 394 25.43 -9.53 -20.21
C GLN A 394 25.00 -9.64 -21.68
N LYS A 395 23.70 -9.73 -21.94
CA LYS A 395 23.12 -9.81 -23.28
C LYS A 395 22.19 -8.61 -23.54
N SER A 396 22.16 -8.10 -24.77
CA SER A 396 21.29 -6.98 -25.16
C SER A 396 19.87 -7.46 -25.47
N MET A 397 18.95 -6.50 -25.62
CA MET A 397 17.63 -6.73 -26.24
C MET A 397 17.75 -7.49 -27.56
N THR A 398 18.75 -7.14 -28.38
CA THR A 398 19.03 -7.76 -29.68
C THR A 398 19.17 -9.27 -29.61
N PHE A 399 19.80 -9.79 -28.55
CA PHE A 399 19.91 -11.24 -28.36
C PHE A 399 18.54 -11.90 -28.14
N ILE A 400 17.66 -11.27 -27.35
CA ILE A 400 16.30 -11.77 -27.12
C ILE A 400 15.53 -11.85 -28.44
N LEU A 401 15.72 -10.85 -29.30
CA LEU A 401 15.07 -10.76 -30.61
C LEU A 401 15.63 -11.79 -31.60
N GLU A 402 16.95 -11.98 -31.64
CA GLU A 402 17.60 -13.01 -32.45
C GLU A 402 17.07 -14.41 -32.10
N GLN A 403 17.00 -14.73 -30.81
CA GLN A 403 16.43 -16.00 -30.32
C GLN A 403 14.94 -16.16 -30.69
N PHE A 404 14.19 -15.06 -30.73
CA PHE A 404 12.80 -15.09 -31.18
C PHE A 404 12.71 -15.48 -32.66
N TYR A 405 13.48 -14.84 -33.55
CA TYR A 405 13.44 -15.15 -34.98
C TYR A 405 13.97 -16.56 -35.31
N GLU A 406 15.01 -17.02 -34.62
CA GLU A 406 15.48 -18.41 -34.75
C GLU A 406 14.40 -19.43 -34.36
N ARG A 407 13.61 -19.13 -33.32
CA ARG A 407 12.48 -19.97 -32.92
C ARG A 407 11.37 -19.96 -33.97
N VAL A 408 10.95 -18.76 -34.43
CA VAL A 408 9.91 -18.68 -35.45
C VAL A 408 10.34 -19.46 -36.69
N GLY A 409 11.60 -19.34 -37.11
CA GLY A 409 12.16 -20.15 -38.19
C GLY A 409 11.92 -21.65 -38.04
N GLY A 410 11.89 -22.18 -36.80
CA GLY A 410 11.58 -23.59 -36.53
C GLY A 410 10.22 -24.08 -37.05
N SER A 411 9.15 -23.26 -37.00
CA SER A 411 7.83 -23.64 -37.54
C SER A 411 7.76 -23.50 -39.07
N PHE A 412 8.71 -22.76 -39.67
CA PHE A 412 8.81 -22.57 -41.11
C PHE A 412 9.68 -23.64 -41.77
N VAL A 413 10.63 -24.26 -41.04
CA VAL A 413 11.49 -25.34 -41.55
C VAL A 413 10.64 -26.47 -42.16
N SER A 414 9.54 -26.86 -41.49
CA SER A 414 8.63 -27.90 -41.99
C SER A 414 7.69 -27.43 -43.10
N ALA A 415 7.37 -26.13 -43.15
CA ALA A 415 6.39 -25.58 -44.10
C ALA A 415 7.01 -25.12 -45.43
N PHE A 416 8.30 -24.75 -45.43
CA PHE A 416 8.99 -24.15 -46.58
C PHE A 416 10.37 -24.78 -46.87
N SER A 417 10.71 -25.93 -46.26
CA SER A 417 12.00 -26.63 -46.45
C SER A 417 13.24 -25.73 -46.27
N SER A 418 13.17 -24.78 -45.34
CA SER A 418 14.20 -23.76 -45.12
C SER A 418 15.11 -24.08 -43.93
N LYS A 419 16.27 -23.40 -43.85
CA LYS A 419 17.12 -23.45 -42.65
C LYS A 419 16.49 -22.64 -41.51
N ARG A 420 16.81 -23.00 -40.26
CA ARG A 420 16.26 -22.30 -39.07
C ARG A 420 16.56 -20.80 -39.02
N ASP A 421 17.68 -20.37 -39.61
CA ASP A 421 18.09 -18.96 -39.67
C ASP A 421 17.44 -18.18 -40.83
N PHE A 422 16.67 -18.84 -41.72
CA PHE A 422 16.07 -18.20 -42.89
C PHE A 422 15.17 -17.01 -42.52
N CYS A 423 14.27 -17.18 -41.55
CA CYS A 423 13.40 -16.11 -41.07
C CYS A 423 14.17 -14.91 -40.49
N TRP A 424 15.32 -15.16 -39.87
CA TRP A 424 16.20 -14.11 -39.37
C TRP A 424 16.90 -13.35 -40.50
N LEU A 425 17.31 -14.05 -41.56
CA LEU A 425 17.88 -13.43 -42.76
C LEU A 425 16.85 -12.57 -43.50
N VAL A 426 15.61 -13.04 -43.64
CA VAL A 426 14.50 -12.25 -44.20
C VAL A 426 14.28 -10.98 -43.38
N ALA A 427 14.24 -11.08 -42.04
CA ALA A 427 14.09 -9.91 -41.18
C ALA A 427 15.23 -8.88 -41.35
N LYS A 428 16.47 -9.34 -41.51
CA LYS A 428 17.61 -8.45 -41.81
C LYS A 428 17.45 -7.75 -43.15
N GLU A 429 17.07 -8.49 -44.19
CA GLU A 429 16.90 -7.91 -45.52
C GLU A 429 15.76 -6.87 -45.55
N VAL A 430 14.64 -7.14 -44.87
CA VAL A 430 13.57 -6.15 -44.67
C VAL A 430 14.10 -4.88 -44.02
N ALA A 431 14.94 -5.00 -42.99
CA ALA A 431 15.54 -3.85 -42.32
C ALA A 431 16.54 -3.09 -43.21
N ASP A 432 17.27 -3.79 -44.08
CA ASP A 432 18.16 -3.17 -45.08
C ASP A 432 17.35 -2.34 -46.09
N VAL A 433 16.20 -2.85 -46.55
CA VAL A 433 15.26 -2.09 -47.42
C VAL A 433 14.70 -0.87 -46.70
N MET A 434 14.19 -1.05 -45.47
CA MET A 434 13.68 0.04 -44.62
C MET A 434 14.72 1.15 -44.42
N SER A 435 15.96 0.76 -44.12
CA SER A 435 17.11 1.66 -43.97
C SER A 435 17.41 2.43 -45.25
N ALA A 436 17.50 1.74 -46.40
CA ALA A 436 17.81 2.38 -47.68
C ALA A 436 16.72 3.36 -48.13
N LYS A 437 15.45 3.05 -47.82
CA LYS A 437 14.29 3.90 -48.10
C LYS A 437 14.01 4.95 -47.00
N GLN A 438 14.80 4.96 -45.92
CA GLN A 438 14.68 5.90 -44.79
C GLN A 438 13.29 5.89 -44.13
N ARG A 439 12.70 4.69 -43.97
CA ARG A 439 11.35 4.49 -43.43
C ARG A 439 11.26 3.23 -42.58
N ASP A 440 10.23 3.11 -41.76
CA ASP A 440 10.03 1.98 -40.84
C ASP A 440 9.03 0.92 -41.37
N TYR A 441 8.82 0.90 -42.69
CA TYR A 441 7.91 -0.01 -43.38
C TYR A 441 8.42 -0.39 -44.77
N ILE A 442 7.86 -1.46 -45.31
CA ILE A 442 7.99 -1.84 -46.72
C ILE A 442 6.63 -2.07 -47.34
N ASN A 443 6.54 -1.85 -48.65
CA ASN A 443 5.31 -2.13 -49.41
C ASN A 443 5.22 -3.64 -49.71
N PRO A 444 4.01 -4.20 -49.93
CA PRO A 444 3.85 -5.60 -50.33
C PRO A 444 4.66 -6.00 -51.56
N SER A 445 4.80 -5.09 -52.54
CA SER A 445 5.67 -5.29 -53.71
C SER A 445 7.14 -5.45 -53.32
N GLU A 446 7.66 -4.57 -52.46
CA GLU A 446 9.05 -4.64 -51.99
C GLU A 446 9.32 -5.89 -51.15
N PHE A 447 8.33 -6.38 -50.40
CA PHE A 447 8.44 -7.66 -49.70
C PHE A 447 8.60 -8.81 -50.71
N ASN A 448 7.85 -8.79 -51.80
CA ASN A 448 7.95 -9.80 -52.84
C ASN A 448 9.29 -9.76 -53.59
N ASP A 449 9.97 -8.61 -53.61
CA ASP A 449 11.25 -8.40 -54.28
C ASP A 449 12.48 -8.76 -53.41
N LEU A 450 12.28 -9.20 -52.16
CA LEU A 450 13.38 -9.61 -51.28
C LEU A 450 14.19 -10.75 -51.90
N LYS A 451 15.52 -10.62 -51.91
CA LYS A 451 16.46 -11.62 -52.48
C LYS A 451 16.28 -12.98 -51.82
N MET A 452 16.06 -13.01 -50.50
CA MET A 452 15.80 -14.26 -49.78
C MET A 452 14.54 -14.99 -50.26
N LEU A 453 13.57 -14.30 -50.85
CA LEU A 453 12.30 -14.86 -51.33
C LEU A 453 12.28 -15.12 -52.84
N THR A 454 13.35 -14.77 -53.57
CA THR A 454 13.45 -15.03 -55.02
C THR A 454 13.22 -16.48 -55.45
N PRO A 455 13.56 -17.52 -54.66
CA PRO A 455 13.27 -18.90 -55.04
C PRO A 455 11.78 -19.30 -54.94
N MET A 456 10.93 -18.46 -54.35
CA MET A 456 9.50 -18.76 -54.13
C MET A 456 8.62 -18.18 -55.24
N THR A 457 7.54 -18.86 -55.58
CA THR A 457 6.45 -18.36 -56.45
C THR A 457 5.63 -17.27 -55.73
N THR A 458 4.85 -16.48 -56.49
CA THR A 458 3.97 -15.43 -55.91
C THR A 458 2.97 -16.01 -54.89
N SER A 459 2.39 -17.18 -55.17
CA SER A 459 1.46 -17.84 -54.26
C SER A 459 2.15 -18.29 -52.97
N GLU A 460 3.36 -18.82 -53.06
CA GLU A 460 4.16 -19.21 -51.88
C GLU A 460 4.58 -17.99 -51.04
N LYS A 461 4.92 -16.86 -51.68
CA LYS A 461 5.21 -15.59 -51.00
C LYS A 461 4.00 -15.08 -50.20
N ASP A 462 2.80 -15.17 -50.78
CA ASP A 462 1.55 -14.79 -50.09
C ASP A 462 1.25 -15.69 -48.89
N ILE A 463 1.50 -17.00 -49.01
CA ILE A 463 1.36 -17.94 -47.89
C ILE A 463 2.43 -17.65 -46.83
N PHE A 464 3.66 -17.37 -47.25
CA PHE A 464 4.78 -17.06 -46.36
C PHE A 464 4.52 -15.80 -45.54
N ILE A 465 4.10 -14.69 -46.17
CA ILE A 465 3.82 -13.46 -45.44
C ILE A 465 2.62 -13.62 -44.49
N LYS A 466 1.55 -14.33 -44.91
CA LYS A 466 0.43 -14.67 -44.02
C LYS A 466 0.91 -15.48 -42.81
N LYS A 467 1.79 -16.45 -43.03
CA LYS A 467 2.40 -17.23 -41.96
C LYS A 467 3.27 -16.36 -41.05
N CYS A 468 4.10 -15.48 -41.61
CA CYS A 468 4.90 -14.51 -40.84
C CYS A 468 4.05 -13.60 -39.98
N CYS A 469 2.91 -13.14 -40.48
CA CYS A 469 1.95 -12.38 -39.68
C CYS A 469 1.33 -13.22 -38.56
N SER A 470 0.93 -14.46 -38.85
CA SER A 470 0.36 -15.37 -37.83
C SER A 470 1.34 -15.75 -36.71
N GLU A 471 2.63 -15.83 -37.03
CA GLU A 471 3.70 -16.17 -36.08
C GLU A 471 4.33 -14.91 -35.43
N GLY A 472 3.81 -13.71 -35.77
CA GLY A 472 4.21 -12.45 -35.16
C GLY A 472 5.59 -11.95 -35.59
N MET A 473 6.09 -12.31 -36.78
CA MET A 473 7.31 -11.73 -37.35
C MET A 473 7.08 -10.34 -37.93
N PHE A 474 5.95 -10.16 -38.61
CA PHE A 474 5.55 -8.93 -39.30
C PHE A 474 4.08 -8.63 -39.02
N ILE A 475 3.66 -7.39 -39.24
CA ILE A 475 2.26 -6.98 -39.24
C ILE A 475 1.95 -6.26 -40.55
N LYS A 476 0.74 -6.46 -41.06
CA LYS A 476 0.14 -5.58 -42.06
C LYS A 476 -0.56 -4.43 -41.32
N THR A 477 -0.34 -3.20 -41.77
CA THR A 477 -0.92 -1.97 -41.22
C THR A 477 -1.05 -0.94 -42.34
N CYS A 478 -1.63 0.22 -42.06
CA CYS A 478 -1.63 1.33 -43.02
C CYS A 478 -0.83 2.53 -42.51
N ILE A 479 -0.35 3.33 -43.44
CA ILE A 479 0.26 4.65 -43.18
C ILE A 479 -0.43 5.71 -44.01
N TYR A 480 -0.33 6.95 -43.56
CA TYR A 480 -0.85 8.10 -44.28
C TYR A 480 0.22 8.64 -45.25
N GLU A 481 -0.08 8.63 -46.54
CA GLU A 481 0.65 9.42 -47.52
C GLU A 481 -0.06 10.78 -47.64
N GLY A 482 0.71 11.86 -47.80
CA GLY A 482 0.22 13.26 -47.67
C GLY A 482 -0.88 13.68 -48.67
N ASP A 483 -1.30 12.78 -49.56
CA ASP A 483 -2.32 12.95 -50.59
C ASP A 483 -3.72 12.49 -50.15
N ASN A 484 -3.98 12.40 -48.84
CA ASN A 484 -5.23 11.89 -48.26
C ASN A 484 -5.45 10.38 -48.51
N SER A 485 -4.43 9.64 -48.95
CA SER A 485 -4.52 8.19 -49.16
C SER A 485 -3.83 7.40 -48.05
N TRP A 486 -4.46 6.29 -47.67
CA TRP A 486 -3.89 5.33 -46.73
C TRP A 486 -3.42 4.11 -47.51
N VAL A 487 -2.14 3.78 -47.39
CA VAL A 487 -1.51 2.67 -48.13
C VAL A 487 -1.23 1.51 -47.18
N GLU A 488 -1.56 0.28 -47.60
CA GLU A 488 -1.19 -0.94 -46.86
C GLU A 488 0.33 -1.15 -46.92
N VAL A 489 0.93 -1.36 -45.76
CA VAL A 489 2.36 -1.57 -45.59
C VAL A 489 2.63 -2.71 -44.61
N ILE A 490 3.85 -3.23 -44.67
CA ILE A 490 4.35 -4.29 -43.80
C ILE A 490 5.37 -3.67 -42.83
N LYS A 491 5.15 -3.89 -41.53
CA LYS A 491 6.02 -3.42 -40.46
C LYS A 491 6.45 -4.56 -39.54
N PHE A 492 7.50 -4.32 -38.77
CA PHE A 492 7.75 -5.15 -37.59
C PHE A 492 6.65 -4.91 -36.53
N PRO A 493 6.21 -5.95 -35.80
CA PRO A 493 5.17 -5.81 -34.77
C PRO A 493 5.59 -4.96 -33.58
N TYR A 494 6.90 -4.83 -33.35
CA TYR A 494 7.47 -4.06 -32.26
C TYR A 494 8.40 -3.00 -32.81
N GLN A 495 8.11 -1.75 -32.46
CA GLN A 495 8.92 -0.62 -32.88
C GLN A 495 10.39 -0.81 -32.49
N LYS A 496 10.68 -1.24 -31.26
CA LYS A 496 12.06 -1.51 -30.82
C LYS A 496 12.79 -2.57 -31.65
N VAL A 497 12.08 -3.58 -32.15
CA VAL A 497 12.71 -4.57 -33.06
C VAL A 497 13.09 -3.89 -34.37
N SER A 498 12.15 -3.14 -34.93
CA SER A 498 12.36 -2.34 -36.14
C SER A 498 13.55 -1.41 -35.98
N ASP A 499 13.54 -0.56 -34.96
CA ASP A 499 14.54 0.47 -34.73
C ASP A 499 15.94 -0.14 -34.57
N HIS A 500 16.07 -1.24 -33.83
CA HIS A 500 17.36 -1.90 -33.64
C HIS A 500 17.88 -2.54 -34.94
N LEU A 501 17.02 -3.20 -35.73
CA LEU A 501 17.45 -3.79 -37.00
C LEU A 501 17.80 -2.72 -38.05
N ILE A 502 16.99 -1.67 -38.16
CA ILE A 502 17.25 -0.54 -39.03
C ILE A 502 18.54 0.18 -38.60
N ALA A 503 18.72 0.45 -37.30
CA ALA A 503 19.95 1.04 -36.76
C ALA A 503 21.18 0.22 -37.14
N ARG A 504 21.11 -1.12 -37.09
CA ARG A 504 22.21 -1.99 -37.52
C ARG A 504 22.54 -1.82 -38.99
N SER A 505 21.52 -1.76 -39.85
CA SER A 505 21.69 -1.52 -41.28
C SER A 505 22.35 -0.16 -41.52
N ILE A 506 21.83 0.92 -40.91
CA ILE A 506 22.38 2.28 -41.06
C ILE A 506 23.85 2.32 -40.61
N LEU A 507 24.16 1.80 -39.41
CA LEU A 507 25.53 1.77 -38.89
C LEU A 507 26.45 0.97 -39.81
N LYS A 508 25.96 -0.15 -40.36
CA LYS A 508 26.72 -0.98 -41.31
C LYS A 508 26.98 -0.24 -42.62
N MET A 509 25.99 0.43 -43.19
CA MET A 509 26.10 1.15 -44.47
C MET A 509 26.92 2.43 -44.34
N GLU A 510 26.75 3.20 -43.27
CA GLU A 510 27.32 4.54 -43.17
C GLU A 510 28.64 4.63 -42.40
N LEU A 511 28.99 3.65 -41.55
CA LEU A 511 30.14 3.78 -40.62
C LEU A 511 31.14 2.63 -40.63
N THR A 512 30.84 1.49 -41.27
CA THR A 512 31.78 0.36 -41.38
C THR A 512 33.06 0.80 -42.09
N GLU A 513 34.22 0.36 -41.59
CA GLU A 513 35.56 0.62 -42.17
C GLU A 513 36.00 2.09 -42.26
N LYS A 514 35.26 3.03 -41.66
CA LYS A 514 35.60 4.47 -41.66
C LYS A 514 36.46 4.89 -40.48
N ASN A 515 37.43 5.78 -40.72
CA ASN A 515 38.17 6.46 -39.66
C ASN A 515 37.29 7.50 -38.92
N ILE A 516 37.77 8.07 -37.81
CA ILE A 516 36.96 8.98 -36.98
C ILE A 516 36.56 10.27 -37.72
N THR A 517 37.37 10.75 -38.67
CA THR A 517 37.09 11.95 -39.46
C THR A 517 35.99 11.69 -40.47
N GLU A 518 36.04 10.55 -41.15
CA GLU A 518 35.00 10.09 -42.08
C GLU A 518 33.67 9.83 -41.37
N LYS A 519 33.71 9.24 -40.16
CA LYS A 519 32.51 9.06 -39.32
C LYS A 519 31.88 10.40 -38.92
N LYS A 520 32.69 11.40 -38.59
CA LYS A 520 32.21 12.78 -38.33
C LYS A 520 31.61 13.43 -39.55
N ASN A 521 32.17 13.19 -40.75
CA ASN A 521 31.62 13.73 -41.99
C ASN A 521 30.29 13.07 -42.37
N ALA A 522 30.15 11.74 -42.17
CA ALA A 522 28.87 11.04 -42.37
C ALA A 522 27.76 11.62 -41.47
N LEU A 523 28.09 12.00 -40.23
CA LEU A 523 27.14 12.67 -39.32
C LEU A 523 26.79 14.11 -39.70
N LYS A 524 27.53 14.73 -40.64
CA LYS A 524 27.20 16.07 -41.16
C LYS A 524 26.34 16.02 -42.43
N GLN A 525 26.46 14.97 -43.24
CA GLN A 525 25.90 14.94 -44.61
C GLN A 525 25.02 13.71 -44.92
N GLY A 526 25.08 12.64 -44.12
CA GLY A 526 24.34 11.38 -44.33
C GLY A 526 22.99 11.30 -43.61
N PHE A 527 22.25 10.22 -43.84
CA PHE A 527 20.97 9.96 -43.16
C PHE A 527 21.18 9.80 -41.65
N LEU A 528 22.32 9.24 -41.24
CA LEU A 528 22.69 9.19 -39.83
C LEU A 528 22.79 10.59 -39.21
N GLY A 529 23.30 11.60 -39.93
CA GLY A 529 23.29 12.98 -39.47
C GLY A 529 21.88 13.58 -39.34
N LYS A 530 21.01 13.29 -40.33
CA LYS A 530 19.60 13.73 -40.35
C LYS A 530 18.82 13.28 -39.12
N ILE A 531 19.10 12.06 -38.62
CA ILE A 531 18.47 11.47 -37.43
C ILE A 531 18.76 12.26 -36.15
N PHE A 532 19.95 12.86 -36.04
CA PHE A 532 20.35 13.63 -34.85
C PHE A 532 20.15 15.14 -35.02
N CYS A 533 19.48 15.57 -36.09
CA CYS A 533 19.09 16.96 -36.29
C CYS A 533 17.93 17.35 -35.37
N GLU A 534 17.96 18.57 -34.83
CA GLU A 534 16.96 19.03 -33.85
C GLU A 534 15.56 19.15 -34.47
N SER A 535 15.47 19.57 -35.73
CA SER A 535 14.18 19.70 -36.46
C SER A 535 13.45 18.36 -36.65
N ASN A 536 14.16 17.24 -36.59
CA ASN A 536 13.63 15.91 -36.95
C ASN A 536 13.45 14.99 -35.72
N TYR A 537 13.61 15.54 -34.51
CA TYR A 537 13.57 14.79 -33.26
C TYR A 537 12.30 13.93 -33.11
N GLY A 538 11.12 14.51 -33.37
CA GLY A 538 9.85 13.81 -33.19
C GLY A 538 9.69 12.58 -34.10
N GLU A 539 10.36 12.58 -35.25
CA GLU A 539 10.29 11.52 -36.25
C GLU A 539 11.24 10.36 -35.92
N TYR A 540 12.48 10.65 -35.52
CA TYR A 540 13.55 9.64 -35.42
C TYR A 540 14.01 9.29 -34.01
N ILE A 541 13.36 9.77 -32.94
CA ILE A 541 13.91 9.58 -31.58
C ILE A 541 14.13 8.12 -31.17
N ASN A 542 13.22 7.22 -31.54
CA ASN A 542 13.36 5.80 -31.17
C ASN A 542 14.50 5.14 -31.95
N LEU A 543 14.66 5.51 -33.23
CA LEU A 543 15.78 5.09 -34.06
C LEU A 543 17.12 5.65 -33.54
N ALA A 544 17.13 6.91 -33.07
CA ALA A 544 18.30 7.52 -32.43
C ALA A 544 18.69 6.78 -31.14
N GLU A 545 17.74 6.37 -30.30
CA GLU A 545 18.00 5.52 -29.13
C GLU A 545 18.65 4.20 -29.54
N ALA A 546 18.08 3.50 -30.53
CA ALA A 546 18.61 2.24 -31.01
C ALA A 546 20.04 2.38 -31.56
N ILE A 547 20.30 3.44 -32.33
CA ILE A 547 21.64 3.78 -32.82
C ILE A 547 22.60 4.02 -31.65
N MET A 548 22.21 4.83 -30.66
CA MET A 548 23.04 5.07 -29.47
C MET A 548 23.38 3.76 -28.75
N LEU A 549 22.49 2.77 -28.75
CA LEU A 549 22.72 1.47 -28.11
C LEU A 549 23.64 0.56 -28.92
N GLU A 550 23.44 0.51 -30.24
CA GLU A 550 24.15 -0.40 -31.14
C GLU A 550 25.52 0.15 -31.56
N PHE A 551 25.73 1.47 -31.50
CA PHE A 551 26.97 2.14 -31.93
C PHE A 551 28.21 1.68 -31.15
N PRO A 552 28.26 1.72 -29.80
CA PRO A 552 29.46 1.29 -29.06
C PRO A 552 29.79 -0.19 -29.23
N ILE A 553 28.81 -1.01 -29.65
CA ILE A 553 28.97 -2.45 -29.90
C ILE A 553 29.67 -2.68 -31.25
N ARG A 554 29.47 -1.79 -32.22
CA ARG A 554 29.98 -1.88 -33.60
C ARG A 554 31.19 -1.01 -33.88
N ASP A 555 31.49 -0.08 -33.00
CA ASP A 555 32.72 0.71 -33.09
C ASP A 555 33.87 -0.04 -32.43
N GLU A 556 34.94 -0.31 -33.18
CA GLU A 556 36.13 -1.04 -32.71
C GLU A 556 36.78 -0.38 -31.48
N ASN A 557 36.71 0.96 -31.41
CA ASN A 557 37.24 1.76 -30.31
C ASN A 557 36.24 1.92 -29.14
N LYS A 558 35.02 1.37 -29.26
CA LYS A 558 33.92 1.49 -28.29
C LYS A 558 33.62 2.95 -27.93
N ASN A 559 33.71 3.84 -28.92
CA ASN A 559 33.32 5.23 -28.81
C ASN A 559 31.81 5.34 -28.51
N GLU A 560 31.40 6.45 -27.90
CA GLU A 560 29.98 6.82 -27.85
C GLU A 560 29.64 7.68 -29.07
N ILE A 561 28.41 7.65 -29.56
CA ILE A 561 28.01 8.50 -30.70
C ILE A 561 28.15 10.00 -30.36
N PHE A 562 28.01 10.36 -29.08
CA PHE A 562 28.27 11.70 -28.56
C PHE A 562 29.75 12.14 -28.62
N ASP A 563 30.70 11.22 -28.88
CA ASP A 563 32.09 11.61 -29.14
C ASP A 563 32.24 12.15 -30.58
N LEU A 564 31.30 11.81 -31.46
CA LEU A 564 31.27 12.25 -32.85
C LEU A 564 30.35 13.45 -33.07
N LEU A 565 29.29 13.56 -32.26
CA LEU A 565 28.36 14.70 -32.27
C LEU A 565 28.84 15.81 -31.32
N ASP A 566 28.52 17.07 -31.63
CA ASP A 566 28.70 18.18 -30.68
C ASP A 566 27.60 18.12 -29.61
N TRP A 567 27.80 17.28 -28.59
CA TRP A 567 26.78 16.97 -27.59
C TRP A 567 26.19 18.19 -26.88
N LYS A 568 26.92 19.33 -26.82
CA LYS A 568 26.43 20.57 -26.21
C LYS A 568 25.31 21.22 -27.03
N LYS A 569 25.23 20.92 -28.32
CA LYS A 569 24.21 21.40 -29.26
C LYS A 569 23.09 20.38 -29.47
N ILE A 570 23.18 19.21 -28.83
CA ILE A 570 22.16 18.17 -28.94
C ILE A 570 21.03 18.47 -27.96
N SER A 571 19.79 18.38 -28.43
CA SER A 571 18.59 18.49 -27.61
C SER A 571 18.64 17.55 -26.39
N TYR A 572 18.15 18.03 -25.25
CA TYR A 572 18.09 17.27 -24.00
C TYR A 572 17.37 15.94 -24.14
N MET A 573 16.43 15.85 -25.09
CA MET A 573 15.64 14.65 -25.33
C MET A 573 16.46 13.46 -25.87
N TYR A 574 17.49 13.72 -26.67
CA TYR A 574 18.43 12.69 -27.11
C TYR A 574 19.31 12.22 -25.94
N CYS A 575 19.70 13.12 -25.05
CA CYS A 575 20.41 12.76 -23.83
C CYS A 575 19.56 11.86 -22.93
N GLU A 576 18.26 12.13 -22.82
CA GLU A 576 17.30 11.27 -22.12
C GLU A 576 17.20 9.88 -22.77
N SER A 577 17.10 9.82 -24.09
CA SER A 577 17.01 8.55 -24.83
C SER A 577 18.28 7.70 -24.65
N PHE A 578 19.44 8.34 -24.63
CA PHE A 578 20.70 7.68 -24.26
C PHE A 578 20.61 7.04 -22.88
N ILE A 579 20.17 7.81 -21.86
CA ILE A 579 20.05 7.35 -20.48
C ILE A 579 19.09 6.16 -20.35
N ARG A 580 17.92 6.25 -20.99
CA ARG A 580 16.89 5.20 -21.00
C ARG A 580 17.41 3.91 -21.61
N GLY A 581 18.13 4.01 -22.73
CA GLY A 581 18.68 2.86 -23.43
C GLY A 581 19.71 2.07 -22.61
N LEU A 582 20.47 2.70 -21.71
CA LEU A 582 21.61 2.05 -21.03
C LEU A 582 21.25 0.76 -20.29
N ALA A 583 20.01 0.61 -19.82
CA ALA A 583 19.54 -0.61 -19.16
C ALA A 583 19.60 -1.85 -20.07
N TRP A 584 19.52 -1.64 -21.39
CA TRP A 584 19.54 -2.66 -22.46
C TRP A 584 20.93 -2.86 -23.10
N ARG A 585 21.90 -2.01 -22.76
CA ARG A 585 23.26 -2.11 -23.31
C ARG A 585 24.04 -3.22 -22.60
N PRO A 586 24.76 -4.09 -23.32
CA PRO A 586 25.58 -5.08 -22.65
C PRO A 586 26.66 -4.42 -21.80
N ILE A 587 26.88 -4.96 -20.60
CA ILE A 587 27.75 -4.42 -19.56
C ILE A 587 29.18 -4.13 -20.04
N ASN A 588 29.69 -4.93 -20.96
CA ASN A 588 31.04 -4.79 -21.53
C ASN A 588 31.20 -3.58 -22.46
N PHE A 589 30.10 -2.94 -22.87
CA PHE A 589 30.05 -1.74 -23.69
C PHE A 589 29.60 -0.49 -22.90
N ILE A 590 29.45 -0.61 -21.59
CA ILE A 590 29.31 0.52 -20.68
C ILE A 590 30.71 0.92 -20.23
N THR A 591 31.37 1.81 -20.97
CA THR A 591 32.80 2.14 -20.84
C THR A 591 33.07 3.39 -20.01
N LYS A 592 34.34 3.75 -19.81
CA LYS A 592 34.70 5.03 -19.14
C LYS A 592 34.09 6.23 -19.87
N ARG A 593 33.85 6.14 -21.19
CA ARG A 593 33.17 7.19 -21.96
C ARG A 593 31.69 7.30 -21.65
N THR A 594 30.97 6.19 -21.51
CA THR A 594 29.58 6.19 -21.01
C THR A 594 29.49 6.90 -19.65
N SER A 595 30.46 6.62 -18.76
CA SER A 595 30.57 7.28 -17.45
C SER A 595 30.82 8.78 -17.54
N LYS A 596 31.56 9.27 -18.55
CA LYS A 596 31.80 10.70 -18.78
C LYS A 596 30.47 11.41 -19.08
N TYR A 597 29.65 10.87 -19.99
CA TYR A 597 28.36 11.47 -20.33
C TYR A 597 27.35 11.40 -19.19
N LEU A 598 27.24 10.26 -18.49
CA LEU A 598 26.39 10.19 -17.30
C LEU A 598 26.78 11.21 -16.23
N ASN A 599 28.08 11.41 -15.98
CA ASN A 599 28.55 12.43 -15.03
C ASN A 599 28.16 13.85 -15.49
N LEU A 600 28.11 14.13 -16.80
CA LEU A 600 27.61 15.40 -17.33
C LEU A 600 26.10 15.54 -17.12
N PHE A 601 25.33 14.49 -17.40
CA PHE A 601 23.87 14.50 -17.24
C PHE A 601 23.44 14.65 -15.78
N LEU A 602 24.20 14.10 -14.82
CA LEU A 602 23.94 14.31 -13.39
C LEU A 602 24.05 15.78 -12.95
N LYS A 603 24.86 16.59 -13.66
CA LYS A 603 25.00 18.02 -13.37
C LYS A 603 23.80 18.83 -13.90
N ASN A 604 23.12 18.36 -14.92
CA ASN A 604 21.93 19.01 -15.49
C ASN A 604 20.67 18.66 -14.68
N GLN A 605 19.94 19.67 -14.20
CA GLN A 605 18.78 19.47 -13.31
C GLN A 605 17.65 18.65 -13.97
N GLN A 606 17.40 18.81 -15.27
CA GLN A 606 16.35 18.09 -15.99
C GLN A 606 16.70 16.61 -16.21
N LEU A 607 17.98 16.30 -16.46
CA LEU A 607 18.44 14.93 -16.76
C LEU A 607 18.84 14.14 -15.51
N ARG A 608 19.13 14.81 -14.40
CA ARG A 608 19.68 14.21 -13.17
C ARG A 608 18.85 13.03 -12.68
N PHE A 609 17.53 13.17 -12.57
CA PHE A 609 16.67 12.12 -12.01
C PHE A 609 16.63 10.88 -12.89
N LYS A 610 16.51 11.07 -14.22
CA LYS A 610 16.57 9.97 -15.19
C LYS A 610 17.92 9.27 -15.18
N ALA A 611 19.02 10.04 -15.06
CA ALA A 611 20.36 9.49 -14.94
C ALA A 611 20.54 8.66 -13.67
N LEU A 612 19.99 9.11 -12.53
CA LEU A 612 20.01 8.37 -11.27
C LEU A 612 19.18 7.08 -11.35
N ASP A 613 17.96 7.12 -11.92
CA ASP A 613 17.13 5.93 -12.17
C ASP A 613 17.88 4.87 -12.99
N SER A 614 18.56 5.30 -14.06
CA SER A 614 19.37 4.42 -14.91
C SER A 614 20.58 3.84 -14.16
N ILE A 615 21.28 4.66 -13.36
CA ILE A 615 22.40 4.20 -12.52
C ILE A 615 21.94 3.17 -11.49
N ILE A 616 20.78 3.35 -10.86
CA ILE A 616 20.21 2.40 -9.89
C ILE A 616 19.85 1.09 -10.58
N THR A 617 19.21 1.17 -11.74
CA THR A 617 18.88 0.00 -12.57
C THR A 617 20.14 -0.81 -12.92
N LEU A 618 21.24 -0.14 -13.25
CA LEU A 618 22.53 -0.81 -13.51
C LEU A 618 23.21 -1.30 -12.22
N ALA A 619 23.09 -0.57 -11.11
CA ALA A 619 23.72 -0.90 -9.83
C ALA A 619 23.24 -2.23 -9.27
N VAL A 620 22.00 -2.66 -9.58
CA VAL A 620 21.47 -3.95 -9.13
C VAL A 620 21.83 -5.13 -10.06
N LYS A 621 22.39 -4.87 -11.24
CA LYS A 621 22.76 -5.87 -12.27
C LYS A 621 24.19 -6.44 -12.13
N ASN A 622 24.84 -6.30 -10.97
CA ASN A 622 26.26 -6.65 -10.76
C ASN A 622 27.22 -5.86 -11.66
N HIS A 623 26.93 -4.56 -11.81
CA HIS A 623 27.74 -3.58 -12.55
C HIS A 623 28.66 -2.77 -11.64
N ARG A 624 29.79 -2.28 -12.18
CA ARG A 624 30.70 -1.31 -11.50
C ARG A 624 30.03 0.00 -11.06
N PHE A 625 28.81 0.25 -11.50
CA PHE A 625 28.02 1.41 -11.09
C PHE A 625 27.50 1.26 -9.67
N ASN A 626 27.35 0.03 -9.16
CA ASN A 626 27.05 -0.18 -7.76
C ASN A 626 28.15 0.39 -6.86
N GLU A 627 29.39 -0.02 -7.10
CA GLU A 627 30.55 0.48 -6.35
C GLU A 627 30.78 1.98 -6.58
N LYS A 628 30.63 2.45 -7.83
CA LYS A 628 30.78 3.88 -8.16
C LYS A 628 29.72 4.73 -7.44
N LEU A 629 28.45 4.31 -7.46
CA LEU A 629 27.36 4.99 -6.74
C LEU A 629 27.65 5.03 -5.25
N TYR A 630 28.03 3.89 -4.67
CA TYR A 630 28.36 3.82 -3.25
C TYR A 630 29.52 4.76 -2.88
N LYS A 631 30.65 4.71 -3.60
CA LYS A 631 31.81 5.58 -3.34
C LYS A 631 31.47 7.06 -3.51
N TRP A 632 30.68 7.39 -4.53
CA TRP A 632 30.28 8.77 -4.80
C TRP A 632 29.41 9.34 -3.68
N LEU A 633 28.35 8.64 -3.27
CA LEU A 633 27.49 9.08 -2.16
C LEU A 633 28.20 9.05 -0.80
N PHE A 634 29.15 8.13 -0.63
CA PHE A 634 30.02 8.07 0.56
C PHE A 634 30.96 9.27 0.67
N SER A 635 31.47 9.76 -0.47
CA SER A 635 32.38 10.91 -0.50
C SER A 635 31.70 12.26 -0.29
N MET A 636 30.37 12.34 -0.41
CA MET A 636 29.62 13.58 -0.21
C MET A 636 29.52 13.93 1.27
N ASP A 637 29.55 15.23 1.56
CA ASP A 637 29.08 15.72 2.85
C ASP A 637 27.57 15.53 3.02
N LEU A 638 27.06 15.75 4.24
CA LEU A 638 25.64 15.53 4.55
C LEU A 638 24.73 16.47 3.74
N ILE A 639 25.11 17.74 3.57
CA ILE A 639 24.29 18.77 2.93
C ILE A 639 24.20 18.50 1.43
N ASP A 640 25.34 18.28 0.78
CA ASP A 640 25.43 18.03 -0.65
C ASP A 640 24.66 16.76 -1.01
N ARG A 641 24.77 15.71 -0.20
CA ARG A 641 23.98 14.50 -0.39
C ARG A 641 22.49 14.77 -0.21
N ASP A 642 22.10 15.62 0.74
CA ASP A 642 20.70 15.94 0.97
C ASP A 642 20.08 16.73 -0.19
N LEU A 643 20.77 17.74 -0.70
CA LEU A 643 20.35 18.57 -1.84
C LEU A 643 20.46 17.87 -3.20
N PHE A 644 21.13 16.72 -3.25
CA PHE A 644 21.36 15.98 -4.49
C PHE A 644 20.62 14.63 -4.52
N TRP A 645 20.96 13.72 -3.61
CA TRP A 645 20.45 12.35 -3.59
C TRP A 645 19.16 12.23 -2.79
N THR A 646 19.09 12.84 -1.60
CA THR A 646 17.86 12.82 -0.79
C THR A 646 16.74 13.58 -1.51
N GLU A 647 17.06 14.67 -2.23
CA GLU A 647 16.11 15.38 -3.09
C GLU A 647 15.59 14.53 -4.26
N TYR A 648 16.44 13.70 -4.88
CA TYR A 648 15.99 12.72 -5.86
C TYR A 648 15.02 11.70 -5.24
N LEU A 649 15.31 11.20 -4.04
CA LEU A 649 14.42 10.28 -3.32
C LEU A 649 13.11 10.93 -2.88
N ARG A 650 13.08 12.25 -2.64
CA ARG A 650 11.85 12.98 -2.29
C ARG A 650 10.92 13.13 -3.47
N ASN A 651 11.48 13.37 -4.66
CA ASN A 651 10.76 13.59 -5.91
C ASN A 651 10.57 12.32 -6.75
N GLU A 652 10.79 11.14 -6.14
CA GLU A 652 10.53 9.88 -6.81
C GLU A 652 9.01 9.68 -7.04
N TYR A 653 8.65 8.96 -8.10
CA TYR A 653 7.28 8.72 -8.53
C TYR A 653 6.98 7.23 -8.56
N GLU A 654 5.70 6.82 -8.61
CA GLU A 654 5.26 5.41 -8.49
C GLU A 654 5.99 4.42 -9.41
N SER A 655 6.50 4.86 -10.57
CA SER A 655 7.21 4.04 -11.55
C SER A 655 8.74 4.20 -11.55
N SER A 656 9.31 4.88 -10.54
CA SER A 656 10.76 5.08 -10.38
C SER A 656 11.52 3.76 -10.18
N ALA A 657 12.84 3.76 -10.45
CA ALA A 657 13.67 2.58 -10.27
C ALA A 657 13.70 2.10 -8.81
N ILE A 658 13.63 3.03 -7.84
CA ILE A 658 13.60 2.73 -6.40
C ILE A 658 12.29 2.05 -6.00
N GLN A 659 11.13 2.58 -6.42
CA GLN A 659 9.84 1.96 -6.08
C GLN A 659 9.72 0.57 -6.69
N LYS A 660 10.05 0.44 -7.98
CA LYS A 660 10.08 -0.86 -8.65
C LYS A 660 11.02 -1.84 -7.94
N LEU A 661 12.20 -1.39 -7.49
CA LEU A 661 13.14 -2.22 -6.72
C LEU A 661 12.57 -2.68 -5.38
N ILE A 662 11.98 -1.77 -4.59
CA ILE A 662 11.38 -2.09 -3.30
C ILE A 662 10.23 -3.09 -3.48
N THR A 663 9.28 -2.80 -4.38
CA THR A 663 8.15 -3.70 -4.69
C THR A 663 8.65 -5.07 -5.12
N TRP A 664 9.68 -5.13 -5.96
CA TRP A 664 10.25 -6.41 -6.38
C TRP A 664 10.86 -7.18 -5.20
N ILE A 665 11.59 -6.52 -4.29
CA ILE A 665 12.16 -7.18 -3.10
C ILE A 665 11.06 -7.69 -2.18
N GLU A 666 10.01 -6.90 -1.95
CA GLU A 666 8.90 -7.33 -1.10
C GLU A 666 8.30 -8.65 -1.59
N ILE A 667 8.12 -8.80 -2.90
CA ILE A 667 7.55 -10.01 -3.48
C ILE A 667 8.60 -11.15 -3.66
N ASN A 668 9.85 -10.83 -3.99
CA ASN A 668 10.85 -11.80 -4.47
C ASN A 668 12.10 -11.95 -3.59
N HIS A 669 12.14 -11.38 -2.38
CA HIS A 669 13.31 -11.48 -1.47
C HIS A 669 13.76 -12.94 -1.21
N ASN A 670 12.83 -13.89 -1.22
CA ASN A 670 13.11 -15.33 -1.06
C ASN A 670 13.83 -15.97 -2.27
N LYS A 671 13.94 -15.28 -3.41
CA LYS A 671 14.60 -15.73 -4.64
C LYS A 671 15.98 -15.10 -4.83
N VAL A 672 16.27 -14.00 -4.14
CA VAL A 672 17.58 -13.32 -4.20
C VAL A 672 18.71 -14.27 -3.77
N SER A 673 19.72 -14.43 -4.62
CA SER A 673 20.92 -15.21 -4.33
C SER A 673 21.94 -14.41 -3.51
N LYS A 674 22.91 -15.12 -2.90
CA LYS A 674 24.00 -14.47 -2.14
C LYS A 674 24.82 -13.49 -2.98
N ARG A 675 24.89 -13.71 -4.31
CA ARG A 675 25.66 -12.88 -5.25
C ARG A 675 25.09 -11.47 -5.37
N TYR A 676 23.78 -11.33 -5.55
CA TYR A 676 23.12 -10.03 -5.77
C TYR A 676 22.71 -9.34 -4.47
N LEU A 677 22.57 -10.11 -3.37
CA LEU A 677 22.13 -9.61 -2.07
C LEU A 677 22.92 -8.38 -1.59
N SER A 678 24.25 -8.36 -1.76
CA SER A 678 25.05 -7.20 -1.34
C SER A 678 24.76 -5.93 -2.15
N LEU A 679 24.46 -6.08 -3.44
CA LEU A 679 24.18 -4.96 -4.33
C LEU A 679 22.88 -4.25 -3.93
N TYR A 680 21.85 -5.03 -3.58
CA TYR A 680 20.59 -4.50 -3.06
C TYR A 680 20.77 -3.78 -1.73
N ILE A 681 21.54 -4.38 -0.81
CA ILE A 681 21.83 -3.74 0.48
C ILE A 681 22.55 -2.41 0.25
N ASP A 682 23.51 -2.34 -0.68
CA ASP A 682 24.24 -1.11 -0.99
C ASP A 682 23.33 0.00 -1.51
N VAL A 683 22.43 -0.31 -2.45
CA VAL A 683 21.45 0.68 -2.95
C VAL A 683 20.48 1.10 -1.83
N LEU A 684 19.89 0.13 -1.11
CA LEU A 684 18.92 0.42 -0.05
C LEU A 684 19.53 1.19 1.12
N THR A 685 20.82 1.01 1.42
CA THR A 685 21.55 1.80 2.43
C THR A 685 21.40 3.30 2.16
N TRP A 686 21.51 3.71 0.90
CA TRP A 686 21.38 5.11 0.50
C TRP A 686 19.93 5.58 0.45
N VAL A 687 18.95 4.70 0.25
CA VAL A 687 17.52 5.05 0.34
C VAL A 687 17.13 5.48 1.76
N LEU A 688 17.85 5.01 2.77
CA LEU A 688 17.59 5.35 4.18
C LEU A 688 17.80 6.84 4.52
N SER A 689 18.44 7.64 3.65
CA SER A 689 18.58 9.09 3.85
C SER A 689 17.29 9.86 3.57
N SER A 690 16.31 9.24 2.90
CA SER A 690 15.07 9.86 2.41
C SER A 690 14.34 10.62 3.52
N THR A 691 13.81 11.80 3.20
CA THR A 691 12.87 12.57 4.03
C THR A 691 11.43 12.09 3.89
N ASN A 692 11.13 11.25 2.90
CA ASN A 692 9.86 10.54 2.80
C ASN A 692 9.86 9.36 3.79
N ARG A 693 9.09 9.48 4.88
CA ARG A 693 9.06 8.46 5.95
C ARG A 693 8.58 7.10 5.44
N SER A 694 7.57 7.08 4.57
CA SER A 694 7.02 5.84 4.00
C SER A 694 8.08 5.12 3.17
N LEU A 695 8.78 5.84 2.29
CA LEU A 695 9.86 5.27 1.49
C LEU A 695 11.00 4.70 2.36
N ARG A 696 11.42 5.47 3.39
CA ARG A 696 12.47 5.05 4.33
C ARG A 696 12.07 3.80 5.14
N ASP A 697 10.81 3.71 5.55
CA ASP A 697 10.27 2.53 6.27
C ASP A 697 10.20 1.30 5.34
N LYS A 698 9.73 1.45 4.09
CA LYS A 698 9.72 0.38 3.08
C LYS A 698 11.14 -0.12 2.75
N ALA A 699 12.11 0.78 2.66
CA ALA A 699 13.52 0.42 2.48
C ALA A 699 14.07 -0.33 3.71
N THR A 700 13.72 0.11 4.92
CA THR A 700 14.07 -0.59 6.17
C THR A 700 13.50 -2.02 6.18
N ARG A 701 12.23 -2.20 5.77
CA ARG A 701 11.57 -3.52 5.65
C ARG A 701 12.24 -4.41 4.61
N SER A 702 12.56 -3.85 3.45
CA SER A 702 13.27 -4.54 2.38
C SER A 702 14.64 -5.06 2.85
N LEU A 703 15.38 -4.25 3.61
CA LEU A 703 16.63 -4.67 4.25
C LEU A 703 16.40 -5.82 5.25
N VAL A 704 15.33 -5.78 6.05
CA VAL A 704 14.97 -6.90 6.95
C VAL A 704 14.69 -8.18 6.18
N TYR A 705 13.95 -8.12 5.07
CA TYR A 705 13.66 -9.29 4.23
C TYR A 705 14.93 -9.90 3.61
N LEU A 706 15.84 -9.07 3.13
CA LEU A 706 17.16 -9.51 2.65
C LEU A 706 18.02 -10.07 3.80
N GLY A 707 17.96 -9.44 4.98
CA GLY A 707 18.64 -9.88 6.20
C GLY A 707 18.18 -11.27 6.65
N ILE A 708 16.89 -11.58 6.59
CA ILE A 708 16.35 -12.91 6.94
C ILE A 708 16.99 -14.00 6.07
N ARG A 709 17.32 -13.69 4.81
CA ARG A 709 18.05 -14.60 3.91
C ARG A 709 19.49 -14.77 4.37
N ASN A 710 20.21 -13.66 4.56
CA ASN A 710 21.61 -13.65 4.97
C ASN A 710 21.92 -12.55 6.01
N PRO A 711 21.74 -12.85 7.32
CA PRO A 711 21.92 -11.84 8.36
C PRO A 711 23.39 -11.44 8.53
N GLU A 712 24.33 -12.32 8.16
CA GLU A 712 25.75 -12.01 8.20
C GLU A 712 26.14 -10.93 7.18
N ALA A 713 25.57 -10.99 5.96
CA ALA A 713 25.84 -10.00 4.94
C ALA A 713 25.27 -8.62 5.31
N LEU A 714 24.03 -8.58 5.81
CA LEU A 714 23.42 -7.34 6.29
C LEU A 714 24.21 -6.75 7.47
N LEU A 715 24.52 -7.55 8.49
CA LEU A 715 25.22 -7.05 9.67
C LEU A 715 26.63 -6.55 9.34
N LYS A 716 27.34 -7.17 8.38
CA LYS A 716 28.62 -6.63 7.87
C LYS A 716 28.46 -5.25 7.25
N LYS A 717 27.42 -5.04 6.43
CA LYS A 717 27.12 -3.75 5.80
C LYS A 717 26.68 -2.71 6.85
N THR A 718 25.86 -3.10 7.83
CA THR A 718 25.50 -2.26 8.99
C THR A 718 26.72 -1.82 9.81
N ILE A 719 27.70 -2.70 10.02
CA ILE A 719 28.92 -2.31 10.71
C ILE A 719 29.74 -1.33 9.86
N ASN A 720 29.82 -1.55 8.55
CA ASN A 720 30.56 -0.66 7.66
C ASN A 720 29.88 0.71 7.52
N SER A 721 28.55 0.79 7.63
CA SER A 721 27.80 2.05 7.55
C SER A 721 28.12 3.01 8.70
N LEU A 722 28.76 2.57 9.79
CA LEU A 722 29.25 3.48 10.85
C LEU A 722 30.16 4.60 10.32
N ASN A 723 30.82 4.40 9.18
CA ASN A 723 31.67 5.41 8.53
C ASN A 723 30.88 6.44 7.71
N ILE A 724 29.57 6.28 7.56
CA ILE A 724 28.73 7.21 6.78
C ILE A 724 28.35 8.39 7.68
N ASN A 725 28.55 9.61 7.17
CA ASN A 725 28.27 10.87 7.88
C ASN A 725 26.77 11.26 7.93
N ASP A 726 25.83 10.33 7.71
CA ASP A 726 24.39 10.54 7.86
C ASP A 726 23.84 9.66 9.01
N PRO A 727 23.49 10.25 10.17
CA PRO A 727 22.92 9.51 11.28
C PRO A 727 21.63 8.74 10.96
N TYR A 728 20.77 9.21 10.04
CA TYR A 728 19.56 8.47 9.65
C TYR A 728 19.90 7.13 8.99
N ILE A 729 20.92 7.11 8.12
CA ILE A 729 21.37 5.87 7.45
C ILE A 729 21.89 4.88 8.50
N VAL A 730 22.78 5.33 9.38
CA VAL A 730 23.41 4.46 10.38
C VAL A 730 22.36 3.90 11.34
N GLU A 731 21.48 4.74 11.87
CA GLU A 731 20.40 4.33 12.76
C GLU A 731 19.52 3.26 12.10
N ARG A 732 19.05 3.49 10.88
CA ARG A 732 18.16 2.55 10.17
C ARG A 732 18.85 1.26 9.74
N MET A 733 20.14 1.28 9.42
CA MET A 733 20.91 0.07 9.16
C MET A 733 21.01 -0.83 10.41
N PHE A 734 21.17 -0.24 11.60
CA PHE A 734 21.16 -0.98 12.86
C PHE A 734 19.74 -1.48 13.20
N SER A 735 18.72 -0.65 13.01
CA SER A 735 17.31 -1.06 13.18
C SER A 735 16.96 -2.24 12.28
N ALA A 736 17.32 -2.22 10.99
CA ALA A 736 17.06 -3.32 10.06
C ALA A 736 17.81 -4.61 10.43
N SER A 737 19.08 -4.49 10.86
CA SER A 737 19.84 -5.64 11.37
C SER A 737 19.20 -6.22 12.64
N TYR A 738 18.75 -5.38 13.56
CA TYR A 738 18.09 -5.82 14.78
C TYR A 738 16.75 -6.50 14.49
N GLY A 739 15.92 -5.86 13.66
CA GLY A 739 14.66 -6.39 13.13
C GLY A 739 14.80 -7.77 12.49
N THR A 740 15.86 -7.94 11.68
CA THR A 740 16.21 -9.24 11.09
C THR A 740 16.42 -10.32 12.15
N LEU A 741 17.17 -10.03 13.22
CA LEU A 741 17.43 -11.03 14.26
C LEU A 741 16.15 -11.34 15.05
N MET A 742 15.33 -10.33 15.35
CA MET A 742 14.02 -10.52 15.99
C MET A 742 13.12 -11.43 15.16
N ARG A 743 13.08 -11.26 13.83
CA ARG A 743 12.31 -12.13 12.93
C ARG A 743 12.85 -13.56 12.80
N LEU A 744 14.12 -13.79 13.11
CA LEU A 744 14.75 -15.11 13.02
C LEU A 744 14.66 -15.92 14.32
N VAL A 745 14.54 -15.27 15.49
CA VAL A 745 14.80 -15.93 16.78
C VAL A 745 13.82 -17.05 17.13
N HIS A 746 12.57 -17.01 16.65
CA HIS A 746 11.53 -17.99 17.00
C HIS A 746 11.83 -19.40 16.45
N SER A 747 12.52 -19.51 15.32
CA SER A 747 12.75 -20.79 14.64
C SER A 747 14.13 -21.40 14.91
N LYS A 748 14.23 -22.74 14.92
CA LYS A 748 15.50 -23.46 15.06
C LYS A 748 16.49 -23.09 13.95
N LYS A 749 16.01 -22.97 12.70
CA LYS A 749 16.83 -22.54 11.54
C LYS A 749 17.33 -21.11 11.71
N GLY A 750 16.48 -20.19 12.18
CA GLY A 750 16.85 -18.80 12.40
C GLY A 750 17.86 -18.63 13.54
N ARG A 751 17.70 -19.33 14.67
CA ARG A 751 18.69 -19.36 15.75
C ARG A 751 20.07 -19.83 15.28
N LYS A 752 20.14 -20.84 14.39
CA LYS A 752 21.41 -21.24 13.75
C LYS A 752 22.04 -20.12 12.92
N LYS A 753 21.24 -19.28 12.24
CA LYS A 753 21.76 -18.10 11.53
C LYS A 753 22.25 -17.03 12.50
N ILE A 754 21.53 -16.78 13.60
CA ILE A 754 21.95 -15.86 14.67
C ILE A 754 23.30 -16.31 15.27
N PHE A 755 23.46 -17.60 15.52
CA PHE A 755 24.73 -18.15 16.01
C PHE A 755 25.92 -17.83 15.09
N LYS A 756 25.72 -17.86 13.77
CA LYS A 756 26.78 -17.52 12.79
C LYS A 756 27.20 -16.06 12.84
N VAL A 757 26.30 -15.14 13.19
CA VAL A 757 26.64 -13.71 13.30
C VAL A 757 27.31 -13.34 14.63
N ASN A 758 27.33 -14.25 15.62
CA ASN A 758 27.97 -14.03 16.91
C ASN A 758 29.43 -13.57 16.80
N LYS A 759 30.16 -14.04 15.77
CA LYS A 759 31.55 -13.62 15.48
C LYS A 759 31.69 -12.12 15.17
N LEU A 760 30.62 -11.43 14.80
CA LEU A 760 30.61 -9.99 14.49
C LEU A 760 30.31 -9.12 15.72
N ILE A 761 29.75 -9.70 16.79
CA ILE A 761 29.37 -8.98 18.01
C ILE A 761 30.56 -8.27 18.68
N PRO A 762 31.77 -8.88 18.81
CA PRO A 762 32.94 -8.17 19.33
C PRO A 762 33.35 -6.96 18.49
N LYS A 763 33.05 -6.94 17.18
CA LYS A 763 33.35 -5.79 16.32
C LYS A 763 32.41 -4.62 16.64
N ILE A 764 31.11 -4.86 16.79
CA ILE A 764 30.12 -3.86 17.22
C ILE A 764 30.52 -3.28 18.59
N TYR A 765 30.83 -4.16 19.54
CA TYR A 765 31.27 -3.75 20.88
C TYR A 765 32.50 -2.83 20.83
N ARG A 766 33.55 -3.22 20.09
CA ARG A 766 34.78 -2.43 19.97
C ARG A 766 34.59 -1.09 19.27
N GLN A 767 33.70 -1.03 18.28
CA GLN A 767 33.50 0.19 17.49
C GLN A 767 32.53 1.19 18.13
N MET A 768 31.66 0.76 19.06
CA MET A 768 30.63 1.64 19.64
C MET A 768 30.69 1.77 21.18
N PHE A 769 31.18 0.77 21.92
CA PHE A 769 31.00 0.68 23.38
C PHE A 769 32.30 0.55 24.21
N CYS A 770 33.43 0.18 23.60
CA CYS A 770 34.75 0.21 24.24
C CYS A 770 35.17 1.63 24.69
N LYS A 771 36.14 1.72 25.61
CA LYS A 771 36.79 2.99 25.98
C LYS A 771 37.46 3.56 24.72
N SER A 772 37.19 4.82 24.41
CA SER A 772 37.69 5.52 23.20
C SER A 772 37.24 4.89 21.87
N SER A 773 36.05 4.30 21.82
CA SER A 773 35.51 3.79 20.54
C SER A 773 35.33 4.92 19.53
N GLU A 774 35.80 4.71 18.30
CA GLU A 774 35.73 5.66 17.19
C GLU A 774 34.30 6.12 16.89
N PHE A 775 33.34 5.19 16.89
CA PHE A 775 31.93 5.45 16.57
C PHE A 775 31.04 5.43 17.81
N ALA A 776 31.59 5.74 19.00
CA ALA A 776 30.77 5.94 20.18
C ALA A 776 29.75 7.06 19.90
N THR A 777 28.51 6.95 20.38
CA THR A 777 27.45 7.93 20.09
C THR A 777 26.50 8.08 21.27
N THR A 778 25.85 9.24 21.39
CA THR A 778 24.74 9.46 22.33
C THR A 778 23.38 9.28 21.67
N ASN A 779 23.27 9.06 20.35
CA ASN A 779 21.99 8.77 19.71
C ASN A 779 21.33 7.54 20.38
N ILE A 780 20.13 7.76 20.95
CA ILE A 780 19.46 6.74 21.77
C ILE A 780 18.92 5.57 20.94
N LEU A 781 18.41 5.82 19.74
CA LEU A 781 17.79 4.78 18.88
C LEU A 781 18.84 3.85 18.27
N LEU A 782 19.94 4.42 17.79
CA LEU A 782 21.09 3.66 17.29
C LEU A 782 21.71 2.79 18.40
N ARG A 783 21.90 3.34 19.60
CA ARG A 783 22.41 2.58 20.75
C ARG A 783 21.47 1.45 21.16
N ASP A 784 20.17 1.73 21.29
CA ASP A 784 19.20 0.72 21.69
C ASP A 784 19.15 -0.45 20.67
N SER A 785 19.22 -0.16 19.36
CA SER A 785 19.29 -1.20 18.33
C SER A 785 20.58 -2.01 18.38
N ALA A 786 21.74 -1.35 18.57
CA ALA A 786 23.03 -2.02 18.70
C ALA A 786 23.08 -2.92 19.95
N LEU A 787 22.55 -2.46 21.08
CA LEU A 787 22.41 -3.26 22.31
C LEU A 787 21.46 -4.43 22.10
N GLY A 788 20.32 -4.22 21.45
CA GLY A 788 19.37 -5.27 21.11
C GLY A 788 20.01 -6.40 20.29
N ILE A 789 20.86 -6.07 19.32
CA ILE A 789 21.65 -7.06 18.55
C ILE A 789 22.58 -7.87 19.46
N ILE A 790 23.31 -7.21 20.36
CA ILE A 790 24.24 -7.86 21.30
C ILE A 790 23.47 -8.76 22.27
N GLU A 791 22.41 -8.26 22.89
CA GLU A 791 21.60 -8.96 23.88
C GLU A 791 20.91 -10.19 23.29
N LEU A 792 20.24 -10.03 22.15
CA LEU A 792 19.53 -11.12 21.47
C LEU A 792 20.48 -12.21 21.01
N THR A 793 21.64 -11.84 20.45
CA THR A 793 22.65 -12.81 20.02
C THR A 793 23.24 -13.56 21.22
N SER A 794 23.52 -12.85 22.32
CA SER A 794 24.02 -13.46 23.56
C SER A 794 23.01 -14.43 24.17
N LYS A 795 21.71 -14.08 24.13
CA LYS A 795 20.59 -14.94 24.58
C LYS A 795 20.52 -16.25 23.80
N VAL A 796 20.84 -16.24 22.50
CA VAL A 796 20.86 -17.44 21.64
C VAL A 796 22.14 -18.25 21.80
N CYS A 797 23.30 -17.61 21.95
CA CYS A 797 24.61 -18.28 21.87
C CYS A 797 25.19 -18.74 23.21
N GLY A 798 24.68 -18.26 24.35
CA GLY A 798 25.06 -18.75 25.67
C GLY A 798 26.49 -18.41 26.16
N LYS A 799 27.22 -17.50 25.49
CA LYS A 799 28.62 -17.12 25.86
C LYS A 799 28.76 -15.64 26.31
N ASN A 800 29.49 -15.49 27.43
CA ASN A 800 30.06 -14.30 28.11
C ASN A 800 29.15 -13.34 28.89
N LYS A 801 28.68 -13.78 30.06
CA LYS A 801 27.96 -12.98 31.06
C LYS A 801 28.81 -12.05 31.94
N GLN A 802 30.14 -12.17 32.02
CA GLN A 802 30.89 -11.49 33.09
C GLN A 802 31.87 -10.37 32.68
N ILE A 803 32.45 -10.38 31.46
CA ILE A 803 33.43 -9.34 31.07
C ILE A 803 32.84 -8.28 30.10
N VAL A 804 31.80 -8.63 29.33
CA VAL A 804 31.25 -7.78 28.24
C VAL A 804 30.19 -6.77 28.74
N TYR A 805 29.55 -7.00 29.88
CA TYR A 805 28.36 -6.25 30.31
C TYR A 805 28.62 -5.02 31.17
N SER A 806 29.75 -4.90 31.87
CA SER A 806 29.96 -3.79 32.81
C SER A 806 29.91 -2.39 32.15
N ARG A 807 30.20 -2.31 30.84
CA ARG A 807 30.10 -1.07 30.02
C ARG A 807 28.85 -0.99 29.13
N LEU A 808 28.03 -2.03 29.13
CA LEU A 808 26.72 -2.03 28.45
C LEU A 808 25.59 -1.62 29.41
N ILE A 809 25.93 -1.31 30.66
CA ILE A 809 25.02 -0.82 31.69
C ILE A 809 24.91 0.70 31.58
N LYS A 810 23.68 1.19 31.43
CA LYS A 810 23.34 2.62 31.51
C LYS A 810 23.65 3.13 32.94
N PRO A 811 24.19 4.34 33.14
CA PRO A 811 24.51 5.35 32.11
C PRO A 811 25.83 5.07 31.38
N PHE A 812 25.88 5.36 30.08
CA PHE A 812 27.10 5.21 29.30
C PHE A 812 28.09 6.35 29.63
N LYS A 813 29.34 5.99 29.91
CA LYS A 813 30.41 6.95 30.26
C LYS A 813 31.24 7.46 29.07
N GLY A 814 30.98 6.99 27.84
CA GLY A 814 31.71 7.35 26.60
C GLY A 814 30.77 7.60 25.41
N GLY A 815 31.20 8.34 24.38
CA GLY A 815 30.35 8.79 23.26
C GLY A 815 30.93 9.99 22.50
N SER A 816 30.72 10.07 21.18
CA SER A 816 30.87 11.32 20.42
C SER A 816 29.81 12.34 20.87
N CYS A 817 30.08 13.64 20.65
CA CYS A 817 29.18 14.74 21.04
C CYS A 817 28.81 14.79 22.54
N ARG A 818 29.76 14.53 23.45
CA ARG A 818 29.57 14.79 24.90
C ARG A 818 29.91 16.23 25.31
N LYS A 819 30.58 16.98 24.45
CA LYS A 819 30.81 18.42 24.59
C LYS A 819 29.79 19.16 23.72
N TRP A 820 28.69 19.58 24.33
CA TRP A 820 27.64 20.32 23.63
C TRP A 820 27.97 21.82 23.61
N GLY A 821 27.98 22.40 22.41
CA GLY A 821 28.05 23.85 22.26
C GLY A 821 26.70 24.53 22.52
N LYS A 822 26.70 25.86 22.49
CA LYS A 822 25.51 26.70 22.63
C LYS A 822 25.42 27.63 21.43
N ALA A 823 24.28 27.69 20.76
CA ALA A 823 24.02 28.66 19.72
C ALA A 823 22.60 29.21 19.89
N LYS A 824 22.42 30.51 19.65
CA LYS A 824 21.08 31.06 19.41
C LYS A 824 20.67 30.74 17.97
N ASP A 825 19.37 30.82 17.70
CA ASP A 825 18.85 30.79 16.34
C ASP A 825 19.39 32.01 15.57
N ARG A 826 20.24 31.78 14.58
CA ARG A 826 20.90 32.84 13.79
C ARG A 826 19.96 33.46 12.75
N ASP A 827 18.87 32.76 12.45
CA ASP A 827 17.89 33.13 11.43
C ASP A 827 16.51 33.39 12.05
N GLU A 828 16.48 33.65 13.37
CA GLU A 828 15.31 34.12 14.08
C GLU A 828 14.68 35.30 13.33
N ASN A 829 13.35 35.26 13.13
CA ASN A 829 12.57 36.22 12.34
C ASN A 829 12.84 36.25 10.82
N LYS A 830 13.74 35.42 10.26
CA LYS A 830 13.96 35.31 8.80
C LYS A 830 13.15 34.18 8.14
N TYR A 831 12.72 33.19 8.91
CA TYR A 831 11.91 32.06 8.42
C TYR A 831 10.59 32.50 7.78
N ARG A 832 10.20 31.88 6.66
CA ARG A 832 8.96 32.13 5.92
C ARG A 832 8.37 30.81 5.43
N GLY A 833 7.07 30.79 5.14
CA GLY A 833 6.45 29.63 4.48
C GLY A 833 6.64 28.26 5.17
N GLY A 834 6.93 28.22 6.49
CA GLY A 834 7.10 26.98 7.23
C GLY A 834 8.51 26.37 7.22
N ASP A 835 9.54 27.09 6.75
CA ASP A 835 10.92 26.61 6.67
C ASP A 835 11.71 26.56 7.99
N CYS A 836 11.11 26.96 9.12
CA CYS A 836 11.79 26.91 10.42
C CYS A 836 12.08 25.45 10.85
N PRO A 837 13.34 25.06 11.12
CA PRO A 837 13.69 23.71 11.60
C PRO A 837 12.90 23.25 12.82
N LEU A 838 12.65 24.16 13.75
CA LEU A 838 11.97 23.90 15.02
C LEU A 838 10.58 24.55 15.03
N GLY A 839 9.55 23.79 14.67
CA GLY A 839 8.15 24.20 14.80
C GLY A 839 7.66 24.31 16.25
N MET A 840 6.50 24.93 16.47
CA MET A 840 5.94 25.19 17.80
C MET A 840 5.72 23.89 18.60
N ASP A 841 5.14 22.86 17.98
CA ASP A 841 4.88 21.58 18.65
C ASP A 841 6.17 20.83 18.98
N PHE A 842 7.14 20.87 18.05
CA PHE A 842 8.45 20.25 18.27
C PHE A 842 9.18 20.92 19.44
N LYS A 843 9.16 22.25 19.53
CA LYS A 843 9.71 23.00 20.68
C LYS A 843 9.00 22.58 21.97
N ASN A 844 7.67 22.58 21.99
CA ASN A 844 6.94 22.39 23.24
C ASN A 844 6.84 20.94 23.69
N TYR A 845 6.38 20.03 22.84
CA TYR A 845 6.07 18.66 23.22
C TYR A 845 7.24 17.70 23.02
N THR A 846 8.08 17.91 21.99
CA THR A 846 9.25 17.04 21.74
C THR A 846 10.44 17.48 22.60
N LEU A 847 10.91 18.71 22.46
CA LEU A 847 12.05 19.21 23.24
C LEU A 847 11.70 19.40 24.72
N GLY A 848 10.43 19.67 25.05
CA GLY A 848 9.97 19.77 26.45
C GLY A 848 10.27 18.52 27.27
N ARG A 849 10.20 17.32 26.67
CA ARG A 849 10.52 16.03 27.32
C ARG A 849 11.98 15.93 27.79
N LEU A 850 12.87 16.77 27.26
CA LEU A 850 14.26 16.83 27.71
C LEU A 850 14.42 17.61 29.02
N SER A 851 13.41 18.38 29.44
CA SER A 851 13.42 19.23 30.63
C SER A 851 12.34 18.80 31.63
N PRO A 852 12.64 17.86 32.54
CA PRO A 852 11.67 17.36 33.53
C PRO A 852 11.10 18.45 34.46
N THR A 853 11.78 19.58 34.61
CA THR A 853 11.39 20.69 35.51
C THR A 853 10.54 21.76 34.81
N ARG A 854 10.25 21.61 33.52
CA ARG A 854 9.52 22.60 32.71
C ARG A 854 8.04 22.21 32.56
N ARG A 855 7.14 23.18 32.74
CA ARG A 855 5.74 23.08 32.28
C ARG A 855 5.67 23.35 30.77
N ASN A 856 4.71 22.73 30.07
CA ASN A 856 4.49 23.02 28.65
C ASN A 856 4.34 24.54 28.42
N TYR A 857 4.95 25.06 27.34
CA TYR A 857 4.98 26.48 26.98
C TYR A 857 5.76 27.43 27.90
N ASP A 858 6.40 26.95 28.97
CA ASP A 858 7.29 27.79 29.78
C ASP A 858 8.64 27.98 29.08
N ASN A 859 8.75 29.04 28.26
CA ASN A 859 9.98 29.39 27.56
C ASN A 859 10.98 30.13 28.46
N SER A 860 10.62 30.45 29.70
CA SER A 860 11.48 31.18 30.65
C SER A 860 12.45 30.27 31.40
N ASN A 861 12.11 28.97 31.50
CA ASN A 861 12.92 27.93 32.15
C ASN A 861 14.37 27.87 31.62
N ASN A 862 15.34 27.98 32.52
CA ASN A 862 16.76 28.06 32.19
C ASN A 862 17.34 26.75 31.60
N ASP A 863 16.88 25.59 32.05
CA ASP A 863 17.32 24.30 31.50
C ASP A 863 16.78 24.10 30.08
N TYR A 864 15.53 24.50 29.83
CA TYR A 864 14.96 24.47 28.48
C TYR A 864 15.62 25.44 27.50
N LYS A 865 16.00 26.64 27.96
CA LYS A 865 16.82 27.57 27.15
C LYS A 865 18.15 26.94 26.75
N LEU A 866 18.80 26.20 27.66
CA LEU A 866 20.03 25.47 27.37
C LEU A 866 19.79 24.35 26.34
N ILE A 867 18.71 23.58 26.50
CA ILE A 867 18.32 22.55 25.53
C ILE A 867 18.14 23.14 24.14
N LEU A 868 17.40 24.24 24.01
CA LEU A 868 17.23 24.92 22.72
C LEU A 868 18.58 25.35 22.13
N GLN A 869 19.47 25.92 22.94
CA GLN A 869 20.80 26.33 22.48
C GLN A 869 21.68 25.16 22.03
N ASN A 870 21.58 24.02 22.71
CA ASN A 870 22.28 22.79 22.34
C ASN A 870 21.73 22.22 21.03
N ILE A 871 20.40 22.21 20.87
CA ILE A 871 19.75 21.73 19.65
C ILE A 871 20.17 22.56 18.44
N TRP A 872 20.09 23.89 18.54
CA TRP A 872 20.51 24.81 17.47
C TRP A 872 21.98 24.67 17.14
N TRP A 873 22.86 24.61 18.15
CA TRP A 873 24.28 24.40 17.92
C TRP A 873 24.53 23.13 17.09
N ARG A 874 23.85 22.03 17.42
CA ARG A 874 24.04 20.78 16.70
C ARG A 874 23.43 20.81 15.29
N ILE A 875 22.29 21.48 15.08
CA ILE A 875 21.74 21.72 13.74
C ILE A 875 22.76 22.45 12.85
N TYR A 876 23.38 23.52 13.35
CA TYR A 876 24.40 24.25 12.61
C TYR A 876 25.72 23.48 12.47
N ASN A 877 26.09 22.68 13.47
CA ASN A 877 27.28 21.82 13.41
C ASN A 877 27.14 20.67 12.39
N LEU A 878 25.91 20.20 12.15
CA LEU A 878 25.59 19.28 11.04
C LEU A 878 25.59 19.99 9.68
N GLY A 879 25.66 21.33 9.66
CA GLY A 879 25.85 22.14 8.46
C GLY A 879 24.58 22.80 7.90
N TYR A 880 23.43 22.67 8.56
CA TYR A 880 22.20 23.32 8.10
C TYR A 880 22.36 24.84 7.97
N SER A 881 21.87 25.42 6.88
CA SER A 881 21.70 26.87 6.71
C SER A 881 20.37 27.18 6.03
N LEU A 882 19.74 28.30 6.44
CA LEU A 882 18.49 28.74 5.85
C LEU A 882 18.64 29.02 4.34
N GLU A 883 19.74 29.64 3.92
CA GLU A 883 20.03 29.95 2.52
C GLU A 883 19.93 28.72 1.59
N LYS A 884 20.47 27.57 2.03
CA LYS A 884 20.50 26.36 1.21
C LYS A 884 19.16 25.62 1.18
N PHE A 885 18.42 25.61 2.30
CA PHE A 885 17.23 24.76 2.46
C PHE A 885 15.89 25.50 2.41
N SER A 886 15.87 26.83 2.57
CA SER A 886 14.62 27.61 2.69
C SER A 886 13.63 27.31 1.56
N LYS A 887 14.09 27.36 0.31
CA LYS A 887 13.23 27.09 -0.86
C LYS A 887 12.59 25.69 -0.79
N VAL A 888 13.40 24.66 -0.60
CA VAL A 888 12.93 23.26 -0.57
C VAL A 888 12.03 22.99 0.64
N ASP A 889 12.37 23.54 1.81
CA ASP A 889 11.55 23.37 3.02
C ASP A 889 10.21 24.10 2.93
N GLN A 890 10.13 25.24 2.23
CA GLN A 890 8.87 25.93 1.93
C GLN A 890 8.01 25.14 0.93
N GLU A 891 8.63 24.54 -0.10
CA GLU A 891 7.95 23.64 -1.04
C GLU A 891 7.31 22.46 -0.28
N ILE A 892 8.11 21.76 0.54
CA ILE A 892 7.63 20.63 1.36
C ILE A 892 6.54 21.08 2.34
N ALA A 893 6.72 22.24 3.00
CA ALA A 893 5.72 22.78 3.89
C ALA A 893 4.40 23.00 3.15
N THR A 894 4.43 23.60 1.97
CA THR A 894 3.24 23.90 1.15
C THR A 894 2.54 22.62 0.71
N ASP A 895 3.28 21.62 0.26
CA ASP A 895 2.74 20.34 -0.22
C ASP A 895 2.15 19.49 0.91
N SER A 896 2.68 19.60 2.13
CA SER A 896 2.15 18.90 3.31
C SER A 896 0.73 19.30 3.68
N TRP A 897 0.26 20.47 3.23
CA TRP A 897 -1.12 20.92 3.44
C TRP A 897 -2.11 20.42 2.38
N ARG A 898 -1.59 19.84 1.28
CA ARG A 898 -2.33 19.37 0.09
C ARG A 898 -2.35 17.85 -0.06
N THR A 899 -1.55 17.14 0.72
CA THR A 899 -1.36 15.68 0.60
C THR A 899 -2.12 14.91 1.67
N ASP A 900 -2.61 13.73 1.32
CA ASP A 900 -3.21 12.76 2.24
C ASP A 900 -2.34 12.53 3.49
N GLU A 901 -2.96 12.35 4.66
CA GLU A 901 -2.25 12.11 5.93
C GLU A 901 -1.26 10.92 5.87
N ASN A 902 -1.41 10.05 4.87
CA ASN A 902 -0.62 8.85 4.63
C ASN A 902 0.78 9.10 4.04
N VAL A 903 1.07 10.27 3.42
CA VAL A 903 2.40 10.59 2.83
C VAL A 903 3.06 11.75 3.58
N LYS A 904 3.63 11.46 4.76
CA LYS A 904 4.36 12.47 5.55
C LYS A 904 5.79 12.65 5.03
N ILE A 905 6.01 13.69 4.23
CA ILE A 905 7.33 14.18 3.84
C ILE A 905 7.87 15.11 4.92
N GLU A 906 9.08 14.84 5.41
CA GLU A 906 9.75 15.65 6.41
C GLU A 906 10.60 16.78 5.78
N ARG A 907 10.51 17.99 6.33
CA ARG A 907 11.41 19.09 5.97
C ARG A 907 12.85 18.77 6.39
N TYR A 908 13.83 19.24 5.62
CA TYR A 908 15.24 19.05 5.93
C TYR A 908 15.61 19.68 7.28
N GLY A 909 15.16 20.90 7.59
CA GLY A 909 15.38 21.48 8.91
C GLY A 909 14.89 20.58 10.06
N LYS A 910 13.75 19.90 9.84
CA LYS A 910 13.19 18.94 10.82
C LYS A 910 14.00 17.64 10.92
N LYS A 911 14.54 17.12 9.81
CA LYS A 911 15.50 15.98 9.82
C LYS A 911 16.69 16.29 10.74
N TYR A 912 17.30 17.46 10.60
CA TYR A 912 18.48 17.84 11.38
C TYR A 912 18.12 18.08 12.85
N ALA A 913 16.92 18.60 13.12
CA ALA A 913 16.39 18.71 14.48
C ALA A 913 16.20 17.35 15.16
N TRP A 914 15.69 16.33 14.45
CA TRP A 914 15.55 14.97 15.00
C TRP A 914 16.89 14.33 15.34
N ILE A 915 17.88 14.44 14.44
CA ILE A 915 19.24 13.95 14.70
C ILE A 915 19.78 14.56 16.00
N SER A 916 19.69 15.88 16.11
CA SER A 916 20.10 16.64 17.28
C SER A 916 19.35 16.21 18.56
N PHE A 917 18.02 16.03 18.45
CA PHE A 917 17.16 15.60 19.55
C PHE A 917 17.53 14.20 20.08
N PHE A 918 17.68 13.20 19.22
CA PHE A 918 17.98 11.83 19.66
C PHE A 918 19.37 11.70 20.28
N GLU A 919 20.35 12.50 19.82
CA GLU A 919 21.67 12.60 20.43
C GLU A 919 21.62 13.29 21.80
N LEU A 920 20.87 14.40 21.93
CA LEU A 920 20.74 15.15 23.18
C LEU A 920 19.94 14.37 24.23
N TYR A 921 18.86 13.71 23.81
CA TYR A 921 18.05 12.83 24.66
C TYR A 921 18.92 11.77 25.32
N GLY A 922 19.69 11.05 24.50
CA GLY A 922 20.54 9.99 25.02
C GLY A 922 21.71 10.51 25.86
N TYR A 923 22.22 11.71 25.61
CA TYR A 923 23.21 12.37 26.47
C TYR A 923 22.63 12.72 27.84
N ARG A 924 21.46 13.35 27.88
CA ARG A 924 20.79 13.74 29.13
C ARG A 924 20.30 12.53 29.94
N LYS A 925 19.92 11.44 29.27
CA LYS A 925 19.64 10.15 29.92
C LYS A 925 20.91 9.56 30.57
N ASP A 926 22.07 9.67 29.94
CA ASP A 926 23.34 9.26 30.54
C ASP A 926 23.74 10.15 31.75
N MET A 927 23.33 11.42 31.78
CA MET A 927 23.53 12.29 32.94
C MET A 927 22.56 12.02 34.10
N GLY A 928 21.57 11.12 33.92
CA GLY A 928 20.55 10.86 34.93
C GLY A 928 19.52 11.99 35.08
N VAL A 929 19.48 12.94 34.15
CA VAL A 929 18.50 14.04 34.17
C VAL A 929 17.12 13.53 33.79
N ILE A 930 17.04 12.69 32.76
CA ILE A 930 15.80 12.01 32.36
C ILE A 930 15.70 10.72 33.17
N LYS A 931 14.68 10.62 34.02
CA LYS A 931 14.42 9.45 34.88
C LYS A 931 13.31 8.57 34.28
N ASP A 932 13.44 7.28 34.55
CA ASP A 932 12.47 6.25 34.16
C ASP A 932 11.57 5.97 35.38
N ASP A 933 10.62 6.86 35.68
CA ASP A 933 9.84 6.84 36.94
C ASP A 933 9.01 5.55 37.14
N TYR A 934 8.62 4.90 36.04
CA TYR A 934 7.84 3.64 36.03
C TYR A 934 8.65 2.43 35.51
N GLY A 935 9.98 2.52 35.57
CA GLY A 935 10.91 1.50 35.07
C GLY A 935 11.30 1.71 33.59
N PRO A 936 12.16 0.84 33.02
CA PRO A 936 12.78 1.08 31.72
C PRO A 936 11.75 1.36 30.62
N GLU A 937 11.88 2.50 29.96
CA GLU A 937 10.95 2.93 28.91
C GLU A 937 11.70 3.29 27.62
N ARG A 938 11.10 2.92 26.48
CA ARG A 938 11.53 3.37 25.17
C ARG A 938 10.93 4.75 24.92
N LEU A 939 11.72 5.65 24.34
CA LEU A 939 11.23 6.94 23.89
C LEU A 939 10.03 6.75 22.93
N SER A 940 8.92 7.44 23.20
CA SER A 940 7.70 7.35 22.39
C SER A 940 7.93 7.79 20.94
N ASP A 941 8.80 8.76 20.68
CA ASP A 941 9.21 9.18 19.32
C ASP A 941 10.08 8.14 18.58
N CYS A 942 10.15 6.90 19.06
CA CYS A 942 10.78 5.81 18.31
C CYS A 942 10.09 5.63 16.95
N GLY A 943 10.87 5.32 15.92
CA GLY A 943 10.39 5.21 14.54
C GLY A 943 9.51 3.97 14.32
N VAL A 944 9.64 3.36 13.13
CA VAL A 944 8.99 2.08 12.81
C VAL A 944 9.42 0.98 13.79
N ASP A 945 8.52 0.05 14.15
CA ASP A 945 8.93 -1.22 14.75
C ASP A 945 9.69 -2.04 13.69
N PRO A 946 11.01 -2.24 13.84
CA PRO A 946 11.82 -2.86 12.80
C PRO A 946 11.61 -4.38 12.70
N SER A 947 10.84 -4.98 13.62
CA SER A 947 10.38 -6.36 13.48
C SER A 947 9.24 -6.51 12.48
N PHE A 948 8.64 -5.40 12.03
CA PHE A 948 7.53 -5.30 11.08
C PHE A 948 6.40 -6.29 11.41
N PRO A 949 5.73 -6.12 12.57
CA PRO A 949 4.62 -6.97 12.93
C PRO A 949 3.48 -6.87 11.93
N GLU A 950 2.97 -8.04 11.56
CA GLU A 950 1.82 -8.24 10.68
C GLU A 950 0.72 -8.91 11.51
N PHE A 951 -0.54 -8.81 11.08
CA PHE A 951 -1.63 -9.57 11.68
C PHE A 951 -2.24 -10.48 10.61
N PRO A 952 -2.15 -11.82 10.74
CA PRO A 952 -2.84 -12.72 9.84
C PRO A 952 -4.32 -12.70 10.21
N ARG A 953 -5.13 -11.98 9.42
CA ARG A 953 -6.59 -12.11 9.47
C ARG A 953 -6.97 -13.49 8.92
N GLU A 954 -7.73 -14.27 9.68
CA GLU A 954 -8.25 -15.54 9.19
C GLU A 954 -9.68 -15.40 8.67
N PRO A 955 -9.93 -15.61 7.36
CA PRO A 955 -11.25 -15.39 6.78
C PRO A 955 -12.32 -16.41 7.25
N ASP A 956 -11.93 -17.66 7.55
CA ASP A 956 -12.90 -18.78 7.57
C ASP A 956 -13.28 -19.36 8.95
N PHE A 957 -12.85 -18.77 10.07
CA PHE A 957 -13.08 -19.38 11.39
C PHE A 957 -14.23 -18.71 12.16
N MET A 958 -15.45 -19.24 12.10
CA MET A 958 -16.48 -18.99 13.14
C MET A 958 -17.04 -20.35 13.58
N LYS A 959 -16.44 -20.94 14.60
CA LYS A 959 -16.90 -22.23 15.15
C LYS A 959 -17.99 -22.06 16.20
N TRP A 960 -18.08 -20.90 16.87
CA TRP A 960 -18.92 -20.73 18.07
C TRP A 960 -19.91 -19.56 17.91
N SER A 961 -21.21 -19.84 17.97
CA SER A 961 -22.26 -18.81 18.04
C SER A 961 -22.83 -18.74 19.45
N TYR A 962 -22.90 -17.53 20.02
CA TYR A 962 -23.41 -17.26 21.37
C TYR A 962 -24.68 -16.41 21.37
N LEU A 963 -25.26 -16.17 20.20
CA LEU A 963 -26.54 -15.49 20.05
C LEU A 963 -27.74 -16.35 20.48
N GLY A 964 -27.53 -17.63 20.84
CA GLY A 964 -28.56 -18.57 21.31
C GLY A 964 -29.47 -19.09 20.19
N ASP A 965 -30.34 -20.06 20.51
CA ASP A 965 -31.22 -20.68 19.51
C ASP A 965 -32.36 -19.76 19.08
N ASN A 966 -32.74 -19.82 17.79
CA ASN A 966 -33.84 -19.05 17.18
C ASN A 966 -35.24 -19.42 17.73
N ILE A 967 -35.30 -20.40 18.63
CA ILE A 967 -36.54 -20.93 19.22
C ILE A 967 -36.95 -20.13 20.48
N SER A 968 -36.02 -19.40 21.12
CA SER A 968 -36.31 -18.61 22.33
C SER A 968 -36.78 -17.19 21.97
N SER A 969 -37.82 -16.68 22.65
CA SER A 969 -38.22 -15.27 22.50
C SER A 969 -37.09 -14.33 22.92
N ILE A 970 -37.00 -13.15 22.31
CA ILE A 970 -35.94 -12.17 22.60
C ILE A 970 -35.93 -11.75 24.07
N GLU A 971 -37.11 -11.61 24.67
CA GLU A 971 -37.29 -11.29 26.09
C GLU A 971 -36.75 -12.41 26.99
N LYS A 972 -37.02 -13.68 26.64
CA LYS A 972 -36.49 -14.83 27.38
C LYS A 972 -34.97 -14.92 27.26
N TRP A 973 -34.40 -14.63 26.09
CA TRP A 973 -32.95 -14.60 25.89
C TRP A 973 -32.28 -13.44 26.64
N LEU A 974 -32.84 -12.23 26.59
CA LEU A 974 -32.31 -11.05 27.27
C LEU A 974 -32.32 -11.22 28.79
N ASN A 975 -33.37 -11.82 29.34
CA ASN A 975 -33.52 -12.02 30.79
C ASN A 975 -32.78 -13.25 31.36
N GLN A 976 -32.04 -14.01 30.55
CA GLN A 976 -31.20 -15.10 31.05
C GLN A 976 -30.07 -14.56 31.94
N LYS A 977 -30.10 -14.94 33.23
CA LYS A 977 -29.03 -14.61 34.18
C LYS A 977 -27.76 -15.46 34.02
N SER A 978 -27.84 -16.57 33.29
CA SER A 978 -26.70 -17.48 33.10
C SER A 978 -25.74 -16.97 32.03
N VAL A 979 -24.44 -17.09 32.29
CA VAL A 979 -23.37 -16.93 31.29
C VAL A 979 -23.53 -18.00 30.19
N PRO A 980 -23.28 -17.67 28.90
CA PRO A 980 -23.28 -18.65 27.82
C PRO A 980 -22.37 -19.86 28.11
N LYS A 981 -22.65 -21.02 27.52
CA LYS A 981 -21.82 -22.22 27.68
C LYS A 981 -20.51 -22.06 26.87
N LEU A 982 -19.42 -21.74 27.55
CA LEU A 982 -18.11 -21.46 26.92
C LEU A 982 -17.14 -22.65 26.91
N ASN A 983 -17.51 -23.83 27.42
CA ASN A 983 -16.57 -24.94 27.68
C ASN A 983 -15.73 -25.35 26.45
N ASP A 984 -16.35 -25.39 25.27
CA ASP A 984 -15.68 -25.79 24.03
C ASP A 984 -14.74 -24.72 23.45
N LEU A 985 -14.90 -23.47 23.91
CA LEU A 985 -13.99 -22.36 23.61
C LEU A 985 -12.89 -22.25 24.67
N LEU A 986 -13.21 -22.44 25.96
CA LEU A 986 -12.23 -22.29 27.04
C LEU A 986 -11.13 -23.37 26.97
N VAL A 987 -11.49 -24.59 26.54
CA VAL A 987 -10.54 -25.70 26.36
C VAL A 987 -10.82 -26.45 25.06
N PRO A 988 -10.47 -25.94 23.87
CA PRO A 988 -10.78 -26.63 22.62
C PRO A 988 -9.86 -27.85 22.41
N ASN A 989 -10.41 -28.92 21.82
CA ASN A 989 -9.67 -30.16 21.53
C ASN A 989 -8.58 -29.98 20.47
N SER A 990 -8.78 -29.03 19.56
CA SER A 990 -7.82 -28.62 18.54
C SER A 990 -8.13 -27.19 18.09
N ILE A 991 -7.10 -26.51 17.60
CA ILE A 991 -7.20 -25.22 16.92
C ILE A 991 -6.47 -25.38 15.59
N LYS A 992 -7.11 -24.99 14.48
CA LYS A 992 -6.66 -25.32 13.11
C LYS A 992 -6.35 -26.83 12.98
N ASN A 993 -5.09 -27.13 12.63
CA ASN A 993 -4.52 -28.47 12.43
C ASN A 993 -3.42 -28.74 13.46
N PHE A 994 -3.34 -27.96 14.55
CA PHE A 994 -2.44 -28.27 15.65
C PHE A 994 -3.06 -29.43 16.45
N GLY A 995 -2.51 -30.64 16.32
CA GLY A 995 -2.97 -31.88 17.00
C GLY A 995 -2.73 -31.89 18.50
N HIS A 996 -3.11 -30.82 19.20
CA HIS A 996 -2.93 -30.61 20.64
C HIS A 996 -4.20 -30.04 21.25
N GLU A 997 -4.44 -30.33 22.53
CA GLU A 997 -5.45 -29.61 23.33
C GLU A 997 -4.93 -28.22 23.70
N TRP A 998 -5.84 -27.24 23.68
CA TRP A 998 -5.54 -25.84 23.97
C TRP A 998 -6.40 -25.32 25.12
N VAL A 999 -5.98 -24.22 25.72
CA VAL A 999 -6.68 -23.49 26.77
C VAL A 999 -6.68 -22.02 26.42
N LEU A 1000 -7.83 -21.35 26.52
CA LEU A 1000 -7.94 -19.91 26.29
C LEU A 1000 -7.28 -19.15 27.44
N LEU A 1001 -6.27 -18.32 27.16
CA LEU A 1001 -5.69 -17.38 28.12
C LEU A 1001 -6.53 -16.12 28.26
N GLY A 1002 -7.12 -15.66 27.17
CA GLY A 1002 -8.06 -14.55 27.19
C GLY A 1002 -8.64 -14.26 25.82
N GLY A 1003 -9.72 -13.49 25.79
CA GLY A 1003 -10.37 -13.15 24.53
C GLY A 1003 -11.63 -12.29 24.63
N LEU A 1004 -12.03 -11.76 23.47
CA LEU A 1004 -13.22 -10.95 23.22
C LEU A 1004 -14.07 -11.61 22.15
N ILE A 1005 -15.38 -11.60 22.36
CA ILE A 1005 -16.39 -12.04 21.41
C ILE A 1005 -17.41 -10.91 21.28
N VAL A 1006 -17.69 -10.47 20.06
CA VAL A 1006 -18.76 -9.53 19.73
C VAL A 1006 -19.54 -10.13 18.57
N GLN A 1007 -20.83 -10.36 18.75
CA GLN A 1007 -21.70 -10.94 17.73
C GLN A 1007 -23.00 -10.15 17.67
N GLU A 1008 -23.47 -9.86 16.46
CA GLU A 1008 -24.73 -9.18 16.20
C GLU A 1008 -25.51 -9.88 15.07
N SER A 1009 -26.77 -10.23 15.33
CA SER A 1009 -27.71 -10.69 14.31
C SER A 1009 -28.83 -9.68 14.12
N LYS A 1010 -28.88 -9.07 12.93
CA LYS A 1010 -29.99 -8.19 12.52
C LYS A 1010 -31.32 -8.94 12.47
N LYS A 1011 -31.28 -10.19 12.00
CA LYS A 1011 -32.47 -11.05 11.85
C LYS A 1011 -33.11 -11.36 13.20
N ASP A 1012 -32.28 -11.70 14.19
CA ASP A 1012 -32.75 -12.12 15.50
C ASP A 1012 -32.84 -10.95 16.49
N LYS A 1013 -32.40 -9.76 16.08
CA LYS A 1013 -32.29 -8.53 16.90
C LYS A 1013 -31.43 -8.73 18.15
N ARG A 1014 -30.40 -9.58 18.09
CA ARG A 1014 -29.55 -9.95 19.22
C ARG A 1014 -28.15 -9.38 19.06
N TYR A 1015 -27.63 -8.77 20.12
CA TYR A 1015 -26.24 -8.36 20.26
C TYR A 1015 -25.67 -8.93 21.55
N ILE A 1016 -24.52 -9.57 21.48
CA ILE A 1016 -23.81 -10.05 22.66
C ILE A 1016 -22.34 -9.65 22.57
N HIS A 1017 -21.79 -9.19 23.68
CA HIS A 1017 -20.34 -9.13 23.86
C HIS A 1017 -19.91 -9.96 25.07
N ILE A 1018 -18.77 -10.64 24.98
CA ILE A 1018 -18.22 -11.49 26.03
C ILE A 1018 -16.71 -11.23 26.12
N TYR A 1019 -16.25 -10.81 27.30
CA TYR A 1019 -14.86 -10.83 27.71
C TYR A 1019 -14.56 -12.09 28.51
N THR A 1020 -13.48 -12.76 28.12
CA THR A 1020 -12.91 -13.91 28.83
C THR A 1020 -11.54 -13.49 29.37
N LYS A 1021 -11.47 -13.08 30.64
CA LYS A 1021 -10.22 -12.58 31.23
C LYS A 1021 -9.54 -13.69 32.04
N GLY A 1022 -8.52 -14.34 31.49
CA GLY A 1022 -7.76 -15.36 32.23
C GLY A 1022 -6.76 -14.77 33.21
N ALA A 1023 -6.71 -15.34 34.41
CA ALA A 1023 -5.88 -14.89 35.52
C ALA A 1023 -5.27 -16.04 36.32
N PHE A 1024 -4.10 -15.77 36.90
CA PHE A 1024 -3.43 -16.64 37.86
C PHE A 1024 -3.70 -16.18 39.30
N ILE A 1025 -4.03 -17.13 40.16
CA ILE A 1025 -4.20 -16.93 41.61
C ILE A 1025 -3.32 -17.91 42.38
N SER A 1026 -3.05 -17.64 43.65
CA SER A 1026 -2.34 -18.61 44.49
C SER A 1026 -3.26 -19.78 44.85
N LYS A 1027 -2.68 -20.96 45.12
CA LYS A 1027 -3.45 -22.11 45.62
C LYS A 1027 -4.13 -21.86 46.97
N GLU A 1028 -3.58 -20.94 47.77
CA GLU A 1028 -4.15 -20.56 49.06
C GLU A 1028 -5.44 -19.78 48.87
N THR A 1029 -5.44 -18.76 48.01
CA THR A 1029 -6.62 -17.93 47.74
C THR A 1029 -7.64 -18.62 46.84
N ALA A 1030 -7.25 -19.65 46.08
CA ALA A 1030 -8.17 -20.47 45.30
C ALA A 1030 -9.20 -21.23 46.18
N LYS A 1031 -8.86 -21.52 47.44
CA LYS A 1031 -9.82 -22.11 48.40
C LYS A 1031 -10.99 -21.17 48.66
N ASP A 1032 -10.71 -19.88 48.81
CA ASP A 1032 -11.71 -18.84 49.06
C ASP A 1032 -12.71 -18.74 47.90
N LEU A 1033 -12.25 -18.91 46.65
CA LEU A 1033 -13.13 -18.96 45.49
C LEU A 1033 -13.99 -20.23 45.43
N LYS A 1034 -13.48 -21.37 45.93
CA LYS A 1034 -14.27 -22.61 46.03
C LYS A 1034 -15.40 -22.48 47.06
N GLU A 1035 -15.15 -21.77 48.16
CA GLU A 1035 -16.19 -21.42 49.14
C GLU A 1035 -17.22 -20.44 48.55
N PHE A 1036 -16.76 -19.42 47.80
CA PHE A 1036 -17.61 -18.43 47.13
C PHE A 1036 -18.48 -19.03 46.00
N GLY A 1037 -17.97 -19.99 45.23
CA GLY A 1037 -18.69 -20.60 44.10
C GLY A 1037 -20.00 -21.30 44.46
N ASN A 1038 -20.25 -21.56 45.75
CA ASN A 1038 -21.48 -22.16 46.28
C ASN A 1038 -22.52 -21.13 46.76
N SER A 1039 -22.22 -19.81 46.74
CA SER A 1039 -23.12 -18.75 47.21
C SER A 1039 -23.61 -17.87 46.05
N LYS A 1040 -24.80 -17.26 46.19
CA LYS A 1040 -25.39 -16.31 45.19
C LYS A 1040 -24.76 -14.90 45.27
N MET A 1041 -23.49 -14.78 45.65
CA MET A 1041 -22.82 -13.51 45.96
C MET A 1041 -22.30 -12.79 44.69
N GLN A 1042 -22.18 -11.46 44.75
CA GLN A 1042 -21.68 -10.60 43.66
C GLN A 1042 -20.17 -10.34 43.82
N PHE A 1043 -19.47 -10.00 42.73
CA PHE A 1043 -18.06 -9.59 42.78
C PHE A 1043 -17.83 -8.30 41.97
N GLU A 1044 -16.87 -7.51 42.40
CA GLU A 1044 -16.38 -6.32 41.71
C GLU A 1044 -14.88 -6.50 41.40
N LEU A 1045 -14.42 -5.94 40.29
CA LEU A 1045 -12.99 -5.91 39.95
C LEU A 1045 -12.43 -4.58 40.45
N GLY A 1046 -11.51 -4.62 41.41
CA GLY A 1046 -10.88 -3.44 42.00
C GLY A 1046 -9.89 -2.71 41.08
N GLY A 1047 -9.71 -3.20 39.84
CA GLY A 1047 -8.83 -2.66 38.81
C GLY A 1047 -9.45 -2.83 37.42
N GLY A 1048 -9.23 -1.86 36.54
CA GLY A 1048 -9.88 -1.69 35.24
C GLY A 1048 -9.58 -2.75 34.17
N ASP A 1049 -9.54 -2.32 32.90
CA ASP A 1049 -9.32 -3.16 31.73
C ASP A 1049 -8.02 -3.98 31.77
N VAL A 1050 -7.91 -5.00 30.90
CA VAL A 1050 -6.71 -5.83 30.78
C VAL A 1050 -5.48 -4.94 30.53
N PRO A 1051 -4.35 -5.13 31.26
CA PRO A 1051 -3.19 -4.27 31.14
C PRO A 1051 -2.64 -4.19 29.71
N SER A 1052 -2.28 -2.98 29.26
CA SER A 1052 -1.60 -2.79 27.99
C SER A 1052 -0.07 -2.70 28.12
N ASP A 1053 0.63 -3.00 27.03
CA ASP A 1053 2.07 -2.79 26.87
C ASP A 1053 2.28 -1.90 25.65
N THR A 1054 2.82 -0.70 25.87
CA THR A 1054 3.12 0.31 24.86
C THR A 1054 4.63 0.43 24.65
N TYR A 1055 5.03 0.83 23.43
CA TYR A 1055 6.42 1.17 23.08
C TYR A 1055 7.47 0.05 23.26
N THR A 1056 7.04 -1.21 23.41
CA THR A 1056 7.88 -2.40 23.21
C THR A 1056 7.81 -2.80 21.73
N TYR A 1057 8.92 -3.17 21.10
CA TYR A 1057 8.84 -3.75 19.75
C TYR A 1057 8.24 -5.16 19.83
N ALA A 1058 7.39 -5.57 18.90
CA ALA A 1058 6.73 -6.87 18.92
C ALA A 1058 7.76 -8.01 19.06
N GLY A 1059 8.85 -7.96 18.28
CA GLY A 1059 9.96 -8.93 18.34
C GLY A 1059 10.76 -8.97 19.67
N GLU A 1060 10.57 -7.99 20.55
CA GLU A 1060 11.18 -7.92 21.88
C GLU A 1060 10.41 -8.71 22.95
N ILE A 1061 9.15 -9.08 22.66
CA ILE A 1061 8.29 -9.83 23.57
C ILE A 1061 8.73 -11.30 23.58
N PRO A 1062 8.89 -11.95 24.75
CA PRO A 1062 8.73 -11.45 26.12
C PRO A 1062 10.07 -11.07 26.79
N TRP A 1063 11.16 -11.04 26.03
CA TRP A 1063 12.53 -11.18 26.57
C TRP A 1063 13.20 -9.87 26.94
N HIS A 1064 12.84 -8.77 26.29
CA HIS A 1064 13.49 -7.49 26.51
C HIS A 1064 13.03 -6.83 27.82
N LYS A 1065 13.77 -5.82 28.27
CA LYS A 1065 13.45 -5.10 29.51
C LYS A 1065 12.23 -4.17 29.39
N TYR A 1066 11.98 -3.64 28.19
CA TYR A 1066 10.84 -2.74 27.93
C TYR A 1066 9.50 -3.45 28.04
N TYR A 1067 9.42 -4.75 27.71
CA TYR A 1067 8.22 -5.54 27.98
C TYR A 1067 7.97 -5.63 29.49
N ARG A 1068 6.95 -4.99 30.06
CA ARG A 1068 6.80 -4.94 31.53
C ARG A 1068 6.16 -6.22 32.08
N LYS A 1069 6.38 -6.55 33.36
CA LYS A 1069 5.61 -7.63 34.01
C LYS A 1069 4.16 -7.16 34.22
N THR A 1070 3.22 -8.08 34.34
CA THR A 1070 1.86 -7.73 34.79
C THR A 1070 1.87 -7.50 36.30
N ASN A 1071 1.23 -6.42 36.75
CA ASN A 1071 1.05 -6.11 38.16
C ASN A 1071 0.01 -7.05 38.80
N THR A 1072 -0.01 -7.10 40.12
CA THR A 1072 -1.07 -7.80 40.87
C THR A 1072 -2.29 -6.90 40.93
N ASP A 1073 -3.45 -7.44 40.58
CA ASP A 1073 -4.77 -6.82 40.73
C ASP A 1073 -5.58 -7.55 41.80
N TYR A 1074 -6.72 -6.98 42.18
CA TYR A 1074 -7.59 -7.53 43.21
C TYR A 1074 -9.01 -7.73 42.70
N LEU A 1075 -9.56 -8.89 43.06
CA LEU A 1075 -10.95 -9.26 42.87
C LEU A 1075 -11.68 -9.08 44.20
N GLU A 1076 -12.65 -8.18 44.25
CA GLU A 1076 -13.42 -7.87 45.45
C GLU A 1076 -14.69 -8.71 45.50
N LEU A 1077 -14.74 -9.68 46.40
CA LEU A 1077 -15.91 -10.52 46.63
C LEU A 1077 -16.83 -9.82 47.64
N ILE A 1078 -18.09 -9.55 47.24
CA ILE A 1078 -19.09 -8.94 48.11
C ILE A 1078 -19.80 -10.05 48.88
N LEU A 1079 -19.46 -10.20 50.17
CA LEU A 1079 -19.99 -11.24 51.03
C LEU A 1079 -21.38 -10.90 51.55
N LYS A 1080 -21.60 -9.64 51.95
CA LYS A 1080 -22.90 -9.11 52.42
C LYS A 1080 -23.07 -7.66 52.00
N GLU A 1081 -24.27 -7.30 51.56
CA GLU A 1081 -24.68 -5.92 51.31
C GLU A 1081 -25.76 -5.55 52.33
N ARG A 1082 -25.54 -4.46 53.08
CA ARG A 1082 -26.55 -3.88 53.98
C ARG A 1082 -26.95 -2.51 53.44
N ARG A 1083 -28.25 -2.33 53.18
CA ARG A 1083 -28.83 -1.04 52.81
C ARG A 1083 -29.44 -0.42 54.06
N MET A 1084 -28.95 0.76 54.41
CA MET A 1084 -29.49 1.56 55.50
C MET A 1084 -30.11 2.83 54.92
N LEU A 1085 -31.31 3.15 55.37
CA LEU A 1085 -31.94 4.44 55.12
C LEU A 1085 -31.56 5.35 56.27
N ILE A 1086 -30.76 6.36 55.99
CA ILE A 1086 -30.37 7.36 56.97
C ILE A 1086 -31.29 8.55 56.75
N GLU A 1087 -32.19 8.82 57.69
CA GLU A 1087 -33.03 10.02 57.63
C GLU A 1087 -32.13 11.26 57.63
N ARG A 1088 -32.29 12.10 56.61
CA ARG A 1088 -31.64 13.40 56.50
C ARG A 1088 -32.70 14.48 56.62
N ILE A 1089 -32.43 15.45 57.48
CA ILE A 1089 -33.25 16.65 57.61
C ILE A 1089 -32.67 17.67 56.63
N PRO A 1090 -33.39 18.07 55.57
CA PRO A 1090 -32.95 19.16 54.69
C PRO A 1090 -32.89 20.47 55.49
N PRO A 1091 -32.13 21.48 55.03
CA PRO A 1091 -32.11 22.80 55.65
C PRO A 1091 -33.53 23.35 55.85
N SER A 1092 -33.78 24.02 56.99
CA SER A 1092 -35.13 24.44 57.43
C SER A 1092 -35.88 25.27 56.38
N LYS A 1093 -37.22 25.18 56.41
CA LYS A 1093 -38.18 25.88 55.53
C LYS A 1093 -38.02 27.41 55.48
N ASP A 1094 -37.32 28.02 56.44
CA ASP A 1094 -37.23 29.47 56.60
C ASP A 1094 -35.88 30.06 56.12
N ALA A 1095 -35.29 29.50 55.07
CA ALA A 1095 -34.23 30.19 54.34
C ALA A 1095 -34.90 31.20 53.39
N ASN A 1096 -34.89 32.49 53.75
CA ASN A 1096 -35.35 33.56 52.87
C ASN A 1096 -34.61 33.48 51.53
N VAL A 1097 -35.34 33.13 50.47
CA VAL A 1097 -34.81 33.11 49.11
C VAL A 1097 -34.77 34.56 48.62
N GLU A 1098 -33.63 35.23 48.80
CA GLU A 1098 -33.41 36.57 48.24
C GLU A 1098 -33.31 36.58 46.69
N ASN A 1099 -33.28 35.40 46.06
CA ASN A 1099 -33.17 35.24 44.61
C ASN A 1099 -34.55 35.01 43.94
N GLU A 1100 -35.03 36.03 43.22
CA GLU A 1100 -36.35 36.08 42.59
C GLU A 1100 -36.56 34.97 41.53
N GLU A 1101 -35.51 34.58 40.79
CA GLU A 1101 -35.57 33.50 39.79
C GLU A 1101 -35.77 32.13 40.44
N LEU A 1102 -35.05 31.86 41.54
CA LEU A 1102 -35.15 30.59 42.27
C LEU A 1102 -36.53 30.44 42.92
N SER A 1103 -37.09 31.55 43.43
CA SER A 1103 -38.45 31.59 43.97
C SER A 1103 -39.51 31.25 42.91
N ASN A 1104 -39.36 31.79 41.70
CA ASN A 1104 -40.24 31.50 40.58
C ASN A 1104 -40.14 30.03 40.13
N PHE A 1105 -38.93 29.48 39.98
CA PHE A 1105 -38.73 28.07 39.62
C PHE A 1105 -39.37 27.10 40.62
N LEU A 1106 -39.22 27.36 41.92
CA LEU A 1106 -39.80 26.52 42.98
C LEU A 1106 -41.33 26.56 42.99
N LYS A 1107 -41.93 27.74 42.75
CA LYS A 1107 -43.39 27.90 42.60
C LYS A 1107 -43.93 27.20 41.36
N GLU A 1108 -43.29 27.38 40.20
CA GLU A 1108 -43.72 26.77 38.93
C GLU A 1108 -43.71 25.24 38.98
N ASN A 1109 -42.74 24.66 39.69
CA ASN A 1109 -42.60 23.20 39.80
C ASN A 1109 -43.30 22.61 41.03
N ASN A 1110 -43.98 23.44 41.84
CA ASN A 1110 -44.63 23.04 43.10
C ASN A 1110 -43.67 22.28 44.05
N MET A 1111 -42.39 22.70 44.07
CA MET A 1111 -41.31 22.10 44.85
C MET A 1111 -40.87 23.03 45.98
N THR A 1112 -40.45 22.46 47.10
CA THR A 1112 -39.79 23.22 48.18
C THR A 1112 -38.28 23.24 47.98
N ILE A 1113 -37.55 24.17 48.61
CA ILE A 1113 -36.07 24.16 48.66
C ILE A 1113 -35.56 22.80 49.17
N ALA A 1114 -36.29 22.21 50.12
CA ALA A 1114 -35.99 20.88 50.64
C ALA A 1114 -36.15 19.76 49.59
N ASP A 1115 -37.11 19.87 48.67
CA ASP A 1115 -37.26 18.93 47.54
C ASP A 1115 -36.12 19.09 46.52
N MET A 1116 -35.70 20.32 46.24
CA MET A 1116 -34.57 20.61 45.35
C MET A 1116 -33.25 20.09 45.93
N PHE A 1117 -32.97 20.38 47.20
CA PHE A 1117 -31.80 19.87 47.91
C PHE A 1117 -31.79 18.34 47.98
N ALA A 1118 -32.96 17.73 48.20
CA ALA A 1118 -33.11 16.28 48.16
C ALA A 1118 -32.85 15.69 46.76
N MET A 1119 -33.22 16.38 45.68
CA MET A 1119 -32.91 15.98 44.31
C MET A 1119 -31.41 16.05 44.02
N GLU A 1120 -30.75 17.17 44.34
CA GLU A 1120 -29.30 17.32 44.18
C GLU A 1120 -28.52 16.29 45.02
N SER A 1121 -28.98 16.05 46.25
CA SER A 1121 -28.36 15.11 47.20
C SER A 1121 -28.81 13.66 47.02
N ARG A 1122 -29.62 13.36 45.98
CA ARG A 1122 -30.18 12.02 45.68
C ARG A 1122 -30.90 11.35 46.86
N LEU A 1123 -31.51 12.13 47.76
CA LEU A 1123 -32.28 11.62 48.89
C LEU A 1123 -33.62 11.07 48.41
N LYS A 1124 -34.03 9.92 48.95
CA LYS A 1124 -35.36 9.36 48.71
C LYS A 1124 -36.38 9.97 49.66
N LYS A 1125 -37.43 10.58 49.11
CA LYS A 1125 -38.58 11.04 49.90
C LYS A 1125 -39.53 9.87 50.16
N ILE A 1126 -39.73 9.52 51.43
CA ILE A 1126 -40.65 8.46 51.86
C ILE A 1126 -41.51 9.02 52.98
N LYS A 1127 -42.85 9.04 52.78
CA LYS A 1127 -43.83 9.58 53.75
C LYS A 1127 -43.46 10.96 54.31
N GLY A 1128 -43.00 11.88 53.46
CA GLY A 1128 -42.68 13.26 53.84
C GLY A 1128 -41.30 13.48 54.48
N LYS A 1129 -40.51 12.42 54.70
CA LYS A 1129 -39.13 12.48 55.21
C LYS A 1129 -38.12 12.11 54.13
N TYR A 1130 -36.91 12.66 54.19
CA TYR A 1130 -35.86 12.41 53.21
C TYR A 1130 -34.84 11.43 53.77
N TYR A 1131 -34.44 10.45 52.96
CA TYR A 1131 -33.50 9.40 53.37
C TYR A 1131 -32.34 9.31 52.39
N GLU A 1132 -31.12 9.23 52.91
CA GLU A 1132 -29.94 8.80 52.16
C GLU A 1132 -29.86 7.27 52.17
N VAL A 1133 -29.65 6.64 51.02
CA VAL A 1133 -29.40 5.20 50.96
C VAL A 1133 -27.91 4.96 51.14
N LYS A 1134 -27.48 4.58 52.35
CA LYS A 1134 -26.10 4.14 52.59
C LYS A 1134 -26.01 2.64 52.33
N ILE A 1135 -25.04 2.23 51.52
CA ILE A 1135 -24.76 0.83 51.22
C ILE A 1135 -23.44 0.47 51.91
N GLU A 1136 -23.49 -0.44 52.88
CA GLU A 1136 -22.30 -1.05 53.46
C GLU A 1136 -22.08 -2.44 52.83
N LYS A 1137 -20.89 -2.65 52.28
CA LYS A 1137 -20.47 -3.92 51.68
C LYS A 1137 -19.39 -4.56 52.55
N ASP A 1138 -19.58 -5.81 52.92
CA ASP A 1138 -18.54 -6.66 53.49
C ASP A 1138 -17.74 -7.25 52.31
N ILE A 1139 -16.47 -6.85 52.16
CA ILE A 1139 -15.65 -7.13 50.98
C ILE A 1139 -14.45 -7.99 51.36
N ARG A 1140 -14.22 -9.05 50.58
CA ARG A 1140 -12.99 -9.86 50.64
C ARG A 1140 -12.20 -9.72 49.35
N SER A 1141 -10.99 -9.19 49.43
CA SER A 1141 -10.13 -8.96 48.26
C SER A 1141 -9.21 -10.15 47.98
N ILE A 1142 -9.30 -10.69 46.77
CA ILE A 1142 -8.46 -11.81 46.28
C ILE A 1142 -7.43 -11.28 45.30
N PRO A 1143 -6.12 -11.38 45.60
CA PRO A 1143 -5.07 -10.99 44.67
C PRO A 1143 -5.00 -11.97 43.49
N PHE A 1144 -4.93 -11.43 42.28
CA PHE A 1144 -4.71 -12.19 41.05
C PHE A 1144 -3.75 -11.46 40.11
N ARG A 1145 -3.30 -12.16 39.07
CA ARG A 1145 -2.47 -11.57 38.00
C ARG A 1145 -2.96 -12.03 36.64
N TYR A 1146 -3.26 -11.10 35.73
CA TYR A 1146 -3.67 -11.46 34.37
C TYR A 1146 -2.63 -12.34 33.67
N ALA A 1147 -3.12 -13.32 32.91
CA ALA A 1147 -2.29 -14.26 32.16
C ALA A 1147 -1.80 -13.71 30.81
N TYR A 1148 -2.35 -12.56 30.38
CA TYR A 1148 -2.10 -11.90 29.11
C TYR A 1148 -2.20 -10.37 29.25
N LYS A 1149 -1.87 -9.65 28.18
CA LYS A 1149 -1.87 -8.20 28.03
C LYS A 1149 -2.35 -7.78 26.64
N ASN A 1150 -2.76 -6.53 26.50
CA ASN A 1150 -2.99 -5.88 25.21
C ASN A 1150 -1.67 -5.30 24.68
N PHE A 1151 -1.27 -5.63 23.45
CA PHE A 1151 -0.12 -4.98 22.81
C PHE A 1151 -0.57 -3.72 22.08
N GLU A 1152 -0.09 -2.55 22.46
CA GLU A 1152 -0.51 -1.28 21.87
C GLU A 1152 0.64 -0.61 21.13
N TRP A 1153 0.44 -0.37 19.83
CA TRP A 1153 1.39 0.34 18.98
C TRP A 1153 0.65 1.39 18.15
N GLU A 1154 1.10 2.64 18.23
CA GLU A 1154 0.38 3.74 17.60
C GLU A 1154 0.58 3.72 16.07
N TYR A 1155 -0.52 3.67 15.32
CA TYR A 1155 -0.50 3.49 13.87
C TYR A 1155 0.27 4.60 13.12
N TYR A 1156 0.31 5.82 13.68
CA TYR A 1156 1.02 6.95 13.07
C TYR A 1156 2.54 6.76 13.01
N HIS A 1157 3.11 5.78 13.73
CA HIS A 1157 4.54 5.47 13.63
C HIS A 1157 4.92 4.86 12.27
N SER A 1158 4.07 4.04 11.67
CA SER A 1158 4.23 3.52 10.31
C SER A 1158 2.99 2.73 9.90
N ILE A 1159 2.45 3.03 8.71
CA ILE A 1159 1.38 2.22 8.09
C ILE A 1159 1.81 0.77 7.80
N LEU A 1160 3.12 0.48 7.84
CA LEU A 1160 3.67 -0.86 7.62
C LEU A 1160 3.60 -1.74 8.88
N ASN A 1161 3.36 -1.17 10.06
CA ASN A 1161 3.14 -1.92 11.31
C ASN A 1161 1.65 -2.19 11.49
N GLN A 1162 1.12 -3.17 10.75
CA GLN A 1162 -0.31 -3.48 10.71
C GLN A 1162 -0.79 -4.29 11.93
N GLY A 1163 0.12 -4.92 12.67
CA GLY A 1163 -0.20 -5.71 13.85
C GLY A 1163 -0.39 -4.90 15.13
N THR A 1164 -1.31 -3.94 15.14
CA THR A 1164 -1.64 -3.14 16.33
C THR A 1164 -2.76 -3.83 17.13
N HIS A 1165 -2.65 -3.92 18.47
CA HIS A 1165 -3.68 -4.50 19.36
C HIS A 1165 -3.88 -6.04 19.44
N PRO A 1166 -2.90 -6.94 19.21
CA PRO A 1166 -3.00 -8.35 19.61
C PRO A 1166 -2.92 -8.55 21.12
N TYR A 1167 -3.55 -9.63 21.59
CA TYR A 1167 -3.27 -10.17 22.92
C TYR A 1167 -1.90 -10.88 22.95
N VAL A 1168 -1.11 -10.60 23.99
CA VAL A 1168 0.21 -11.21 24.22
C VAL A 1168 0.29 -11.81 25.62
N PRO A 1169 1.02 -12.93 25.83
CA PRO A 1169 1.08 -13.63 27.11
C PRO A 1169 1.87 -12.85 28.15
N ASP A 1170 1.49 -12.95 29.43
CA ASP A 1170 2.25 -12.33 30.52
C ASP A 1170 3.75 -12.69 30.48
N LYS A 1171 4.60 -11.71 30.83
CA LYS A 1171 6.06 -11.83 30.84
C LYS A 1171 6.56 -12.99 31.69
N GLN A 1172 5.97 -13.23 32.86
CA GLN A 1172 6.45 -14.31 33.75
C GLN A 1172 6.13 -15.68 33.18
N LEU A 1173 4.92 -15.86 32.65
CA LEU A 1173 4.49 -17.07 31.93
C LEU A 1173 5.44 -17.36 30.76
N ALA A 1174 5.60 -16.38 29.87
CA ALA A 1174 6.39 -16.55 28.65
C ALA A 1174 7.89 -16.75 28.94
N LYS A 1175 8.43 -16.08 29.98
CA LYS A 1175 9.81 -16.29 30.45
C LYS A 1175 10.03 -17.69 31.04
N LYS A 1176 9.11 -18.19 31.88
CA LYS A 1176 9.21 -19.52 32.50
C LYS A 1176 9.17 -20.63 31.45
N LEU A 1177 8.33 -20.46 30.44
CA LEU A 1177 8.20 -21.38 29.30
C LEU A 1177 9.29 -21.20 28.22
N LYS A 1178 10.21 -20.24 28.40
CA LYS A 1178 11.31 -19.94 27.45
C LYS A 1178 10.81 -19.68 26.02
N LEU A 1179 9.78 -18.85 25.89
CA LEU A 1179 9.12 -18.58 24.62
C LEU A 1179 9.83 -17.49 23.80
N TYR A 1180 9.62 -17.57 22.49
CA TYR A 1180 10.07 -16.62 21.47
C TYR A 1180 8.91 -16.28 20.56
N ILE A 1181 8.64 -15.00 20.33
CA ILE A 1181 7.57 -14.55 19.44
C ILE A 1181 8.02 -14.60 17.97
N ASN A 1182 7.09 -14.96 17.08
CA ASN A 1182 7.15 -14.56 15.67
C ASN A 1182 6.31 -13.29 15.48
N PRO A 1183 6.91 -12.12 15.22
CA PRO A 1183 6.17 -10.86 15.14
C PRO A 1183 5.19 -10.79 13.95
N VAL A 1184 5.33 -11.67 12.96
CA VAL A 1184 4.45 -11.70 11.76
C VAL A 1184 3.06 -12.27 12.06
N ASP A 1185 2.97 -13.21 13.00
CA ASP A 1185 1.71 -13.89 13.35
C ASP A 1185 1.41 -13.85 14.84
N TYR A 1186 2.22 -13.14 15.62
CA TYR A 1186 2.19 -13.06 17.09
C TYR A 1186 2.18 -14.42 17.81
N SER A 1187 2.53 -15.52 17.12
CA SER A 1187 2.61 -16.85 17.72
C SER A 1187 3.90 -17.00 18.51
N PHE A 1188 3.82 -17.73 19.63
CA PHE A 1188 4.97 -17.97 20.50
C PHE A 1188 5.45 -19.41 20.41
N TYR A 1189 6.76 -19.55 20.21
CA TYR A 1189 7.44 -20.81 19.99
C TYR A 1189 8.39 -21.13 21.14
N ASN A 1190 8.56 -22.41 21.44
CA ASN A 1190 9.58 -22.87 22.38
C ASN A 1190 10.98 -22.96 21.72
N SER A 1191 11.98 -23.41 22.49
CA SER A 1191 13.35 -23.63 21.99
C SER A 1191 13.48 -24.71 20.92
N ASN A 1192 12.51 -25.61 20.79
CA ASN A 1192 12.49 -26.64 19.74
C ASN A 1192 11.88 -26.11 18.44
N GLY A 1193 11.11 -25.02 18.51
CA GLY A 1193 10.39 -24.45 17.37
C GLY A 1193 8.94 -24.91 17.28
N ASP A 1194 8.37 -25.48 18.36
CA ASP A 1194 6.96 -25.85 18.43
C ASP A 1194 6.13 -24.64 18.88
N VAL A 1195 4.96 -24.44 18.28
CA VAL A 1195 3.99 -23.42 18.72
C VAL A 1195 3.48 -23.79 20.12
N VAL A 1196 3.50 -22.83 21.03
CA VAL A 1196 3.03 -22.97 22.42
C VAL A 1196 1.86 -22.04 22.73
N ILE A 1197 1.90 -20.82 22.21
CA ILE A 1197 0.81 -19.84 22.33
C ILE A 1197 0.47 -19.35 20.94
N PHE A 1198 -0.82 -19.28 20.64
CA PHE A 1198 -1.35 -18.95 19.32
C PHE A 1198 -2.45 -17.89 19.47
N PRO A 1199 -2.28 -16.68 18.92
CA PRO A 1199 -3.34 -15.70 18.82
C PRO A 1199 -4.26 -16.04 17.65
N LEU A 1200 -5.54 -15.70 17.78
CA LEU A 1200 -6.55 -15.90 16.75
C LEU A 1200 -7.51 -14.71 16.75
N LYS A 1201 -7.60 -14.01 15.62
CA LYS A 1201 -8.49 -12.86 15.46
C LYS A 1201 -9.29 -12.95 14.17
N LYS A 1202 -10.57 -12.57 14.25
CA LYS A 1202 -11.50 -12.44 13.13
C LYS A 1202 -12.32 -11.17 13.30
N GLU A 1203 -12.55 -10.46 12.20
CA GLU A 1203 -13.36 -9.25 12.18
C GLU A 1203 -14.13 -9.21 10.85
N LYS A 1204 -15.45 -9.17 10.92
CA LYS A 1204 -16.33 -8.94 9.77
C LYS A 1204 -16.75 -7.46 9.72
N ASP A 1205 -17.15 -6.94 10.87
CA ASP A 1205 -17.49 -5.54 11.12
C ASP A 1205 -17.32 -5.26 12.63
N PHE A 1206 -17.48 -4.00 13.05
CA PHE A 1206 -17.32 -3.59 14.45
C PHE A 1206 -18.19 -4.39 15.44
N ASN A 1207 -19.35 -4.87 14.98
CA ASN A 1207 -20.31 -5.63 15.79
C ASN A 1207 -20.17 -7.15 15.64
N ASN A 1208 -19.20 -7.62 14.85
CA ASN A 1208 -18.96 -9.03 14.57
C ASN A 1208 -17.44 -9.29 14.53
N GLN A 1209 -16.85 -9.46 15.72
CA GLN A 1209 -15.42 -9.67 15.89
C GLN A 1209 -15.12 -10.66 17.02
N GLU A 1210 -14.05 -11.42 16.86
CA GLU A 1210 -13.55 -12.41 17.81
C GLU A 1210 -12.02 -12.25 17.92
N ASP A 1211 -11.48 -12.14 19.13
CA ASP A 1211 -10.05 -12.00 19.39
C ASP A 1211 -9.66 -12.90 20.56
N PHE A 1212 -8.71 -13.81 20.38
CA PHE A 1212 -8.39 -14.86 21.33
C PHE A 1212 -6.87 -15.07 21.44
N LEU A 1213 -6.43 -15.46 22.63
CA LEU A 1213 -5.07 -15.94 22.88
C LEU A 1213 -5.13 -17.33 23.51
N PHE A 1214 -4.62 -18.34 22.81
CA PHE A 1214 -4.62 -19.72 23.28
C PHE A 1214 -3.23 -20.20 23.70
N ILE A 1215 -3.16 -21.03 24.73
CA ILE A 1215 -1.94 -21.76 25.15
C ILE A 1215 -2.17 -23.26 25.06
N ARG A 1216 -1.12 -24.02 24.72
CA ARG A 1216 -1.16 -25.48 24.81
C ARG A 1216 -1.41 -25.94 26.25
N LYS A 1217 -2.38 -26.84 26.41
CA LYS A 1217 -2.81 -27.38 27.71
C LYS A 1217 -1.66 -28.00 28.50
N ASP A 1218 -0.83 -28.82 27.85
CA ASP A 1218 0.31 -29.49 28.48
C ASP A 1218 1.34 -28.51 29.06
N LYS A 1219 1.50 -27.34 28.41
CA LYS A 1219 2.43 -26.29 28.85
C LYS A 1219 1.86 -25.45 29.98
N LEU A 1220 0.57 -25.13 29.93
CA LEU A 1220 -0.12 -24.44 31.03
C LEU A 1220 -0.12 -25.31 32.30
N ASP A 1221 -0.44 -26.59 32.18
CA ASP A 1221 -0.46 -27.53 33.31
C ASP A 1221 0.91 -27.65 33.99
N ALA A 1222 1.98 -27.76 33.19
CA ALA A 1222 3.35 -27.77 33.70
C ALA A 1222 3.71 -26.44 34.40
N TYR A 1223 3.28 -25.31 33.84
CA TYR A 1223 3.49 -24.00 34.46
C TYR A 1223 2.80 -23.92 35.83
N LEU A 1224 1.50 -24.19 35.91
CA LEU A 1224 0.70 -24.13 37.14
C LEU A 1224 1.26 -25.03 38.25
N LYS A 1225 1.68 -26.25 37.90
CA LYS A 1225 2.33 -27.17 38.84
C LYS A 1225 3.63 -26.57 39.40
N SER A 1226 4.46 -25.99 38.54
CA SER A 1226 5.77 -25.43 38.93
C SER A 1226 5.69 -24.08 39.64
N SER A 1227 4.62 -23.30 39.44
CA SER A 1227 4.43 -21.97 40.03
C SER A 1227 3.57 -21.98 41.30
N LYS A 1228 2.99 -23.14 41.66
CA LYS A 1228 2.01 -23.27 42.77
C LYS A 1228 0.81 -22.31 42.62
N MET A 1229 0.38 -22.09 41.38
CA MET A 1229 -0.77 -21.24 41.04
C MET A 1229 -1.94 -22.07 40.55
N GLU A 1230 -3.14 -21.50 40.60
CA GLU A 1230 -4.32 -21.95 39.86
C GLU A 1230 -4.67 -20.95 38.75
N PHE A 1231 -5.43 -21.42 37.76
CA PHE A 1231 -5.91 -20.59 36.65
C PHE A 1231 -7.42 -20.46 36.73
N ILE A 1232 -7.90 -19.24 36.54
CA ILE A 1232 -9.31 -18.89 36.53
C ILE A 1232 -9.63 -18.04 35.30
N TRP A 1233 -10.89 -18.08 34.87
CA TRP A 1233 -11.46 -17.12 33.94
C TRP A 1233 -12.46 -16.23 34.65
N ILE A 1234 -12.28 -14.93 34.50
CA ILE A 1234 -13.26 -13.91 34.90
C ILE A 1234 -14.05 -13.57 33.63
N ILE A 1235 -15.28 -14.05 33.55
CA ILE A 1235 -16.19 -13.82 32.43
C ILE A 1235 -17.03 -12.59 32.74
N GLN A 1236 -17.08 -11.65 31.80
CA GLN A 1236 -17.94 -10.48 31.87
C GLN A 1236 -18.54 -10.22 30.49
N GLY A 1237 -19.78 -9.75 30.42
CA GLY A 1237 -20.37 -9.40 29.15
C GLY A 1237 -21.77 -8.83 29.28
N GLU A 1238 -22.37 -8.53 28.15
CA GLU A 1238 -23.74 -8.05 28.10
C GLU A 1238 -24.51 -8.64 26.92
N ARG A 1239 -25.81 -8.79 27.09
CA ARG A 1239 -26.79 -9.04 26.03
C ARG A 1239 -27.58 -7.77 25.79
N LYS A 1240 -27.85 -7.45 24.53
CA LYS A 1240 -28.67 -6.31 24.13
C LYS A 1240 -29.66 -6.74 23.05
N CYS A 1241 -30.89 -6.22 23.16
CA CYS A 1241 -31.79 -6.15 22.01
C CYS A 1241 -31.31 -5.03 21.09
N VAL A 1242 -31.22 -5.28 19.78
CA VAL A 1242 -30.86 -4.25 18.79
C VAL A 1242 -32.02 -3.96 17.87
N GLU A 1243 -32.37 -2.69 17.78
CA GLU A 1243 -33.42 -2.18 16.89
C GLU A 1243 -32.79 -1.44 15.72
N TYR A 1244 -33.48 -1.51 14.57
CA TYR A 1244 -33.05 -0.86 13.34
C TYR A 1244 -34.20 0.01 12.83
N ASN A 1245 -33.89 1.20 12.32
CA ASN A 1245 -34.86 2.03 11.64
C ASN A 1245 -35.18 1.48 10.24
N GLU A 1246 -36.13 2.10 9.54
CA GLU A 1246 -36.53 1.72 8.18
C GLU A 1246 -35.36 1.73 7.17
N ASN A 1247 -34.29 2.47 7.48
CA ASN A 1247 -33.05 2.53 6.69
C ASN A 1247 -32.00 1.48 7.11
N ASN A 1248 -32.36 0.48 7.93
CA ASN A 1248 -31.45 -0.53 8.48
C ASN A 1248 -30.28 0.01 9.34
N GLU A 1249 -30.41 1.23 9.88
CA GLU A 1249 -29.46 1.83 10.82
C GLU A 1249 -29.88 1.51 12.26
N ARG A 1250 -28.90 1.19 13.11
CA ARG A 1250 -29.12 0.84 14.51
C ARG A 1250 -29.68 2.05 15.27
N ILE A 1251 -30.85 1.88 15.89
CA ILE A 1251 -31.46 2.89 16.77
C ILE A 1251 -30.76 2.81 18.13
N ARG A 1252 -30.36 3.96 18.70
CA ARG A 1252 -29.90 4.02 20.10
C ARG A 1252 -31.12 3.82 21.02
N SER A 1253 -31.48 2.58 21.31
CA SER A 1253 -32.41 2.26 22.39
C SER A 1253 -31.62 2.21 23.72
N ASN A 1254 -32.03 3.03 24.69
CA ASN A 1254 -31.38 3.12 26.01
C ASN A 1254 -31.97 2.14 27.03
N ARG A 1255 -32.81 1.18 26.62
CA ARG A 1255 -33.75 0.56 27.58
C ARG A 1255 -33.64 -0.96 27.82
N ASP A 1256 -32.97 -1.76 26.98
CA ASP A 1256 -32.98 -3.23 27.14
C ASP A 1256 -31.59 -3.91 27.00
N TYR A 1257 -30.77 -3.81 28.05
CA TYR A 1257 -29.52 -4.58 28.15
C TYR A 1257 -29.44 -5.38 29.45
N LYS A 1258 -28.77 -6.53 29.41
CA LYS A 1258 -28.52 -7.38 30.57
C LYS A 1258 -27.06 -7.78 30.67
N GLN A 1259 -26.42 -7.36 31.75
CA GLN A 1259 -25.07 -7.80 32.09
C GLN A 1259 -25.07 -9.19 32.72
N PHE A 1260 -23.99 -9.93 32.48
CA PHE A 1260 -23.71 -11.19 33.14
C PHE A 1260 -22.21 -11.29 33.43
N ASP A 1261 -21.89 -11.95 34.52
CA ASP A 1261 -20.53 -12.17 34.98
C ASP A 1261 -20.42 -13.52 35.70
N LYS A 1262 -19.23 -14.13 35.65
CA LYS A 1262 -18.95 -15.40 36.33
C LYS A 1262 -17.46 -15.66 36.44
N ILE A 1263 -17.06 -16.25 37.57
CA ILE A 1263 -15.72 -16.81 37.72
C ILE A 1263 -15.79 -18.31 37.44
N ILE A 1264 -14.92 -18.81 36.56
CA ILE A 1264 -14.82 -20.23 36.22
C ILE A 1264 -13.40 -20.69 36.57
N THR A 1265 -13.29 -21.74 37.39
CA THR A 1265 -11.98 -22.34 37.72
C THR A 1265 -11.56 -23.33 36.64
N TYR A 1266 -10.28 -23.36 36.30
CA TYR A 1266 -9.75 -24.30 35.31
C TYR A 1266 -9.96 -25.77 35.71
N GLU A 1267 -9.88 -26.07 37.00
CA GLU A 1267 -10.11 -27.40 37.54
C GLU A 1267 -11.56 -27.89 37.33
N SER A 1268 -12.55 -26.99 37.43
CA SER A 1268 -13.96 -27.36 37.23
C SER A 1268 -14.24 -27.88 35.82
N ILE A 1269 -13.63 -27.30 34.78
CA ILE A 1269 -13.78 -27.76 33.39
C ILE A 1269 -13.07 -29.10 33.16
N LYS A 1270 -11.89 -29.30 33.75
CA LYS A 1270 -11.18 -30.60 33.67
C LYS A 1270 -12.01 -31.75 34.22
N ASN A 1271 -12.70 -31.52 35.34
CA ASN A 1271 -13.49 -32.55 36.01
C ASN A 1271 -14.77 -32.91 35.23
N VAL A 1272 -15.42 -31.93 34.58
CA VAL A 1272 -16.58 -32.17 33.71
C VAL A 1272 -16.21 -33.07 32.53
N ARG A 1273 -15.05 -32.86 31.92
CA ARG A 1273 -14.58 -33.70 30.80
C ARG A 1273 -14.14 -35.10 31.21
N LYS A 1274 -13.51 -35.27 32.37
CA LYS A 1274 -13.19 -36.61 32.89
C LYS A 1274 -14.44 -37.45 33.12
N LYS A 1275 -15.53 -36.83 33.60
CA LYS A 1275 -16.83 -37.52 33.72
C LYS A 1275 -17.43 -37.86 32.36
N ALA A 1276 -17.35 -36.96 31.37
CA ALA A 1276 -17.88 -37.18 30.02
C ALA A 1276 -17.04 -38.16 29.15
N ALA A 1277 -15.81 -38.48 29.53
CA ALA A 1277 -14.97 -39.49 28.87
C ALA A 1277 -15.01 -40.87 29.59
N HIS A 1278 -15.58 -40.91 30.80
CA HIS A 1278 -15.86 -42.14 31.54
C HIS A 1278 -17.27 -42.68 31.30
N ILE A 1279 -18.17 -41.83 30.80
CA ILE A 1279 -19.45 -42.16 30.17
C ILE A 1279 -19.17 -42.38 28.69
#